data_AF-E5BGP4-F1
#
_entry.id   AF-E5BGP4-F1
#
_cell.length_a   1.000
_cell.length_b   1.000
_cell.length_c   1.000
_cell.angle_alpha   90.00
_cell.angle_beta   90.00
_cell.angle_gamma   90.00
#
_symmetry.space_group_name_H-M   'P 1'
#
loop_
_entity.id
_entity.type
_entity.pdbx_description
1 polymer ?
#
loop_
_entity_poly.entity_id
_entity_poly.type
_entity_poly.pdbx_seq_one_letter_code
_entity_poly.pdbx_strand_id
1 'polypeptide(L)'
;MKNRLLILCLASLASISYANEGKAYEGPAHYRVIETQEHIVPLERGAYEDLLRVVDEQNRQKGISSNYLKKGRDGRHLGDIDLVPVAQFAGDENDYKVELVSKKSSKLSGYHSVHELLEGKDKKLKEDGTFEKLSYSREGNQKRFYFGNGNVVKDITITGTEKFDEKLRETKKQKNDRYIIEGVYKRPFKDRDQLGISVDDYKKNIEGQSREKALKYIKQKLEERLGTSSKYKFEIKNGELYAKDSSGKEWKVLLHIEPVSVPEIRYGSTKKEYKDDIFTNIYLYTPTSSSDDKKDSSGRVLYTKDNNIVVEDKFKYLDNVVEFDSKKETIKKEYEKDKKTMSNEEFKKKWVTPFEKGGEFEKALISFTKDLKLASDEKEQVDQRKNAARKSKEKIENDKNWPKDLYSFQLKYMNEKEKEETFKKYPKASELLKEWFEQNKIYDEADKKSDELSEKISSEIPKKHGFYDGWKPKKEENKWLKGVVANKDLTRKYLGKNVEFRGQGRIEGTVDLGEGNNELTIKEQFTGRYGTNIVLGPKAALKNIKYVNVAGAIGDSSHSSLSGRTSLTLDIDPSVANEKGHLTQHAFKNSDPNIVFRGLGSDITSDNRNDFYMELMASRIAKNSVVDMGRKLKYQTQDFHNPAKKIDMEIKMISDSIAHTIENKEEKEKENSLIEVKIKDKIKALNEQENAVYQSIHRSGRLDILQPTLTTTNKKTTFNVADDDREEKKKTKLIHMIKTASPEEVIEKVGQFHLSESSKKDAMERIRKIATSENMKKLKEKTEQFKELASSTEYQKLDFLRKSEEVENLNSGETWQALRQEIYDKATIERKIEEVKKVVNAIDQENIQKLAEKYPEIETLKKISSNLESLKETLASIKGKEIDIKSTTIIQSLFSTFNSLGTNMKKQALMTEDSLDNETAHTFESYETGRREYAELKNILFYSSREEEALSELKNVISQLQERNIYSKLNKVAKNEISTYTNIPFDIDHSLLDKKSVYTRGGFISSRTVQKNFKGNIYTGYGIYEQEYDKGLRLGAIFGGANTDHTETYSRTLRTVATESNIKGVSAYAGAYVNKTLYTPNLEWISGLGLQYGYYTVKRQVKNNYQELMSKGKPQIGAFNTYTGFVYTHSLQNDLILRGKGILSYSLVHQGKVKEKDGLNLDIEAKDYHYVDGELGVSLAKTLYDDSKKSTLSAGISGIFGLSGYDNKALKAKIHNSNSSYDIVGDKVKKDAVKIYLDYNMQLDLGFNYGLEGTYITNNKQSDVKIGLKAGYAF
;
A
#
# COMPACT_ATOMS: atom_id res chain seq x y z
N MET A 1 -9.60 32.08 -22.38
CA MET A 1 -9.46 32.77 -21.07
C MET A 1 -10.52 32.35 -20.04
N LYS A 2 -11.81 32.19 -20.38
CA LYS A 2 -12.87 31.73 -19.46
C LYS A 2 -12.63 30.37 -18.75
N ASN A 3 -11.91 29.42 -19.37
CA ASN A 3 -11.64 28.11 -18.76
C ASN A 3 -10.49 28.06 -17.74
N ARG A 4 -9.65 29.11 -17.63
CA ARG A 4 -8.62 29.20 -16.58
C ARG A 4 -9.19 29.77 -15.27
N LEU A 5 -10.20 30.63 -15.37
CA LEU A 5 -10.94 31.14 -14.20
C LEU A 5 -11.79 30.02 -13.55
N LEU A 6 -12.40 29.13 -14.34
CA LEU A 6 -13.20 28.02 -13.82
C LEU A 6 -12.34 26.97 -13.09
N ILE A 7 -11.08 26.76 -13.50
CA ILE A 7 -10.13 25.86 -12.83
C ILE A 7 -9.57 26.48 -11.56
N LEU A 8 -9.40 27.81 -11.52
CA LEU A 8 -9.07 28.54 -10.28
C LEU A 8 -10.27 28.58 -9.31
N CYS A 9 -11.50 28.68 -9.81
CA CYS A 9 -12.74 28.59 -9.03
C CYS A 9 -13.03 27.14 -8.55
N LEU A 10 -12.67 26.12 -9.33
CA LEU A 10 -12.76 24.72 -8.93
C LEU A 10 -11.62 24.29 -8.01
N ALA A 11 -10.43 24.89 -8.15
CA ALA A 11 -9.35 24.74 -7.18
C ALA A 11 -9.66 25.44 -5.85
N SER A 12 -10.35 26.59 -5.89
CA SER A 12 -10.86 27.25 -4.68
C SER A 12 -12.04 26.51 -4.04
N LEU A 13 -12.88 25.82 -4.83
CA LEU A 13 -13.94 24.94 -4.32
C LEU A 13 -13.40 23.59 -3.78
N ALA A 14 -12.31 23.07 -4.34
CA ALA A 14 -11.64 21.85 -3.86
C ALA A 14 -10.81 22.07 -2.59
N SER A 15 -10.35 23.30 -2.33
CA SER A 15 -9.77 23.69 -1.04
C SER A 15 -10.82 23.89 0.07
N ILE A 16 -12.10 23.94 -0.27
CA ILE A 16 -13.20 24.03 0.71
C ILE A 16 -13.69 22.63 1.13
N SER A 17 -13.49 21.59 0.30
CA SER A 17 -13.89 20.20 0.63
C SER A 17 -12.85 19.39 1.42
N TYR A 18 -11.71 19.97 1.79
CA TYR A 18 -10.71 19.39 2.69
C TYR A 18 -10.54 20.18 4.01
N ALA A 19 -11.51 21.03 4.33
CA ALA A 19 -11.56 21.81 5.57
C ALA A 19 -12.80 21.49 6.42
N ASN A 20 -13.34 20.28 6.35
CA ASN A 20 -14.36 19.81 7.29
C ASN A 20 -13.70 19.15 8.50
N GLU A 21 -12.90 19.94 9.21
CA GLU A 21 -12.63 19.84 10.66
C GLU A 21 -11.77 21.04 11.08
N GLY A 22 -12.38 22.23 11.04
CA GLY A 22 -11.70 23.45 11.44
C GLY A 22 -12.68 24.58 11.71
N LYS A 23 -13.22 24.65 12.93
CA LYS A 23 -13.93 25.86 13.40
C LYS A 23 -13.09 27.11 13.03
N ALA A 24 -13.71 28.10 12.38
CA ALA A 24 -13.06 29.33 11.93
C ALA A 24 -12.49 30.13 13.12
N TYR A 25 -11.29 30.69 12.94
CA TYR A 25 -10.66 31.62 13.90
C TYR A 25 -11.36 32.99 13.82
N GLU A 26 -11.65 33.64 14.96
CA GLU A 26 -12.25 34.99 14.99
C GLU A 26 -11.16 36.05 14.79
N GLY A 27 -10.93 36.41 13.53
CA GLY A 27 -9.96 37.44 13.11
C GLY A 27 -8.95 36.90 12.08
N PRO A 28 -8.59 37.68 11.04
CA PRO A 28 -7.58 37.25 10.08
C PRO A 28 -6.23 37.09 10.78
N ALA A 29 -5.54 35.99 10.52
CA ALA A 29 -4.12 35.86 10.89
C ALA A 29 -3.34 37.05 10.32
N HIS A 30 -2.53 37.74 11.14
CA HIS A 30 -1.69 38.83 10.64
C HIS A 30 -0.57 38.32 9.72
N TYR A 31 -0.14 37.06 9.92
CA TYR A 31 0.89 36.37 9.15
C TYR A 31 0.45 34.97 8.71
N ARG A 32 1.32 34.24 7.98
CA ARG A 32 1.05 32.87 7.53
C ARG A 32 0.81 31.95 8.74
N VAL A 33 -0.25 31.15 8.69
CA VAL A 33 -0.54 30.16 9.74
C VAL A 33 0.39 28.96 9.58
N ILE A 34 1.11 28.61 10.64
CA ILE A 34 2.05 27.48 10.63
C ILE A 34 1.34 26.16 10.99
N GLU A 35 1.59 25.11 10.21
CA GLU A 35 1.10 23.76 10.52
C GLU A 35 2.00 23.09 11.57
N THR A 36 1.42 22.31 12.49
CA THR A 36 2.17 21.58 13.55
C THR A 36 3.28 20.69 12.99
N GLN A 37 3.10 20.16 11.78
CA GLN A 37 4.09 19.33 11.08
C GLN A 37 5.31 20.11 10.56
N GLU A 38 5.22 21.43 10.40
CA GLU A 38 6.35 22.28 9.97
C GLU A 38 7.33 22.54 11.13
N HIS A 39 6.85 22.47 12.38
CA HIS A 39 7.66 22.64 13.58
C HIS A 39 8.15 21.30 14.16
N ILE A 40 7.28 20.29 14.27
CA ILE A 40 7.59 19.00 14.88
C ILE A 40 7.87 18.02 13.74
N VAL A 41 9.14 17.96 13.34
CA VAL A 41 9.62 16.96 12.39
C VAL A 41 9.93 15.69 13.20
N PRO A 42 9.28 14.54 12.93
CA PRO A 42 9.64 13.27 13.58
C PRO A 42 11.13 13.00 13.40
N LEU A 43 11.78 12.38 14.40
CA LEU A 43 13.22 12.08 14.38
C LEU A 43 13.65 11.43 13.06
N GLU A 44 12.80 10.54 12.54
CA GLU A 44 12.96 9.85 11.26
C GLU A 44 13.00 10.78 10.04
N ARG A 45 12.08 11.76 9.96
CA ARG A 45 12.00 12.71 8.85
C ARG A 45 13.13 13.73 8.94
N GLY A 46 13.53 14.11 10.16
CA GLY A 46 14.66 14.99 10.41
C GLY A 46 15.96 14.43 9.85
N ALA A 47 16.34 13.21 10.24
CA ALA A 47 17.59 12.60 9.80
C ALA A 47 17.68 12.40 8.27
N TYR A 48 16.55 12.12 7.62
CA TYR A 48 16.44 12.05 6.17
C TYR A 48 16.70 13.42 5.51
N GLU A 49 15.99 14.45 5.95
CA GLU A 49 16.15 15.82 5.41
C GLU A 49 17.54 16.41 5.70
N ASP A 50 18.13 16.09 6.85
CA ASP A 50 19.45 16.57 7.30
C ASP A 50 20.57 16.13 6.36
N LEU A 51 20.50 14.90 5.82
CA LEU A 51 21.45 14.41 4.81
C LEU A 51 21.21 15.06 3.44
N LEU A 52 19.95 15.21 3.01
CA LEU A 52 19.65 15.84 1.71
C LEU A 52 20.13 17.29 1.64
N ARG A 53 20.11 18.03 2.76
CA ARG A 53 20.71 19.37 2.87
C ARG A 53 22.20 19.37 2.57
N VAL A 54 22.94 18.36 3.03
CA VAL A 54 24.39 18.24 2.76
C VAL A 54 24.65 18.03 1.29
N VAL A 55 23.84 17.17 0.64
CA VAL A 55 23.97 16.88 -0.79
C VAL A 55 23.70 18.13 -1.63
N ASP A 56 22.63 18.88 -1.32
CA ASP A 56 22.32 20.14 -2.01
C ASP A 56 23.43 21.19 -1.82
N GLU A 57 24.00 21.29 -0.61
CA GLU A 57 25.14 22.20 -0.36
C GLU A 57 26.42 21.77 -1.09
N GLN A 58 26.74 20.47 -1.12
CA GLN A 58 27.88 19.97 -1.90
C GLN A 58 27.71 20.23 -3.40
N ASN A 59 26.49 20.08 -3.92
CA ASN A 59 26.19 20.41 -5.31
C ASN A 59 26.33 21.90 -5.58
N ARG A 60 25.82 22.76 -4.68
CA ARG A 60 26.01 24.21 -4.76
C ARG A 60 27.49 24.59 -4.81
N GLN A 61 28.32 24.00 -3.95
CA GLN A 61 29.77 24.23 -3.94
C GLN A 61 30.45 23.77 -5.25
N LYS A 62 29.91 22.75 -5.92
CA LYS A 62 30.35 22.28 -7.24
C LYS A 62 29.73 23.04 -8.42
N GLY A 63 28.88 24.04 -8.17
CA GLY A 63 28.14 24.78 -9.21
C GLY A 63 27.00 23.98 -9.88
N ILE A 64 26.58 22.87 -9.28
CA ILE A 64 25.49 22.00 -9.76
C ILE A 64 24.17 22.46 -9.11
N SER A 65 23.16 22.77 -9.93
CA SER A 65 21.82 23.06 -9.43
C SER A 65 21.08 21.77 -9.07
N SER A 66 20.93 21.48 -7.78
CA SER A 66 20.09 20.39 -7.26
C SER A 66 19.05 20.89 -6.26
N ASN A 67 17.98 20.10 -6.09
CA ASN A 67 16.87 20.40 -5.18
C ASN A 67 16.42 19.12 -4.46
N TYR A 68 17.37 18.34 -3.95
CA TYR A 68 17.09 17.07 -3.28
C TYR A 68 16.16 17.26 -2.08
N LEU A 69 16.42 18.26 -1.22
CA LEU A 69 15.56 18.53 -0.08
C LEU A 69 14.11 18.84 -0.49
N LYS A 70 13.92 19.63 -1.55
CA LYS A 70 12.59 19.98 -2.05
C LYS A 70 11.86 18.76 -2.61
N LYS A 71 12.55 17.93 -3.40
CA LYS A 71 12.01 16.66 -3.91
C LYS A 71 11.62 15.70 -2.79
N GLY A 72 12.42 15.65 -1.73
CA GLY A 72 12.18 14.80 -0.56
C GLY A 72 11.07 15.29 0.37
N ARG A 73 10.65 16.54 0.22
CA ARG A 73 9.53 17.13 0.96
C ARG A 73 8.20 17.12 0.21
N ASP A 74 8.21 17.05 -1.14
CA ASP A 74 6.96 16.96 -1.90
C ASP A 74 6.46 15.51 -1.92
N GLY A 75 5.36 15.25 -1.21
CA GLY A 75 4.70 13.94 -1.15
C GLY A 75 4.25 13.37 -2.50
N ARG A 76 4.31 14.15 -3.59
CA ARG A 76 4.09 13.69 -4.98
C ARG A 76 5.38 13.26 -5.70
N HIS A 77 6.54 13.72 -5.22
CA HIS A 77 7.87 13.53 -5.84
C HIS A 77 8.87 12.74 -4.96
N LEU A 78 8.40 12.15 -3.85
CA LEU A 78 9.18 11.24 -2.99
C LEU A 78 9.81 10.04 -3.74
N GLY A 79 9.46 9.80 -5.01
CA GLY A 79 10.09 8.82 -5.91
C GLY A 79 11.19 9.39 -6.84
N ASP A 80 11.50 10.68 -6.77
CA ASP A 80 12.46 11.35 -7.68
C ASP A 80 13.85 11.58 -7.03
N ILE A 81 14.09 11.00 -5.85
CA ILE A 81 15.41 11.01 -5.19
C ILE A 81 16.11 9.69 -5.48
N ASP A 82 17.22 9.77 -6.19
CA ASP A 82 18.05 8.64 -6.61
C ASP A 82 19.17 8.28 -5.61
N LEU A 83 19.04 8.74 -4.36
CA LEU A 83 19.97 8.51 -3.27
C LEU A 83 19.23 7.84 -2.10
N VAL A 84 19.88 6.93 -1.38
CA VAL A 84 19.35 6.32 -0.14
C VAL A 84 20.03 6.97 1.07
N PRO A 85 19.38 7.89 1.80
CA PRO A 85 19.96 8.49 2.99
C PRO A 85 20.21 7.45 4.09
N VAL A 86 21.35 7.57 4.76
CA VAL A 86 21.74 6.72 5.89
C VAL A 86 21.81 7.58 7.14
N ALA A 87 20.89 7.33 8.08
CA ALA A 87 20.97 7.88 9.42
C ALA A 87 21.76 6.94 10.34
N GLN A 88 22.61 7.51 11.18
CA GLN A 88 23.42 6.77 12.15
C GLN A 88 23.11 7.31 13.55
N PHE A 89 22.77 6.40 14.46
CA PHE A 89 22.42 6.71 15.83
C PHE A 89 23.40 5.99 16.78
N ALA A 90 24.10 6.79 17.59
CA ALA A 90 24.79 6.35 18.80
C ALA A 90 23.94 6.81 20.01
N GLY A 91 24.05 6.15 21.17
CA GLY A 91 23.22 6.42 22.36
C GLY A 91 23.33 7.86 22.91
N ASP A 92 22.67 8.12 24.05
CA ASP A 92 22.71 9.42 24.73
C ASP A 92 24.15 9.82 25.11
N GLU A 93 24.34 11.11 25.43
CA GLU A 93 25.63 11.84 25.54
C GLU A 93 26.77 11.18 26.35
N ASN A 94 26.49 10.09 27.09
CA ASN A 94 27.43 9.39 27.96
C ASN A 94 27.75 7.92 27.59
N ASP A 95 27.00 7.21 26.73
CA ASP A 95 27.27 5.80 26.43
C ASP A 95 27.22 5.45 24.92
N TYR A 96 28.34 4.93 24.43
CA TYR A 96 28.65 4.62 23.01
C TYR A 96 27.90 3.41 22.44
N LYS A 97 26.84 2.99 23.14
CA LYS A 97 26.16 1.72 22.94
C LYS A 97 24.68 1.89 23.24
N VAL A 98 23.85 1.44 22.32
CA VAL A 98 22.44 1.23 22.56
C VAL A 98 22.30 -0.19 23.10
N GLU A 99 21.57 -0.36 24.20
CA GLU A 99 21.07 -1.67 24.61
C GLU A 99 20.09 -2.12 23.52
N LEU A 100 20.57 -3.00 22.63
CA LEU A 100 19.77 -3.50 21.51
C LEU A 100 18.80 -4.59 22.00
N VAL A 101 19.20 -5.33 23.05
CA VAL A 101 18.36 -6.35 23.70
C VAL A 101 18.67 -6.38 25.20
N SER A 102 17.62 -6.26 26.00
CA SER A 102 17.71 -6.35 27.47
C SER A 102 18.17 -7.72 27.94
N LYS A 103 18.89 -7.79 29.07
CA LYS A 103 19.43 -9.05 29.63
C LYS A 103 18.34 -10.11 29.71
N LYS A 104 18.45 -11.16 28.89
CA LYS A 104 17.56 -12.33 28.92
C LYS A 104 18.16 -13.39 29.83
N SER A 105 17.43 -13.76 30.87
CA SER A 105 17.91 -14.71 31.89
C SER A 105 17.78 -16.16 31.43
N SER A 106 18.89 -16.90 31.50
CA SER A 106 18.89 -18.36 31.37
C SER A 106 18.53 -19.02 32.70
N LYS A 107 17.76 -20.11 32.65
CA LYS A 107 17.44 -20.96 33.82
C LYS A 107 18.46 -22.09 34.04
N LEU A 108 19.61 -22.03 33.37
CA LEU A 108 20.65 -23.05 33.48
C LEU A 108 21.28 -23.05 34.88
N SER A 109 21.28 -24.19 35.55
CA SER A 109 22.00 -24.41 36.81
C SER A 109 23.47 -24.75 36.56
N GLY A 110 24.37 -24.31 37.45
CA GLY A 110 25.81 -24.59 37.35
C GLY A 110 26.67 -23.46 37.92
N TYR A 111 27.92 -23.79 38.25
CA TYR A 111 28.89 -22.89 38.89
C TYR A 111 30.27 -23.06 38.25
N HIS A 112 30.98 -21.96 38.09
CA HIS A 112 32.33 -21.91 37.53
C HIS A 112 33.26 -21.13 38.45
N SER A 113 34.50 -21.58 38.63
CA SER A 113 35.45 -20.84 39.47
C SER A 113 35.86 -19.51 38.83
N VAL A 114 36.08 -18.49 39.66
CA VAL A 114 36.50 -17.16 39.21
C VAL A 114 37.85 -17.23 38.49
N HIS A 115 38.78 -18.05 39.00
CA HIS A 115 40.09 -18.27 38.38
C HIS A 115 39.97 -18.84 36.95
N GLU A 116 39.12 -19.84 36.75
CA GLU A 116 38.90 -20.43 35.42
C GLU A 116 38.26 -19.45 34.44
N LEU A 117 37.30 -18.64 34.89
CA LEU A 117 36.64 -17.63 34.06
C LEU A 117 37.58 -16.47 33.68
N LEU A 118 38.50 -16.07 34.56
CA LEU A 118 39.40 -14.94 34.33
C LEU A 118 40.68 -15.33 33.58
N GLU A 119 41.29 -16.49 33.85
CA GLU A 119 42.49 -16.95 33.12
C GLU A 119 42.14 -17.73 31.84
N GLY A 120 41.08 -18.55 31.87
CA GLY A 120 40.62 -19.37 30.75
C GLY A 120 39.60 -18.71 29.82
N LYS A 121 39.12 -17.51 30.19
CA LYS A 121 38.05 -16.74 29.50
C LYS A 121 36.81 -17.61 29.26
N ASP A 122 36.29 -17.63 28.04
CA ASP A 122 35.10 -18.37 27.61
C ASP A 122 35.42 -19.75 27.01
N LYS A 123 36.70 -20.13 26.92
CA LYS A 123 37.14 -21.38 26.27
C LYS A 123 36.50 -22.61 26.91
N LYS A 124 36.55 -22.71 28.24
CA LYS A 124 35.99 -23.85 28.99
C LYS A 124 34.47 -23.91 28.88
N LEU A 125 33.79 -22.75 28.91
CA LEU A 125 32.34 -22.63 28.70
C LEU A 125 31.94 -23.06 27.29
N LYS A 126 32.79 -22.82 26.29
CA LYS A 126 32.54 -23.27 24.90
C LYS A 126 32.74 -24.77 24.76
N GLU A 127 33.79 -25.33 25.36
CA GLU A 127 34.13 -26.77 25.32
C GLU A 127 33.06 -27.65 25.98
N ASP A 128 32.45 -27.21 27.08
CA ASP A 128 31.37 -27.95 27.76
C ASP A 128 29.95 -27.64 27.25
N GLY A 129 29.83 -26.74 26.25
CA GLY A 129 28.57 -26.33 25.65
C GLY A 129 27.67 -25.45 26.54
N THR A 130 28.19 -24.95 27.68
CA THR A 130 27.48 -24.04 28.59
C THR A 130 27.37 -22.64 28.00
N PHE A 131 28.40 -22.18 27.29
CA PHE A 131 28.48 -20.85 26.70
C PHE A 131 27.21 -20.51 25.92
N GLU A 132 26.80 -21.40 24.99
CA GLU A 132 25.64 -21.14 24.15
C GLU A 132 24.31 -21.06 24.92
N LYS A 133 24.28 -21.55 26.16
CA LYS A 133 23.08 -21.64 27.01
C LYS A 133 23.02 -20.57 28.09
N LEU A 134 24.04 -19.72 28.22
CA LEU A 134 24.07 -18.62 29.19
C LEU A 134 23.06 -17.52 28.84
N SER A 135 22.70 -16.71 29.84
CA SER A 135 22.01 -15.43 29.65
C SER A 135 22.78 -14.60 28.62
N TYR A 136 22.11 -13.74 27.86
CA TYR A 136 22.82 -12.81 26.98
C TYR A 136 22.15 -11.44 26.94
N SER A 137 22.92 -10.45 26.56
CA SER A 137 22.51 -9.10 26.19
C SER A 137 23.17 -8.72 24.88
N ARG A 138 22.63 -7.71 24.20
CA ARG A 138 23.21 -7.20 22.96
C ARG A 138 23.36 -5.70 23.03
N GLU A 139 24.53 -5.21 22.65
CA GLU A 139 24.87 -3.80 22.64
C GLU A 139 25.56 -3.43 21.31
N GLY A 140 25.36 -2.19 20.86
CA GLY A 140 26.11 -1.63 19.73
C GLY A 140 25.47 -0.36 19.19
N ASN A 141 25.46 -0.17 17.86
CA ASN A 141 24.90 1.02 17.22
C ASN A 141 23.72 0.70 16.31
N GLN A 142 22.94 1.72 15.97
CA GLN A 142 21.81 1.62 15.04
C GLN A 142 22.07 2.43 13.79
N LYS A 143 21.87 1.82 12.62
CA LYS A 143 22.00 2.49 11.31
C LYS A 143 20.72 2.27 10.53
N ARG A 144 20.20 3.31 9.87
CA ARG A 144 18.87 3.28 9.25
C ARG A 144 18.95 3.84 7.83
N PHE A 145 18.55 3.03 6.85
CA PHE A 145 18.57 3.34 5.43
C PHE A 145 17.16 3.65 4.96
N TYR A 146 17.00 4.78 4.27
CA TYR A 146 15.72 5.27 3.80
C TYR A 146 15.64 5.18 2.28
N PHE A 147 14.98 4.14 1.78
CA PHE A 147 14.76 3.93 0.36
C PHE A 147 13.53 4.71 -0.12
N GLY A 148 13.73 5.57 -1.11
CA GLY A 148 12.68 6.20 -1.90
C GLY A 148 12.26 5.34 -3.09
N ASN A 149 10.99 5.50 -3.51
CA ASN A 149 10.39 4.70 -4.57
C ASN A 149 11.22 4.76 -5.87
N GLY A 150 11.79 3.62 -6.28
CA GLY A 150 12.65 3.51 -7.47
C GLY A 150 14.15 3.51 -7.18
N ASN A 151 14.60 3.60 -5.92
CA ASN A 151 16.02 3.45 -5.61
C ASN A 151 16.52 2.05 -5.95
N VAL A 152 17.65 2.00 -6.66
CA VAL A 152 18.41 0.78 -6.93
C VAL A 152 19.81 0.96 -6.36
N VAL A 153 20.19 0.08 -5.45
CA VAL A 153 21.51 0.01 -4.83
C VAL A 153 22.21 -1.23 -5.34
N LYS A 154 23.50 -1.11 -5.68
CA LYS A 154 24.30 -2.27 -6.05
C LYS A 154 24.76 -2.99 -4.78
N ASP A 155 25.78 -2.49 -4.10
CA ASP A 155 26.26 -3.06 -2.84
C ASP A 155 26.03 -2.11 -1.65
N ILE A 156 25.70 -2.66 -0.49
CA ILE A 156 25.71 -1.97 0.81
C ILE A 156 26.78 -2.64 1.66
N THR A 157 27.84 -1.91 2.02
CA THR A 157 28.91 -2.42 2.86
C THR A 157 29.07 -1.54 4.10
N ILE A 158 29.04 -2.13 5.28
CA ILE A 158 29.44 -1.47 6.52
C ILE A 158 30.82 -1.98 6.92
N THR A 159 31.77 -1.08 7.13
CA THR A 159 33.16 -1.48 7.37
C THR A 159 33.90 -0.54 8.30
N GLY A 160 34.96 -1.05 8.94
CA GLY A 160 35.83 -0.26 9.83
C GLY A 160 36.59 0.84 9.07
N THR A 161 37.12 1.82 9.82
CA THR A 161 37.81 2.99 9.26
C THR A 161 38.92 2.65 8.26
N GLU A 162 39.78 1.68 8.54
CA GLU A 162 40.89 1.31 7.63
C GLU A 162 40.40 0.81 6.26
N LYS A 163 39.45 -0.12 6.26
CA LYS A 163 38.82 -0.67 5.04
C LYS A 163 37.98 0.39 4.32
N PHE A 164 37.35 1.30 5.06
CA PHE A 164 36.63 2.44 4.47
C PHE A 164 37.60 3.35 3.71
N ASP A 165 38.73 3.70 4.32
CA ASP A 165 39.75 4.57 3.70
C ASP A 165 40.43 3.92 2.49
N GLU A 166 40.62 2.61 2.50
CA GLU A 166 41.05 1.85 1.33
C GLU A 166 40.03 1.97 0.19
N LYS A 167 38.76 1.62 0.46
CA LYS A 167 37.68 1.66 -0.54
C LYS A 167 37.44 3.08 -1.08
N LEU A 168 37.60 4.10 -0.23
CA LEU A 168 37.55 5.51 -0.64
C LEU A 168 38.70 5.88 -1.58
N ARG A 169 39.94 5.46 -1.30
CA ARG A 169 41.10 5.70 -2.16
C ARG A 169 40.95 5.01 -3.51
N GLU A 170 40.50 3.76 -3.52
CA GLU A 170 40.22 3.00 -4.75
C GLU A 170 39.14 3.68 -5.60
N THR A 171 38.03 4.07 -4.99
CA THR A 171 36.91 4.74 -5.67
C THR A 171 37.37 6.06 -6.30
N LYS A 172 38.18 6.86 -5.58
CA LYS A 172 38.77 8.10 -6.10
C LYS A 172 39.73 7.85 -7.27
N LYS A 173 40.57 6.81 -7.21
CA LYS A 173 41.45 6.40 -8.34
C LYS A 173 40.63 6.04 -9.58
N GLN A 174 39.49 5.36 -9.40
CA GLN A 174 38.58 4.99 -10.48
C GLN A 174 37.64 6.13 -10.94
N LYS A 175 37.68 7.31 -10.29
CA LYS A 175 36.76 8.44 -10.51
C LYS A 175 35.27 8.03 -10.39
N ASN A 176 34.98 7.06 -9.52
CA ASN A 176 33.65 6.49 -9.31
C ASN A 176 32.95 7.07 -8.06
N ASP A 177 33.54 8.06 -7.39
CA ASP A 177 32.92 8.70 -6.23
C ASP A 177 31.84 9.68 -6.67
N ARG A 178 30.71 9.68 -5.95
CA ARG A 178 29.57 10.57 -6.19
C ARG A 178 29.45 11.60 -5.07
N TYR A 179 29.28 11.12 -3.84
CA TYR A 179 29.21 11.93 -2.62
C TYR A 179 29.95 11.26 -1.47
N ILE A 180 30.55 12.08 -0.60
CA ILE A 180 31.12 11.64 0.68
C ILE A 180 30.47 12.51 1.75
N ILE A 181 29.74 11.89 2.65
CA ILE A 181 29.02 12.56 3.74
C ILE A 181 29.85 12.40 5.01
N GLU A 182 30.41 13.51 5.48
CA GLU A 182 31.32 13.59 6.64
C GLU A 182 30.67 14.35 7.82
N GLY A 183 29.35 14.51 7.77
CA GLY A 183 28.56 15.30 8.72
C GLY A 183 27.19 15.64 8.16
N VAL A 184 26.30 16.18 8.99
CA VAL A 184 24.91 16.50 8.62
C VAL A 184 24.48 17.86 9.16
N TYR A 185 23.52 18.49 8.49
CA TYR A 185 22.90 19.73 8.96
C TYR A 185 21.86 19.45 10.02
N LYS A 186 22.06 19.91 11.26
CA LYS A 186 21.12 19.71 12.38
C LYS A 186 20.57 21.03 12.88
N ARG A 187 19.35 21.00 13.43
CA ARG A 187 18.81 22.14 14.20
C ARG A 187 19.57 22.24 15.53
N PRO A 188 20.14 23.41 15.87
CA PRO A 188 20.78 23.59 17.17
C PRO A 188 19.79 23.58 18.34
N PHE A 189 18.52 23.99 18.11
CA PHE A 189 17.49 24.06 19.14
C PHE A 189 16.16 23.47 18.66
N LYS A 190 15.39 22.87 19.57
CA LYS A 190 14.09 22.25 19.27
C LYS A 190 12.93 23.26 19.22
N ASP A 191 13.15 24.50 19.69
CA ASP A 191 12.15 25.56 19.76
C ASP A 191 11.66 26.00 18.37
N ARG A 192 10.39 26.46 18.28
CA ARG A 192 9.83 27.13 17.08
C ARG A 192 10.70 28.32 16.67
N ASP A 193 11.04 29.12 17.67
CA ASP A 193 11.98 30.22 17.60
C ASP A 193 13.30 29.82 18.27
N GLN A 194 14.24 29.40 17.45
CA GLN A 194 15.59 29.01 17.79
C GLN A 194 16.49 30.20 18.16
N LEU A 195 16.06 31.44 17.85
CA LEU A 195 16.82 32.66 18.17
C LEU A 195 16.29 33.38 19.41
N GLY A 196 15.02 33.20 19.77
CA GLY A 196 14.41 33.89 20.91
C GLY A 196 14.16 35.36 20.68
N ILE A 197 13.72 35.71 19.49
CA ILE A 197 13.43 37.09 19.09
C ILE A 197 11.93 37.33 19.09
N SER A 198 11.52 38.48 19.63
CA SER A 198 10.11 38.88 19.61
C SER A 198 9.68 39.33 18.19
N VAL A 199 8.36 39.40 17.96
CA VAL A 199 7.80 39.93 16.70
C VAL A 199 8.22 41.40 16.49
N ASP A 200 8.29 42.19 17.56
CA ASP A 200 8.76 43.57 17.50
C ASP A 200 10.25 43.67 17.14
N ASP A 201 11.07 42.77 17.68
CA ASP A 201 12.50 42.68 17.33
C ASP A 201 12.71 42.27 15.87
N TYR A 202 11.87 41.36 15.35
CA TYR A 202 11.87 40.98 13.95
C TYR A 202 11.52 42.19 13.05
N LYS A 203 10.46 42.93 13.37
CA LYS A 203 10.05 44.14 12.64
C LYS A 203 11.14 45.21 12.63
N LYS A 204 11.81 45.41 13.78
CA LYS A 204 12.83 46.45 13.95
C LYS A 204 14.15 46.11 13.27
N ASN A 205 14.59 44.85 13.35
CA ASN A 205 15.96 44.46 13.01
C ASN A 205 16.09 43.58 11.76
N ILE A 206 14.99 42.99 11.27
CA ILE A 206 14.99 42.07 10.12
C ILE A 206 14.07 42.58 9.01
N GLU A 207 12.80 42.89 9.32
CA GLU A 207 11.82 43.34 8.33
C GLU A 207 12.18 44.72 7.75
N GLY A 208 12.19 44.85 6.42
CA GLY A 208 12.53 46.10 5.73
C GLY A 208 13.99 46.58 5.88
N GLN A 209 14.83 45.87 6.63
CA GLN A 209 16.26 46.20 6.79
C GLN A 209 17.10 45.66 5.63
N SER A 210 18.30 46.23 5.43
CA SER A 210 19.26 45.65 4.49
C SER A 210 19.68 44.25 4.94
N ARG A 211 19.91 43.36 3.97
CA ARG A 211 20.30 41.97 4.23
C ARG A 211 21.53 41.85 5.14
N GLU A 212 22.49 42.77 5.00
CA GLU A 212 23.67 42.81 5.86
C GLU A 212 23.35 43.13 7.32
N LYS A 213 22.45 44.10 7.56
CA LYS A 213 22.02 44.50 8.91
C LYS A 213 21.21 43.40 9.59
N ALA A 214 20.29 42.77 8.84
CA ALA A 214 19.53 41.61 9.34
C ALA A 214 20.45 40.43 9.71
N LEU A 215 21.44 40.10 8.87
CA LEU A 215 22.38 39.01 9.14
C LEU A 215 23.30 39.29 10.34
N LYS A 216 23.72 40.53 10.57
CA LYS A 216 24.48 40.90 11.78
C LYS A 216 23.66 40.65 13.05
N TYR A 217 22.38 41.03 13.04
CA TYR A 217 21.47 40.78 14.17
C TYR A 217 21.22 39.28 14.39
N ILE A 218 20.96 38.53 13.32
CA ILE A 218 20.77 37.06 13.38
C ILE A 218 22.02 36.37 13.92
N LYS A 219 23.21 36.76 13.44
CA LYS A 219 24.50 36.26 13.93
C LYS A 219 24.63 36.48 15.44
N GLN A 220 24.41 37.71 15.91
CA GLN A 220 24.48 38.06 17.32
C GLN A 220 23.54 37.18 18.16
N LYS A 221 22.26 37.05 17.74
CA LYS A 221 21.28 36.23 18.47
C LYS A 221 21.63 34.75 18.49
N LEU A 222 22.18 34.24 17.40
CA LEU A 222 22.62 32.85 17.33
C LEU A 222 23.83 32.59 18.26
N GLU A 223 24.78 33.53 18.32
CA GLU A 223 25.93 33.48 19.24
C GLU A 223 25.51 33.61 20.71
N GLU A 224 24.59 34.52 21.03
CA GLU A 224 23.98 34.66 22.36
C GLU A 224 23.31 33.36 22.82
N ARG A 225 22.52 32.73 21.95
CA ARG A 225 21.75 31.52 22.26
C ARG A 225 22.62 30.26 22.40
N LEU A 226 23.72 30.16 21.64
CA LEU A 226 24.67 29.04 21.71
C LEU A 226 25.66 29.17 22.88
N GLY A 227 25.88 30.38 23.40
CA GLY A 227 26.78 30.65 24.52
C GLY A 227 28.29 30.63 24.18
N THR A 228 29.12 31.01 25.15
CA THR A 228 30.59 31.15 25.01
C THR A 228 31.37 29.84 24.85
N SER A 229 30.70 28.68 25.02
CA SER A 229 31.28 27.33 24.88
C SER A 229 31.05 26.69 23.50
N SER A 230 30.45 27.41 22.54
CA SER A 230 30.14 26.85 21.22
C SER A 230 31.39 26.59 20.36
N LYS A 231 31.43 25.45 19.67
CA LYS A 231 32.51 25.09 18.73
C LYS A 231 32.42 25.83 17.37
N TYR A 232 31.44 26.71 17.17
CA TYR A 232 31.15 27.35 15.89
C TYR A 232 31.64 28.80 15.88
N LYS A 233 32.33 29.20 14.79
CA LYS A 233 32.65 30.60 14.49
C LYS A 233 31.84 31.06 13.28
N PHE A 234 31.09 32.16 13.44
CA PHE A 234 30.20 32.66 12.40
C PHE A 234 30.79 33.86 11.66
N GLU A 235 30.74 33.83 10.32
CA GLU A 235 31.22 34.91 9.45
C GLU A 235 30.16 35.24 8.38
N ILE A 236 30.07 36.51 7.99
CA ILE A 236 29.18 36.95 6.92
C ILE A 236 30.02 37.16 5.64
N LYS A 237 29.68 36.46 4.56
CA LYS A 237 30.36 36.55 3.26
C LYS A 237 29.34 36.60 2.14
N ASN A 238 29.52 37.53 1.19
CA ASN A 238 28.64 37.68 0.02
C ASN A 238 27.13 37.75 0.37
N GLY A 239 26.78 38.40 1.49
CA GLY A 239 25.39 38.48 1.96
C GLY A 239 24.82 37.16 2.49
N GLU A 240 25.65 36.21 2.92
CA GLU A 240 25.24 34.95 3.54
C GLU A 240 26.01 34.70 4.84
N LEU A 241 25.43 33.91 5.75
CA LEU A 241 26.06 33.53 7.01
C LEU A 241 26.73 32.16 6.85
N TYR A 242 27.99 32.05 7.28
CA TYR A 242 28.79 30.84 7.26
C TYR A 242 29.23 30.48 8.68
N ALA A 243 29.30 29.19 8.97
CA ALA A 243 29.88 28.64 10.19
C ALA A 243 31.15 27.84 9.83
N LYS A 244 32.23 28.07 10.57
CA LYS A 244 33.49 27.31 10.41
C LYS A 244 33.49 26.09 11.32
N ASP A 245 33.77 24.91 10.77
CA ASP A 245 33.89 23.68 11.54
C ASP A 245 35.30 23.47 12.14
N SER A 246 35.48 22.39 12.90
CA SER A 246 36.75 22.05 13.57
C SER A 246 37.91 21.72 12.63
N SER A 247 37.63 21.38 11.37
CA SER A 247 38.64 21.16 10.31
C SER A 247 39.02 22.46 9.58
N GLY A 248 38.37 23.57 9.92
CA GLY A 248 38.56 24.86 9.28
C GLY A 248 37.77 25.04 7.97
N LYS A 249 36.88 24.09 7.63
CA LYS A 249 36.01 24.19 6.46
C LYS A 249 34.79 25.04 6.78
N GLU A 250 34.39 25.86 5.81
CA GLU A 250 33.26 26.78 5.95
C GLU A 250 31.99 26.18 5.36
N TRP A 251 30.94 26.20 6.16
CA TRP A 251 29.62 25.68 5.79
C TRP A 251 28.60 26.81 5.86
N LYS A 252 27.76 26.92 4.83
CA LYS A 252 26.67 27.89 4.84
C LYS A 252 25.69 27.57 5.96
N VAL A 253 25.32 28.56 6.76
CA VAL A 253 24.22 28.45 7.73
C VAL A 253 22.92 28.48 6.94
N LEU A 254 22.17 27.38 6.97
CA LEU A 254 20.87 27.30 6.32
C LEU A 254 19.85 27.91 7.28
N LEU A 255 19.39 29.11 6.98
CA LEU A 255 18.46 29.85 7.83
C LEU A 255 17.25 30.34 7.04
N HIS A 256 16.08 30.17 7.64
CA HIS A 256 14.83 30.77 7.20
C HIS A 256 14.13 31.35 8.42
N ILE A 257 13.69 32.59 8.34
CA ILE A 257 13.04 33.31 9.42
C ILE A 257 11.83 34.01 8.82
N GLU A 258 10.67 33.80 9.41
CA GLU A 258 9.45 34.49 9.03
C GLU A 258 8.56 34.71 10.26
N PRO A 259 7.78 35.80 10.29
CA PRO A 259 6.71 35.94 11.26
C PRO A 259 5.59 34.98 10.87
N VAL A 260 5.04 34.28 11.85
CA VAL A 260 3.94 33.34 11.67
C VAL A 260 2.85 33.62 12.68
N SER A 261 1.63 33.29 12.30
CA SER A 261 0.50 33.30 13.21
C SER A 261 0.28 31.87 13.70
N VAL A 262 0.45 31.63 14.98
CA VAL A 262 0.29 30.30 15.56
C VAL A 262 -1.12 30.17 16.10
N PRO A 263 -1.85 29.08 15.78
CA PRO A 263 -3.12 28.80 16.40
C PRO A 263 -2.92 28.63 17.91
N GLU A 264 -3.43 29.55 18.71
CA GLU A 264 -3.41 29.42 20.15
C GLU A 264 -4.51 28.43 20.55
N ILE A 265 -4.16 27.15 20.66
CA ILE A 265 -5.05 26.16 21.25
C ILE A 265 -4.97 26.36 22.76
N ARG A 266 -5.73 27.31 23.28
CA ARG A 266 -6.03 27.28 24.70
C ARG A 266 -6.97 26.09 24.88
N TYR A 267 -6.55 25.08 25.64
CA TYR A 267 -7.37 23.93 26.03
C TYR A 267 -8.63 24.46 26.71
N GLY A 268 -9.72 24.68 25.97
CA GLY A 268 -10.79 25.49 26.53
C GLY A 268 -11.41 26.62 25.71
N SER A 269 -11.12 26.86 24.44
CA SER A 269 -11.84 27.95 23.77
C SER A 269 -12.36 27.55 22.39
N THR A 270 -13.50 28.15 22.03
CA THR A 270 -13.95 28.24 20.64
C THR A 270 -13.59 29.57 20.00
N LYS A 271 -13.17 30.55 20.82
CA LYS A 271 -12.28 31.62 20.36
C LYS A 271 -10.92 31.07 20.02
N LYS A 272 -10.81 30.76 18.75
CA LYS A 272 -9.58 30.45 18.06
C LYS A 272 -8.99 31.79 17.62
N GLU A 273 -8.02 32.30 18.38
CA GLU A 273 -7.27 33.51 18.05
C GLU A 273 -5.86 33.12 17.58
N TYR A 274 -5.29 33.93 16.69
CA TYR A 274 -3.93 33.76 16.24
C TYR A 274 -2.99 34.62 17.09
N LYS A 275 -1.97 33.99 17.68
CA LYS A 275 -0.87 34.72 18.30
C LYS A 275 0.28 34.81 17.30
N ASP A 276 0.74 36.02 17.02
CA ASP A 276 1.93 36.22 16.20
C ASP A 276 3.18 35.82 16.97
N ASP A 277 4.04 35.06 16.32
CA ASP A 277 5.34 34.65 16.82
C ASP A 277 6.34 34.53 15.67
N ILE A 278 7.59 34.26 15.98
CA ILE A 278 8.64 34.05 14.97
C ILE A 278 8.84 32.55 14.75
N PHE A 279 8.86 32.17 13.47
CA PHE A 279 9.31 30.84 13.06
C PHE A 279 10.73 30.92 12.52
N THR A 280 11.60 30.08 13.06
CA THR A 280 12.99 29.99 12.59
C THR A 280 13.37 28.56 12.25
N ASN A 281 13.94 28.40 11.06
CA ASN A 281 14.49 27.16 10.55
C ASN A 281 15.99 27.37 10.32
N ILE A 282 16.76 27.25 11.41
CA ILE A 282 18.22 27.35 11.39
C ILE A 282 18.81 25.94 11.46
N TYR A 283 19.73 25.63 10.55
CA TYR A 283 20.48 24.39 10.52
C TYR A 283 21.97 24.69 10.45
N LEU A 284 22.73 24.05 11.34
CA LEU A 284 24.17 24.12 11.41
C LEU A 284 24.79 22.80 10.97
N TYR A 285 25.83 22.88 10.15
CA TYR A 285 26.57 21.70 9.75
C TYR A 285 27.33 21.16 10.94
N THR A 286 27.05 19.92 11.32
CA THR A 286 27.73 19.20 12.39
C THR A 286 28.57 18.09 11.76
N PRO A 287 29.92 18.18 11.77
CA PRO A 287 30.76 17.11 11.27
C PRO A 287 30.57 15.84 12.13
N THR A 288 30.63 14.66 11.51
CA THR A 288 30.86 13.41 12.27
C THR A 288 32.25 13.54 12.88
N SER A 289 32.36 13.63 14.21
CA SER A 289 33.58 14.06 14.89
C SER A 289 34.81 13.22 14.53
N SER A 290 35.99 13.87 14.59
CA SER A 290 37.29 13.36 14.13
C SER A 290 37.73 12.07 14.84
N SER A 291 38.77 11.44 14.30
CA SER A 291 39.40 10.16 14.71
C SER A 291 39.67 9.93 16.20
N ASP A 292 39.54 10.95 17.05
CA ASP A 292 39.83 10.91 18.49
C ASP A 292 38.62 11.13 19.41
N ASP A 293 37.42 11.40 18.87
CA ASP A 293 36.22 11.43 19.72
C ASP A 293 35.80 9.99 20.02
N LYS A 294 36.24 9.48 21.17
CA LYS A 294 35.83 8.18 21.75
C LYS A 294 34.31 8.06 21.95
N LYS A 295 33.51 9.08 21.53
CA LYS A 295 32.10 9.28 21.85
C LYS A 295 31.06 9.09 20.76
N ASP A 296 31.44 9.14 19.49
CA ASP A 296 30.49 9.07 18.38
C ASP A 296 30.79 7.88 17.46
N SER A 297 29.91 6.88 17.44
CA SER A 297 30.03 5.72 16.53
C SER A 297 29.51 6.00 15.12
N SER A 298 29.00 7.22 14.85
CA SER A 298 28.64 7.64 13.50
C SER A 298 29.88 7.91 12.64
N GLY A 299 29.95 7.21 11.52
CA GLY A 299 31.04 7.27 10.56
C GLY A 299 30.68 8.04 9.29
N ARG A 300 31.66 8.21 8.40
CA ARG A 300 31.45 8.75 7.05
C ARG A 300 30.59 7.80 6.19
N VAL A 301 29.90 8.36 5.20
CA VAL A 301 29.16 7.57 4.20
C VAL A 301 29.67 7.92 2.80
N LEU A 302 30.09 6.92 2.05
CA LEU A 302 30.53 7.04 0.66
C LEU A 302 29.45 6.51 -0.28
N TYR A 303 29.03 7.35 -1.21
CA TYR A 303 28.16 6.99 -2.34
C TYR A 303 28.98 7.01 -3.63
N THR A 304 28.83 5.96 -4.43
CA THR A 304 29.52 5.83 -5.73
C THR A 304 28.58 6.09 -6.91
N LYS A 305 29.12 6.32 -8.13
CA LYS A 305 28.31 6.52 -9.34
C LYS A 305 27.63 5.22 -9.80
N ASP A 306 28.21 4.07 -9.46
CA ASP A 306 27.63 2.75 -9.69
C ASP A 306 26.64 2.31 -8.58
N ASN A 307 26.15 3.26 -7.78
CA ASN A 307 25.14 3.06 -6.74
C ASN A 307 25.54 2.09 -5.60
N ASN A 308 26.84 1.99 -5.29
CA ASN A 308 27.29 1.37 -4.03
C ASN A 308 27.22 2.37 -2.87
N ILE A 309 26.88 1.86 -1.69
CA ILE A 309 26.87 2.60 -0.43
C ILE A 309 27.87 1.93 0.51
N VAL A 310 28.89 2.68 0.93
CA VAL A 310 29.85 2.23 1.94
C VAL A 310 29.67 3.10 3.17
N VAL A 311 29.43 2.48 4.32
CA VAL A 311 29.25 3.18 5.60
C VAL A 311 30.41 2.84 6.50
N GLU A 312 31.10 3.86 7.01
CA GLU A 312 32.12 3.69 8.02
C GLU A 312 31.48 3.33 9.37
N ASP A 313 32.12 2.39 10.05
CA ASP A 313 31.77 1.97 11.39
C ASP A 313 32.99 2.14 12.28
N LYS A 314 32.94 3.14 13.16
CA LYS A 314 34.04 3.47 14.08
C LYS A 314 34.06 2.55 15.30
N PHE A 315 33.02 1.74 15.51
CA PHE A 315 32.91 0.85 16.65
C PHE A 315 33.78 -0.40 16.47
N LYS A 316 34.59 -0.74 17.48
CA LYS A 316 35.41 -1.96 17.51
C LYS A 316 34.64 -3.09 18.19
N TYR A 317 34.40 -4.16 17.45
CA TYR A 317 33.74 -5.36 17.96
C TYR A 317 34.82 -6.31 18.50
N LEU A 318 35.00 -6.36 19.82
CA LEU A 318 35.87 -7.35 20.47
C LEU A 318 35.18 -8.73 20.46
N ASP A 319 35.98 -9.80 20.43
CA ASP A 319 35.47 -11.16 20.57
C ASP A 319 34.71 -11.35 21.89
N ASN A 320 33.60 -12.08 21.80
CA ASN A 320 32.59 -12.34 22.84
C ASN A 320 33.09 -12.18 24.29
N VAL A 321 32.45 -11.28 25.05
CA VAL A 321 32.75 -11.08 26.46
C VAL A 321 31.68 -11.78 27.30
N VAL A 322 32.11 -12.68 28.18
CA VAL A 322 31.28 -13.13 29.30
C VAL A 322 31.45 -12.10 30.41
N GLU A 323 30.39 -11.35 30.71
CA GLU A 323 30.38 -10.37 31.80
C GLU A 323 29.77 -10.98 33.07
N PHE A 324 30.35 -10.59 34.19
CA PHE A 324 29.85 -10.90 35.52
C PHE A 324 28.70 -9.94 35.83
N ASP A 325 27.62 -10.45 36.43
CA ASP A 325 26.55 -9.61 36.97
C ASP A 325 27.13 -8.60 37.98
N SER A 326 26.55 -7.40 38.04
CA SER A 326 27.02 -6.33 38.93
C SER A 326 27.07 -6.78 40.40
N LYS A 327 26.20 -7.70 40.81
CA LYS A 327 26.20 -8.30 42.16
C LYS A 327 27.44 -9.14 42.47
N LYS A 328 28.13 -9.65 41.45
CA LYS A 328 29.35 -10.45 41.59
C LYS A 328 30.62 -9.66 41.23
N GLU A 329 30.54 -8.38 40.87
CA GLU A 329 31.73 -7.58 40.55
C GLU A 329 32.70 -7.46 41.76
N THR A 330 32.19 -7.54 42.99
CA THR A 330 33.00 -7.53 44.21
C THR A 330 33.96 -8.72 44.29
N ILE A 331 33.53 -9.93 43.88
CA ILE A 331 34.38 -11.14 43.91
C ILE A 331 35.53 -11.04 42.90
N LYS A 332 35.27 -10.42 41.75
CA LYS A 332 36.24 -10.19 40.69
C LYS A 332 37.28 -9.17 41.14
N LYS A 333 36.84 -8.06 41.75
CA LYS A 333 37.75 -7.07 42.35
C LYS A 333 38.61 -7.66 43.46
N GLU A 334 38.05 -8.55 44.28
CA GLU A 334 38.81 -9.26 45.32
C GLU A 334 39.87 -10.19 44.70
N TYR A 335 39.52 -11.00 43.71
CA TYR A 335 40.47 -11.83 42.97
C TYR A 335 41.61 -11.00 42.35
N GLU A 336 41.29 -9.92 41.65
CA GLU A 336 42.28 -9.04 40.99
C GLU A 336 43.19 -8.34 42.01
N LYS A 337 42.65 -7.95 43.16
CA LYS A 337 43.42 -7.40 44.28
C LYS A 337 44.36 -8.46 44.84
N ASP A 338 43.83 -9.64 45.19
CA ASP A 338 44.60 -10.74 45.76
C ASP A 338 45.72 -11.20 44.82
N LYS A 339 45.47 -11.27 43.51
CA LYS A 339 46.49 -11.60 42.51
C LYS A 339 47.67 -10.62 42.50
N LYS A 340 47.43 -9.35 42.89
CA LYS A 340 48.45 -8.31 42.96
C LYS A 340 49.11 -8.22 44.34
N THR A 341 48.40 -8.57 45.42
CA THR A 341 48.84 -8.33 46.80
C THR A 341 49.28 -9.57 47.58
N MET A 342 48.83 -10.77 47.21
CA MET A 342 49.17 -12.03 47.90
C MET A 342 50.40 -12.70 47.29
N SER A 343 51.07 -13.58 48.06
CA SER A 343 52.12 -14.44 47.52
C SER A 343 51.55 -15.51 46.56
N ASN A 344 52.36 -16.00 45.63
CA ASN A 344 51.92 -17.01 44.64
C ASN A 344 51.36 -18.29 45.28
N GLU A 345 51.91 -18.74 46.41
CA GLU A 345 51.43 -19.93 47.13
C GLU A 345 50.08 -19.68 47.81
N GLU A 346 49.93 -18.54 48.49
CA GLU A 346 48.67 -18.17 49.16
C GLU A 346 47.55 -17.93 48.13
N PHE A 347 47.88 -17.31 47.00
CA PHE A 347 46.95 -17.10 45.89
C PHE A 347 46.47 -18.43 45.31
N LYS A 348 47.39 -19.36 45.02
CA LYS A 348 47.04 -20.70 44.50
C LYS A 348 46.15 -21.46 45.48
N LYS A 349 46.47 -21.43 46.77
CA LYS A 349 45.69 -22.10 47.81
C LYS A 349 44.26 -21.55 47.94
N LYS A 350 44.05 -20.25 47.72
CA LYS A 350 42.72 -19.60 47.80
C LYS A 350 41.90 -19.77 46.52
N TRP A 351 42.52 -19.55 45.36
CA TRP A 351 41.80 -19.35 44.09
C TRP A 351 41.98 -20.47 43.06
N VAL A 352 42.96 -21.37 43.24
CA VAL A 352 43.31 -22.40 42.24
C VAL A 352 43.07 -23.81 42.77
N THR A 353 43.81 -24.23 43.81
CA THR A 353 43.81 -25.60 44.35
C THR A 353 42.42 -26.14 44.73
N PRO A 354 41.50 -25.36 45.35
CA PRO A 354 40.17 -25.87 45.69
C PRO A 354 39.31 -26.24 44.47
N PHE A 355 39.64 -25.68 43.30
CA PHE A 355 38.87 -25.75 42.05
C PHE A 355 39.55 -26.59 40.96
N GLU A 356 40.70 -27.21 41.26
CA GLU A 356 41.36 -28.13 40.34
C GLU A 356 40.47 -29.33 40.00
N LYS A 357 40.71 -29.93 38.83
CA LYS A 357 39.97 -31.10 38.36
C LYS A 357 40.12 -32.26 39.35
N GLY A 358 39.02 -32.80 39.84
CA GLY A 358 38.97 -33.83 40.90
C GLY A 358 39.10 -33.30 42.34
N GLY A 359 39.18 -31.97 42.52
CA GLY A 359 39.29 -31.29 43.81
C GLY A 359 38.00 -31.29 44.65
N GLU A 360 38.04 -30.62 45.81
CA GLU A 360 36.90 -30.56 46.75
C GLU A 360 35.66 -29.91 46.14
N PHE A 361 35.84 -28.86 45.32
CA PHE A 361 34.72 -28.15 44.70
C PHE A 361 33.95 -29.03 43.71
N GLU A 362 34.65 -29.73 42.81
CA GLU A 362 34.00 -30.55 41.78
C GLU A 362 33.19 -31.70 42.41
N LYS A 363 33.72 -32.33 43.47
CA LYS A 363 33.00 -33.35 44.25
C LYS A 363 31.74 -32.80 44.91
N ALA A 364 31.83 -31.59 45.48
CA ALA A 364 30.68 -30.91 46.07
C ALA A 364 29.65 -30.51 45.01
N LEU A 365 30.08 -30.03 43.85
CA LEU A 365 29.21 -29.66 42.73
C LEU A 365 28.49 -30.88 42.15
N ILE A 366 29.17 -32.00 41.91
CA ILE A 366 28.54 -33.25 41.43
C ILE A 366 27.46 -33.73 42.41
N SER A 367 27.76 -33.69 43.71
CA SER A 367 26.84 -34.12 44.76
C SER A 367 25.63 -33.18 44.88
N PHE A 368 25.88 -31.87 44.83
CA PHE A 368 24.84 -30.84 44.77
C PHE A 368 23.93 -31.01 43.56
N THR A 369 24.50 -31.13 42.36
CA THR A 369 23.72 -31.28 41.11
C THR A 369 22.90 -32.57 41.11
N LYS A 370 23.43 -33.67 41.66
CA LYS A 370 22.69 -34.94 41.79
C LYS A 370 21.48 -34.79 42.73
N ASP A 371 21.67 -34.25 43.92
CA ASP A 371 20.59 -34.06 44.90
C ASP A 371 19.54 -33.07 44.37
N LEU A 372 19.99 -31.98 43.71
CA LEU A 372 19.13 -30.97 43.10
C LEU A 372 18.29 -31.56 41.96
N LYS A 373 18.90 -32.41 41.11
CA LYS A 373 18.20 -33.08 40.01
C LYS A 373 17.12 -34.02 40.52
N LEU A 374 17.43 -34.87 41.50
CA LEU A 374 16.46 -35.78 42.11
C LEU A 374 15.24 -35.03 42.67
N ALA A 375 15.46 -33.94 43.41
CA ALA A 375 14.38 -33.13 43.96
C ALA A 375 13.59 -32.38 42.86
N SER A 376 14.26 -31.91 41.81
CA SER A 376 13.62 -31.22 40.68
C SER A 376 12.77 -32.18 39.83
N ASP A 377 13.26 -33.39 39.56
CA ASP A 377 12.52 -34.44 38.83
C ASP A 377 11.28 -34.88 39.62
N GLU A 378 11.39 -35.01 40.96
CA GLU A 378 10.26 -35.29 41.84
C GLU A 378 9.24 -34.15 41.81
N LYS A 379 9.71 -32.89 41.86
CA LYS A 379 8.84 -31.71 41.79
C LYS A 379 8.11 -31.62 40.47
N GLU A 380 8.76 -31.90 39.34
CA GLU A 380 8.13 -31.89 38.02
C GLU A 380 6.97 -32.89 37.95
N GLN A 381 7.16 -34.11 38.47
CA GLN A 381 6.09 -35.11 38.54
C GLN A 381 4.93 -34.65 39.43
N VAL A 382 5.22 -34.02 40.57
CA VAL A 382 4.21 -33.45 41.48
C VAL A 382 3.45 -32.29 40.81
N ASP A 383 4.15 -31.39 40.11
CA ASP A 383 3.55 -30.26 39.38
C ASP A 383 2.69 -30.73 38.20
N GLN A 384 3.07 -31.80 37.51
CA GLN A 384 2.24 -32.43 36.47
C GLN A 384 0.93 -32.96 37.07
N ARG A 385 0.99 -33.63 38.23
CA ARG A 385 -0.21 -34.09 38.96
C ARG A 385 -1.08 -32.92 39.42
N LYS A 386 -0.48 -31.87 39.98
CA LYS A 386 -1.16 -30.61 40.37
C LYS A 386 -1.87 -29.97 39.17
N ASN A 387 -1.19 -29.84 38.03
CA ASN A 387 -1.76 -29.23 36.82
C ASN A 387 -2.86 -30.09 36.18
N ALA A 388 -2.72 -31.41 36.20
CA ALA A 388 -3.77 -32.33 35.74
C ALA A 388 -5.03 -32.19 36.60
N ALA A 389 -4.89 -32.20 37.93
CA ALA A 389 -6.00 -31.99 38.86
C ALA A 389 -6.67 -30.63 38.66
N ARG A 390 -5.89 -29.55 38.45
CA ARG A 390 -6.41 -28.22 38.12
C ARG A 390 -7.25 -28.21 36.84
N LYS A 391 -6.75 -28.81 35.75
CA LYS A 391 -7.49 -28.91 34.49
C LYS A 391 -8.78 -29.73 34.63
N SER A 392 -8.75 -30.81 35.41
CA SER A 392 -9.95 -31.61 35.71
C SER A 392 -10.98 -30.77 36.47
N LYS A 393 -10.57 -30.01 37.50
CA LYS A 393 -11.46 -29.08 38.22
C LYS A 393 -12.07 -28.02 37.30
N GLU A 394 -11.25 -27.36 36.48
CA GLU A 394 -11.71 -26.36 35.50
C GLU A 394 -12.71 -26.98 34.50
N LYS A 395 -12.50 -28.23 34.07
CA LYS A 395 -13.45 -28.93 33.19
C LYS A 395 -14.79 -29.23 33.89
N ILE A 396 -14.74 -29.64 35.16
CA ILE A 396 -15.93 -29.90 35.99
C ILE A 396 -16.72 -28.61 36.25
N GLU A 397 -16.03 -27.51 36.56
CA GLU A 397 -16.63 -26.17 36.79
C GLU A 397 -17.30 -25.59 35.51
N ASN A 398 -16.85 -26.02 34.33
CA ASN A 398 -17.42 -25.62 33.04
C ASN A 398 -18.54 -26.56 32.53
N ASP A 399 -18.92 -27.60 33.27
CA ASP A 399 -20.03 -28.48 32.89
C ASP A 399 -21.38 -27.74 33.01
N LYS A 400 -22.29 -28.00 32.06
CA LYS A 400 -23.64 -27.37 32.04
C LYS A 400 -24.46 -27.63 33.30
N ASN A 401 -24.15 -28.71 34.03
CA ASN A 401 -24.84 -29.10 35.26
C ASN A 401 -24.17 -28.52 36.52
N TRP A 402 -23.07 -27.77 36.39
CA TRP A 402 -22.43 -27.07 37.52
C TRP A 402 -23.33 -25.92 38.02
N PRO A 403 -23.51 -25.74 39.34
CA PRO A 403 -24.37 -24.67 39.87
C PRO A 403 -23.77 -23.28 39.63
N LYS A 404 -24.52 -22.40 38.94
CA LYS A 404 -24.06 -21.04 38.57
C LYS A 404 -23.84 -20.09 39.76
N ASP A 405 -24.46 -20.39 40.89
CA ASP A 405 -24.41 -19.63 42.15
C ASP A 405 -23.35 -20.14 43.13
N LEU A 406 -22.64 -21.23 42.78
CA LEU A 406 -21.68 -21.89 43.65
C LEU A 406 -20.24 -21.65 43.16
N TYR A 407 -19.49 -20.87 43.92
CA TYR A 407 -18.13 -20.52 43.57
C TYR A 407 -17.12 -21.51 44.15
N SER A 408 -16.11 -21.88 43.36
CA SER A 408 -15.09 -22.89 43.73
C SER A 408 -14.27 -22.54 44.97
N PHE A 409 -14.10 -21.25 45.30
CA PHE A 409 -13.43 -20.84 46.54
C PHE A 409 -14.26 -21.13 47.80
N GLN A 410 -15.59 -21.15 47.70
CA GLN A 410 -16.49 -21.45 48.82
C GLN A 410 -16.41 -22.94 49.19
N LEU A 411 -16.22 -23.81 48.19
CA LEU A 411 -16.10 -25.26 48.37
C LEU A 411 -14.81 -25.64 49.12
N LYS A 412 -13.72 -24.90 48.93
CA LYS A 412 -12.38 -25.25 49.45
C LYS A 412 -12.33 -25.40 50.98
N TYR A 413 -13.15 -24.66 51.71
CA TYR A 413 -13.11 -24.60 53.18
C TYR A 413 -14.27 -25.33 53.86
N MET A 414 -15.07 -26.08 53.09
CA MET A 414 -16.23 -26.78 53.64
C MET A 414 -15.81 -27.98 54.50
N ASN A 415 -16.43 -28.10 55.67
CA ASN A 415 -16.38 -29.30 56.48
C ASN A 415 -17.32 -30.40 55.92
N GLU A 416 -17.20 -31.63 56.39
CA GLU A 416 -17.98 -32.78 55.86
C GLU A 416 -19.50 -32.57 55.97
N LYS A 417 -19.97 -31.88 57.01
CA LYS A 417 -21.39 -31.57 57.19
C LYS A 417 -21.88 -30.56 56.14
N GLU A 418 -21.09 -29.53 55.86
CA GLU A 418 -21.36 -28.53 54.81
C GLU A 418 -21.30 -29.14 53.40
N LYS A 419 -20.41 -30.10 53.16
CA LYS A 419 -20.36 -30.86 51.91
C LYS A 419 -21.64 -31.68 51.71
N GLU A 420 -22.10 -32.40 52.73
CA GLU A 420 -23.35 -33.15 52.69
C GLU A 420 -24.58 -32.25 52.46
N GLU A 421 -24.63 -31.08 53.10
CA GLU A 421 -25.67 -30.08 52.86
C GLU A 421 -25.62 -29.52 51.44
N THR A 422 -24.42 -29.30 50.89
CA THR A 422 -24.21 -28.84 49.51
C THR A 422 -24.63 -29.89 48.48
N PHE A 423 -24.33 -31.18 48.72
CA PHE A 423 -24.81 -32.28 47.86
C PHE A 423 -26.34 -32.41 47.88
N LYS A 424 -26.99 -32.17 49.03
CA LYS A 424 -28.45 -32.14 49.16
C LYS A 424 -29.07 -30.93 48.46
N LYS A 425 -28.40 -29.77 48.50
CA LYS A 425 -28.83 -28.52 47.84
C LYS A 425 -28.74 -28.60 46.31
N TYR A 426 -27.72 -29.28 45.78
CA TYR A 426 -27.49 -29.42 44.34
C TYR A 426 -27.48 -30.89 43.87
N PRO A 427 -28.62 -31.59 43.91
CA PRO A 427 -28.68 -33.04 43.65
C PRO A 427 -28.27 -33.41 42.22
N LYS A 428 -28.55 -32.55 41.23
CA LYS A 428 -28.15 -32.75 39.82
C LYS A 428 -26.64 -32.61 39.56
N ALA A 429 -25.92 -31.97 40.49
CA ALA A 429 -24.47 -31.76 40.41
C ALA A 429 -23.71 -32.62 41.42
N SER A 430 -24.38 -33.55 42.14
CA SER A 430 -23.79 -34.29 43.26
C SER A 430 -22.56 -35.11 42.85
N GLU A 431 -22.59 -35.77 41.70
CA GLU A 431 -21.44 -36.51 41.16
C GLU A 431 -20.29 -35.59 40.77
N LEU A 432 -20.59 -34.48 40.08
CA LEU A 432 -19.60 -33.46 39.70
C LEU A 432 -18.94 -32.81 40.92
N LEU A 433 -19.71 -32.52 41.98
CA LEU A 433 -19.19 -31.95 43.22
C LEU A 433 -18.28 -32.95 43.96
N LYS A 434 -18.65 -34.24 44.01
CA LYS A 434 -17.79 -35.29 44.59
C LYS A 434 -16.47 -35.40 43.83
N GLU A 435 -16.53 -35.44 42.51
CA GLU A 435 -15.35 -35.48 41.64
C GLU A 435 -14.50 -34.22 41.84
N TRP A 436 -15.11 -33.04 41.97
CA TRP A 436 -14.40 -31.79 42.25
C TRP A 436 -13.66 -31.83 43.59
N PHE A 437 -14.29 -32.33 44.67
CA PHE A 437 -13.65 -32.45 45.98
C PHE A 437 -12.48 -33.45 45.96
N GLU A 438 -12.61 -34.56 45.24
CA GLU A 438 -11.54 -35.54 45.04
C GLU A 438 -10.34 -34.91 44.30
N GLN A 439 -10.60 -34.22 43.18
CA GLN A 439 -9.56 -33.51 42.44
C GLN A 439 -8.97 -32.35 43.25
N ASN A 440 -9.74 -31.67 44.10
CA ASN A 440 -9.24 -30.62 44.98
C ASN A 440 -8.29 -31.18 46.05
N LYS A 441 -8.59 -32.34 46.62
CA LYS A 441 -7.68 -33.02 47.56
C LYS A 441 -6.35 -33.38 46.90
N ILE A 442 -6.39 -33.95 45.68
CA ILE A 442 -5.19 -34.25 44.89
C ILE A 442 -4.40 -32.97 44.60
N TYR A 443 -5.10 -31.88 44.26
CA TYR A 443 -4.47 -30.58 44.04
C TYR A 443 -3.78 -30.08 45.31
N ASP A 444 -4.45 -30.03 46.46
CA ASP A 444 -3.91 -29.48 47.71
C ASP A 444 -2.72 -30.32 48.24
N GLU A 445 -2.79 -31.65 48.14
CA GLU A 445 -1.67 -32.54 48.50
C GLU A 445 -0.46 -32.32 47.59
N ALA A 446 -0.69 -32.20 46.28
CA ALA A 446 0.37 -31.93 45.31
C ALA A 446 0.94 -30.51 45.45
N ASP A 447 0.11 -29.51 45.77
CA ASP A 447 0.51 -28.13 46.02
C ASP A 447 1.45 -28.04 47.21
N LYS A 448 1.04 -28.61 48.35
CA LYS A 448 1.87 -28.68 49.56
C LYS A 448 3.20 -29.38 49.31
N LYS A 449 3.18 -30.55 48.65
CA LYS A 449 4.41 -31.28 48.33
C LYS A 449 5.30 -30.51 47.34
N SER A 450 4.71 -29.75 46.41
CA SER A 450 5.44 -28.90 45.48
C SER A 450 6.11 -27.73 46.21
N ASP A 451 5.46 -27.15 47.21
CA ASP A 451 6.02 -26.09 48.07
C ASP A 451 7.18 -26.61 48.93
N GLU A 452 7.01 -27.77 49.57
CA GLU A 452 8.08 -28.45 50.33
C GLU A 452 9.30 -28.75 49.43
N LEU A 453 9.08 -29.28 48.23
CA LEU A 453 10.15 -29.51 47.27
C LEU A 453 10.77 -28.20 46.76
N SER A 454 9.99 -27.11 46.64
CA SER A 454 10.50 -25.78 46.28
C SER A 454 11.45 -25.23 47.35
N GLU A 455 11.10 -25.38 48.63
CA GLU A 455 11.97 -25.00 49.75
C GLU A 455 13.24 -25.86 49.79
N LYS A 456 13.11 -27.18 49.60
CA LYS A 456 14.24 -28.10 49.54
C LYS A 456 15.23 -27.76 48.42
N ILE A 457 14.72 -27.44 47.22
CA ILE A 457 15.51 -27.06 46.04
C ILE A 457 16.18 -25.68 46.23
N SER A 458 15.48 -24.72 46.82
CA SER A 458 15.96 -23.33 46.94
C SER A 458 16.83 -23.05 48.16
N SER A 459 16.73 -23.88 49.22
CA SER A 459 17.35 -23.61 50.53
C SER A 459 18.13 -24.82 51.07
N GLU A 460 17.48 -25.97 51.31
CA GLU A 460 18.11 -27.09 52.03
C GLU A 460 19.28 -27.72 51.27
N ILE A 461 19.08 -28.07 50.00
CA ILE A 461 20.11 -28.67 49.15
C ILE A 461 21.29 -27.70 48.93
N PRO A 462 21.07 -26.41 48.61
CA PRO A 462 22.16 -25.42 48.55
C PRO A 462 22.94 -25.27 49.86
N LYS A 463 22.26 -25.22 51.02
CA LYS A 463 22.93 -25.11 52.34
C LYS A 463 23.81 -26.31 52.63
N LYS A 464 23.29 -27.53 52.38
CA LYS A 464 24.00 -28.80 52.61
C LYS A 464 25.33 -28.88 51.88
N HIS A 465 25.40 -28.36 50.64
CA HIS A 465 26.57 -28.50 49.78
C HIS A 465 27.44 -27.24 49.67
N GLY A 466 27.13 -26.16 50.39
CA GLY A 466 27.93 -24.94 50.43
C GLY A 466 27.67 -23.93 49.30
N PHE A 467 26.48 -23.98 48.69
CA PHE A 467 26.04 -23.18 47.54
C PHE A 467 24.87 -22.21 47.85
N TYR A 468 24.54 -21.96 49.13
CA TYR A 468 23.39 -21.13 49.52
C TYR A 468 23.68 -19.62 49.37
N ASP A 469 22.89 -18.95 48.53
CA ASP A 469 23.01 -17.53 48.13
C ASP A 469 21.91 -16.65 48.77
N GLY A 470 21.40 -17.05 49.95
CA GLY A 470 20.32 -16.37 50.67
C GLY A 470 20.81 -15.25 51.61
N TRP A 471 19.93 -14.76 52.49
CA TRP A 471 20.25 -13.70 53.45
C TRP A 471 21.08 -14.24 54.62
N LYS A 472 22.27 -13.64 54.87
CA LYS A 472 23.20 -13.98 55.97
C LYS A 472 23.52 -15.50 56.11
N PRO A 473 24.06 -16.15 55.06
CA PRO A 473 24.46 -17.55 55.14
C PRO A 473 25.61 -17.76 56.14
N LYS A 474 25.65 -18.93 56.79
CA LYS A 474 26.82 -19.35 57.57
C LYS A 474 28.01 -19.61 56.64
N LYS A 475 29.24 -19.56 57.18
CA LYS A 475 30.49 -19.66 56.40
C LYS A 475 30.59 -20.98 55.62
N GLU A 476 30.02 -22.05 56.15
CA GLU A 476 29.99 -23.39 55.57
C GLU A 476 28.89 -23.51 54.50
N GLU A 477 27.75 -22.86 54.70
CA GLU A 477 26.58 -22.88 53.81
C GLU A 477 26.83 -22.14 52.49
N ASN A 478 27.76 -21.19 52.46
CA ASN A 478 28.18 -20.47 51.25
C ASN A 478 29.69 -20.60 50.94
N LYS A 479 30.35 -21.65 51.45
CA LYS A 479 31.81 -21.90 51.32
C LYS A 479 32.31 -21.63 49.91
N TRP A 480 31.60 -22.10 48.89
CA TRP A 480 32.04 -22.03 47.50
C TRP A 480 31.76 -20.68 46.83
N LEU A 481 30.68 -19.97 47.21
CA LEU A 481 30.21 -18.74 46.55
C LEU A 481 31.18 -17.55 46.67
N LYS A 482 32.26 -17.68 47.45
CA LYS A 482 33.36 -16.71 47.57
C LYS A 482 34.47 -16.90 46.52
N GLY A 483 34.46 -18.03 45.81
CA GLY A 483 35.43 -18.35 44.75
C GLY A 483 34.82 -18.73 43.41
N VAL A 484 33.48 -18.77 43.30
CA VAL A 484 32.75 -19.23 42.09
C VAL A 484 31.61 -18.29 41.72
N VAL A 485 31.21 -18.36 40.46
CA VAL A 485 30.09 -17.62 39.88
C VAL A 485 29.09 -18.60 39.26
N ALA A 486 27.81 -18.36 39.51
CA ALA A 486 26.73 -19.18 38.98
C ALA A 486 26.39 -18.80 37.52
N ASN A 487 25.88 -19.74 36.73
CA ASN A 487 25.44 -19.50 35.35
C ASN A 487 24.41 -18.36 35.21
N LYS A 488 23.52 -18.18 36.20
CA LYS A 488 22.55 -17.07 36.25
C LYS A 488 23.21 -15.69 36.35
N ASP A 489 24.42 -15.63 36.89
CA ASP A 489 25.19 -14.41 37.13
C ASP A 489 26.22 -14.16 36.00
N LEU A 490 26.25 -15.01 34.98
CA LEU A 490 27.07 -14.83 33.77
C LEU A 490 26.17 -14.38 32.61
N THR A 491 26.57 -13.32 31.92
CA THR A 491 25.87 -12.81 30.74
C THR A 491 26.82 -12.79 29.54
N ARG A 492 26.44 -13.43 28.45
CA ARG A 492 27.10 -13.24 27.16
C ARG A 492 26.74 -11.88 26.61
N LYS A 493 27.75 -11.08 26.33
CA LYS A 493 27.54 -9.78 25.70
C LYS A 493 27.85 -9.87 24.22
N TYR A 494 26.81 -9.80 23.41
CA TYR A 494 26.96 -9.69 21.97
C TYR A 494 27.17 -8.24 21.58
N LEU A 495 28.29 -7.96 20.95
CA LEU A 495 28.53 -6.68 20.29
C LEU A 495 28.11 -6.81 18.83
N GLY A 496 27.21 -5.96 18.38
CA GLY A 496 26.71 -6.00 17.01
C GLY A 496 25.81 -4.83 16.71
N LYS A 497 25.43 -4.66 15.45
CA LYS A 497 24.68 -3.47 15.01
C LYS A 497 23.31 -3.83 14.48
N ASN A 498 22.35 -2.95 14.75
CA ASN A 498 20.99 -3.07 14.23
C ASN A 498 20.85 -2.15 13.01
N VAL A 499 20.72 -2.77 11.84
CA VAL A 499 20.55 -2.07 10.58
C VAL A 499 19.10 -2.12 10.18
N GLU A 500 18.50 -0.98 9.88
CA GLU A 500 17.11 -0.88 9.51
C GLU A 500 16.96 -0.43 8.06
N PHE A 501 16.21 -1.18 7.26
CA PHE A 501 15.78 -0.75 5.92
C PHE A 501 14.31 -0.33 5.98
N ARG A 502 14.05 0.87 5.46
CA ARG A 502 12.71 1.46 5.41
C ARG A 502 12.43 2.02 4.03
N GLY A 503 11.17 2.02 3.62
CA GLY A 503 10.74 2.53 2.32
C GLY A 503 10.85 1.50 1.19
N GLN A 504 10.69 1.95 -0.06
CA GLN A 504 10.64 1.08 -1.23
C GLN A 504 11.96 1.14 -1.99
N GLY A 505 12.63 0.02 -2.22
CA GLY A 505 13.89 0.02 -2.95
C GLY A 505 14.35 -1.36 -3.38
N ARG A 506 15.37 -1.40 -4.23
CA ARG A 506 15.93 -2.62 -4.80
C ARG A 506 17.43 -2.69 -4.55
N ILE A 507 17.93 -3.86 -4.18
CA ILE A 507 19.36 -4.14 -3.96
C ILE A 507 19.80 -5.25 -4.90
N GLU A 508 20.71 -4.97 -5.84
CA GLU A 508 21.15 -5.94 -6.86
C GLU A 508 22.33 -6.80 -6.42
N GLY A 509 23.14 -6.30 -5.48
CA GLY A 509 24.38 -6.91 -5.02
C GLY A 509 24.35 -7.26 -3.53
N THR A 510 25.49 -7.14 -2.87
CA THR A 510 25.69 -7.68 -1.52
C THR A 510 25.35 -6.64 -0.45
N VAL A 511 24.52 -7.04 0.52
CA VAL A 511 24.37 -6.38 1.82
C VAL A 511 25.31 -7.07 2.80
N ASP A 512 26.43 -6.44 3.07
CA ASP A 512 27.43 -6.90 4.02
C ASP A 512 27.47 -5.94 5.21
N LEU A 513 27.06 -6.44 6.37
CA LEU A 513 27.06 -5.64 7.60
C LEU A 513 28.42 -5.67 8.30
N GLY A 514 29.43 -6.40 7.83
CA GLY A 514 30.75 -6.45 8.45
C GLY A 514 30.77 -7.15 9.81
N GLU A 515 31.76 -6.87 10.65
CA GLU A 515 31.99 -7.61 11.91
C GLU A 515 30.88 -7.39 12.96
N GLY A 516 30.66 -8.40 13.82
CA GLY A 516 29.72 -8.35 14.95
C GLY A 516 28.47 -9.23 14.82
N ASN A 517 27.69 -9.32 15.91
CA ASN A 517 26.41 -10.03 15.94
C ASN A 517 25.29 -9.13 15.37
N ASN A 518 25.26 -9.03 14.04
CA ASN A 518 24.45 -8.02 13.35
C ASN A 518 23.01 -8.49 13.08
N GLU A 519 22.13 -7.51 12.98
CA GLU A 519 20.71 -7.71 12.71
C GLU A 519 20.25 -6.75 11.63
N LEU A 520 19.48 -7.26 10.68
CA LEU A 520 18.82 -6.49 9.65
C LEU A 520 17.32 -6.48 9.92
N THR A 521 16.74 -5.31 10.15
CA THR A 521 15.31 -5.13 10.37
C THR A 521 14.70 -4.40 9.18
N ILE A 522 13.69 -5.01 8.56
CA ILE A 522 12.94 -4.41 7.46
C ILE A 522 11.53 -4.15 7.96
N LYS A 523 11.17 -2.88 8.12
CA LYS A 523 9.89 -2.49 8.73
C LYS A 523 9.30 -1.21 8.17
N GLU A 524 7.99 -1.07 8.33
CA GLU A 524 7.24 0.07 7.84
C GLU A 524 7.77 1.40 8.40
N GLN A 525 7.71 2.44 7.56
CA GLN A 525 7.94 3.81 7.97
C GLN A 525 6.61 4.43 8.39
N PHE A 526 6.49 4.83 9.67
CA PHE A 526 5.32 5.55 10.21
C PHE A 526 4.96 6.84 9.45
N THR A 527 5.88 7.39 8.66
CA THR A 527 5.78 8.73 8.05
C THR A 527 5.75 8.74 6.51
N GLY A 528 5.72 7.58 5.83
CA GLY A 528 5.90 7.48 4.37
C GLY A 528 4.66 7.02 3.60
N ARG A 529 4.35 7.69 2.47
CA ARG A 529 3.17 7.42 1.61
C ARG A 529 3.17 6.06 0.89
N TYR A 530 4.31 5.36 0.81
CA TYR A 530 4.50 4.17 -0.05
C TYR A 530 4.73 2.85 0.71
N GLY A 531 4.70 2.86 2.04
CA GLY A 531 5.08 1.68 2.85
C GLY A 531 6.53 1.26 2.63
N THR A 532 6.90 0.05 3.05
CA THR A 532 8.24 -0.52 2.92
C THR A 532 8.19 -1.75 2.03
N ASN A 533 9.05 -1.81 1.02
CA ASN A 533 9.28 -3.03 0.24
C ASN A 533 10.72 -3.05 -0.29
N ILE A 534 11.55 -3.94 0.25
CA ILE A 534 12.93 -4.12 -0.19
C ILE A 534 13.00 -5.33 -1.11
N VAL A 535 13.35 -5.09 -2.37
CA VAL A 535 13.53 -6.15 -3.37
C VAL A 535 15.00 -6.54 -3.43
N LEU A 536 15.31 -7.79 -3.06
CA LEU A 536 16.64 -8.37 -3.26
C LEU A 536 16.72 -8.95 -4.68
N GLY A 537 17.60 -8.40 -5.51
CA GLY A 537 17.83 -8.84 -6.89
C GLY A 537 18.32 -10.30 -6.98
N PRO A 538 18.29 -10.92 -8.17
CA PRO A 538 18.57 -12.35 -8.32
C PRO A 538 19.99 -12.75 -7.91
N LYS A 539 20.93 -11.80 -7.99
CA LYS A 539 22.35 -11.98 -7.61
C LYS A 539 22.69 -11.40 -6.24
N ALA A 540 21.73 -10.79 -5.56
CA ALA A 540 21.96 -10.17 -4.27
C ALA A 540 22.38 -11.19 -3.22
N ALA A 541 23.04 -10.73 -2.16
CA ALA A 541 23.48 -11.60 -1.07
C ALA A 541 23.39 -10.88 0.27
N LEU A 542 22.96 -11.58 1.30
CA LEU A 542 23.01 -11.12 2.69
C LEU A 542 24.21 -11.77 3.37
N LYS A 543 25.16 -10.96 3.86
CA LYS A 543 26.42 -11.40 4.46
C LYS A 543 26.63 -10.78 5.83
N ASN A 544 27.23 -11.55 6.74
CA ASN A 544 27.56 -11.12 8.10
C ASN A 544 26.34 -10.61 8.90
N ILE A 545 25.22 -11.31 8.74
CA ILE A 545 23.94 -11.05 9.42
C ILE A 545 23.56 -12.29 10.23
N LYS A 546 23.19 -12.11 11.50
CA LYS A 546 22.67 -13.21 12.33
C LYS A 546 21.15 -13.33 12.22
N TYR A 547 20.46 -12.21 12.32
CA TYR A 547 19.00 -12.13 12.31
C TYR A 547 18.50 -11.19 11.21
N VAL A 548 17.48 -11.63 10.47
CA VAL A 548 16.70 -10.76 9.58
C VAL A 548 15.27 -10.69 10.12
N ASN A 549 14.88 -9.52 10.61
CA ASN A 549 13.51 -9.27 11.05
C ASN A 549 12.71 -8.68 9.91
N VAL A 550 11.60 -9.33 9.56
CA VAL A 550 10.71 -8.88 8.49
C VAL A 550 9.40 -8.44 9.12
N ALA A 551 8.92 -7.24 8.78
CA ALA A 551 7.58 -6.82 9.14
C ALA A 551 6.54 -7.77 8.53
N GLY A 552 5.66 -8.28 9.38
CA GLY A 552 4.63 -9.24 8.98
C GLY A 552 3.49 -8.63 8.17
N ALA A 553 2.63 -9.49 7.63
CA ALA A 553 1.43 -9.16 6.83
C ALA A 553 0.29 -8.51 7.62
N ILE A 554 0.54 -8.15 8.89
CA ILE A 554 -0.44 -7.62 9.81
C ILE A 554 -0.06 -6.15 9.99
N GLY A 555 -0.81 -5.25 9.35
CA GLY A 555 -0.68 -3.81 9.56
C GLY A 555 -0.72 -3.46 11.06
N ASP A 556 -0.24 -2.27 11.40
CA ASP A 556 -0.39 -1.79 12.77
C ASP A 556 -1.89 -1.71 13.14
N SER A 557 -2.19 -1.67 14.44
CA SER A 557 -3.57 -1.66 14.96
C SER A 557 -4.35 -0.39 14.62
N SER A 558 -3.79 0.55 13.85
CA SER A 558 -4.38 1.85 13.54
C SER A 558 -4.64 2.08 12.04
N HIS A 559 -3.93 1.41 11.12
CA HIS A 559 -4.09 1.61 9.68
C HIS A 559 -3.82 0.33 8.86
N SER A 560 -4.43 0.24 7.67
CA SER A 560 -4.08 -0.78 6.67
C SER A 560 -2.59 -0.67 6.29
N SER A 561 -1.87 -1.80 6.26
CA SER A 561 -0.43 -1.80 5.92
C SER A 561 -0.19 -1.17 4.55
N LEU A 562 0.65 -0.13 4.53
CA LEU A 562 1.10 0.52 3.29
C LEU A 562 2.07 -0.38 2.50
N SER A 563 2.69 -1.37 3.17
CA SER A 563 3.65 -2.30 2.60
C SER A 563 3.01 -3.48 1.86
N GLY A 564 1.70 -3.67 1.98
CA GLY A 564 1.01 -4.85 1.46
C GLY A 564 1.15 -6.03 2.43
N ARG A 565 1.52 -7.22 1.92
CA ARG A 565 1.62 -8.44 2.74
C ARG A 565 3.00 -8.66 3.36
N THR A 566 4.03 -7.98 2.89
CA THR A 566 5.38 -8.09 3.44
C THR A 566 6.19 -6.85 3.09
N SER A 567 7.32 -6.71 3.75
CA SER A 567 8.31 -5.67 3.50
C SER A 567 9.54 -6.18 2.73
N LEU A 568 9.61 -7.48 2.41
CA LEU A 568 10.75 -8.11 1.75
C LEU A 568 10.31 -8.98 0.57
N THR A 569 10.86 -8.67 -0.61
CA THR A 569 10.68 -9.44 -1.84
C THR A 569 12.03 -10.03 -2.31
N LEU A 570 12.00 -11.30 -2.71
CA LEU A 570 13.07 -11.98 -3.42
C LEU A 570 12.78 -11.97 -4.92
N ASP A 571 13.67 -11.35 -5.69
CA ASP A 571 13.66 -11.49 -7.14
C ASP A 571 14.27 -12.81 -7.58
N ILE A 572 13.85 -13.29 -8.74
CA ILE A 572 14.30 -14.54 -9.35
C ILE A 572 14.66 -14.30 -10.81
N ASP A 573 15.76 -14.90 -11.25
CA ASP A 573 16.11 -14.96 -12.66
C ASP A 573 15.54 -16.25 -13.28
N PRO A 574 14.46 -16.15 -14.09
CA PRO A 574 13.81 -17.32 -14.66
C PRO A 574 14.64 -17.99 -15.78
N SER A 575 15.77 -17.40 -16.19
CA SER A 575 16.64 -17.97 -17.24
C SER A 575 17.70 -18.95 -16.69
N VAL A 576 17.88 -19.01 -15.37
CA VAL A 576 18.93 -19.81 -14.74
C VAL A 576 18.33 -20.97 -13.94
N ALA A 577 18.43 -22.18 -14.49
CA ALA A 577 17.99 -23.42 -13.87
C ALA A 577 19.16 -24.39 -13.62
N ASN A 578 18.98 -25.31 -12.69
CA ASN A 578 19.89 -26.46 -12.51
C ASN A 578 19.59 -27.58 -13.53
N GLU A 579 20.37 -28.66 -13.51
CA GLU A 579 20.22 -29.82 -14.40
C GLU A 579 18.83 -30.49 -14.34
N LYS A 580 18.10 -30.31 -13.22
CA LYS A 580 16.74 -30.83 -13.03
C LYS A 580 15.65 -29.86 -13.53
N GLY A 581 16.04 -28.73 -14.12
CA GLY A 581 15.13 -27.69 -14.59
C GLY A 581 14.55 -26.81 -13.47
N HIS A 582 15.05 -26.90 -12.24
CA HIS A 582 14.59 -26.04 -11.14
C HIS A 582 15.31 -24.69 -11.22
N LEU A 583 14.57 -23.59 -11.08
CA LEU A 583 15.13 -22.25 -11.01
C LEU A 583 15.93 -22.09 -9.72
N THR A 584 17.15 -21.53 -9.81
CA THR A 584 18.06 -21.45 -8.63
C THR A 584 18.59 -20.06 -8.34
N GLN A 585 18.47 -19.11 -9.28
CA GLN A 585 19.14 -17.83 -9.15
C GLN A 585 18.25 -16.79 -8.46
N HIS A 586 18.44 -16.66 -7.15
CA HIS A 586 17.82 -15.66 -6.27
C HIS A 586 18.74 -15.38 -5.06
N ALA A 587 18.40 -14.37 -4.24
CA ALA A 587 19.30 -13.90 -3.18
C ALA A 587 19.69 -14.93 -2.11
N PHE A 588 18.79 -15.86 -1.73
CA PHE A 588 19.13 -16.90 -0.74
C PHE A 588 20.30 -17.79 -1.14
N LYS A 589 20.47 -18.11 -2.42
CA LYS A 589 21.55 -18.97 -2.92
C LYS A 589 22.94 -18.38 -2.62
N ASN A 590 23.06 -17.06 -2.64
CA ASN A 590 24.33 -16.36 -2.41
C ASN A 590 24.48 -15.84 -0.97
N SER A 591 23.42 -15.87 -0.17
CA SER A 591 23.40 -15.39 1.21
C SER A 591 24.02 -16.39 2.18
N ASP A 592 24.35 -15.97 3.39
CA ASP A 592 24.83 -16.89 4.42
C ASP A 592 23.71 -17.86 4.85
N PRO A 593 23.97 -19.19 4.87
CA PRO A 593 22.92 -20.19 5.12
C PRO A 593 22.37 -20.16 6.55
N ASN A 594 23.16 -19.64 7.49
CA ASN A 594 22.84 -19.64 8.93
C ASN A 594 22.07 -18.40 9.41
N ILE A 595 21.64 -17.53 8.49
CA ILE A 595 20.77 -16.38 8.81
C ILE A 595 19.43 -16.90 9.33
N VAL A 596 18.99 -16.38 10.47
CA VAL A 596 17.68 -16.67 11.06
C VAL A 596 16.70 -15.57 10.68
N PHE A 597 15.62 -15.93 9.98
CA PHE A 597 14.53 -15.04 9.61
C PHE A 597 13.40 -15.12 10.64
N ARG A 598 12.89 -13.97 11.08
CA ARG A 598 11.84 -13.90 12.12
C ARG A 598 10.94 -12.67 11.96
N GLY A 599 9.76 -12.71 12.60
CA GLY A 599 8.84 -11.56 12.66
C GLY A 599 9.28 -10.50 13.68
N LEU A 600 8.83 -9.24 13.51
CA LEU A 600 9.21 -8.11 14.39
C LEU A 600 8.84 -8.30 15.87
N GLY A 601 7.75 -9.02 16.19
CA GLY A 601 7.34 -9.27 17.58
C GLY A 601 8.23 -10.27 18.33
N SER A 602 9.18 -10.90 17.63
CA SER A 602 10.02 -11.96 18.19
C SER A 602 11.05 -11.48 19.21
N ASP A 603 11.29 -10.18 19.31
CA ASP A 603 12.18 -9.58 20.32
C ASP A 603 11.55 -9.57 21.73
N ILE A 604 10.24 -9.80 21.83
CA ILE A 604 9.49 -9.85 23.09
C ILE A 604 9.19 -11.30 23.50
N THR A 605 8.69 -12.13 22.58
CA THR A 605 8.41 -13.55 22.81
C THR A 605 8.75 -14.41 21.58
N SER A 606 8.97 -15.71 21.76
CA SER A 606 9.18 -16.64 20.64
C SER A 606 7.87 -17.12 19.98
N ASP A 607 6.71 -16.68 20.45
CA ASP A 607 5.44 -17.16 19.93
C ASP A 607 5.16 -16.63 18.51
N ASN A 608 5.51 -15.37 18.26
CA ASN A 608 5.28 -14.67 16.99
C ASN A 608 6.48 -14.74 16.02
N ARG A 609 7.42 -15.65 16.27
CA ARG A 609 8.67 -15.80 15.49
C ARG A 609 8.44 -16.04 13.99
N ASN A 610 7.36 -16.75 13.62
CA ASN A 610 7.02 -17.10 12.24
C ASN A 610 5.90 -16.22 11.67
N ASP A 611 5.57 -15.11 12.33
CA ASP A 611 4.50 -14.18 11.91
C ASP A 611 5.01 -13.18 10.88
N PHE A 612 5.55 -13.70 9.78
CA PHE A 612 5.99 -12.94 8.63
C PHE A 612 5.83 -13.75 7.35
N TYR A 613 5.81 -13.03 6.23
CA TYR A 613 5.84 -13.62 4.90
C TYR A 613 6.99 -12.99 4.12
N MET A 614 7.47 -13.69 3.10
CA MET A 614 8.39 -13.15 2.12
C MET A 614 7.79 -13.35 0.73
N GLU A 615 7.88 -12.31 -0.10
CA GLU A 615 7.40 -12.39 -1.48
C GLU A 615 8.48 -12.99 -2.38
N LEU A 616 8.08 -13.83 -3.32
CA LEU A 616 8.88 -14.17 -4.50
C LEU A 616 8.32 -13.40 -5.70
N MET A 617 9.20 -12.87 -6.56
CA MET A 617 8.81 -12.28 -7.86
C MET A 617 8.34 -13.32 -8.88
N ALA A 618 7.32 -14.08 -8.51
CA ALA A 618 6.66 -15.06 -9.36
C ALA A 618 6.10 -14.43 -10.65
N SER A 619 5.79 -13.13 -10.63
CA SER A 619 5.40 -12.34 -11.81
C SER A 619 6.36 -12.43 -13.00
N ARG A 620 7.64 -12.81 -12.78
CA ARG A 620 8.64 -13.02 -13.84
C ARG A 620 8.61 -14.41 -14.48
N ILE A 621 7.88 -15.35 -13.90
CA ILE A 621 7.86 -16.75 -14.31
C ILE A 621 6.70 -16.96 -15.30
N ALA A 622 7.02 -17.14 -16.58
CA ALA A 622 6.01 -17.24 -17.64
C ALA A 622 5.29 -18.60 -17.73
N LYS A 623 5.78 -19.63 -17.02
CA LYS A 623 5.28 -21.03 -17.05
C LYS A 623 5.42 -21.68 -15.69
N ASN A 624 4.55 -22.64 -15.36
CA ASN A 624 4.66 -23.42 -14.13
C ASN A 624 6.09 -23.96 -13.95
N SER A 625 6.69 -23.67 -12.81
CA SER A 625 8.11 -23.92 -12.56
C SER A 625 8.35 -24.31 -11.11
N VAL A 626 9.45 -25.02 -10.85
CA VAL A 626 9.92 -25.34 -9.50
C VAL A 626 11.12 -24.46 -9.18
N VAL A 627 11.13 -23.85 -8.00
CA VAL A 627 12.24 -23.03 -7.50
C VAL A 627 12.93 -23.79 -6.37
N ASP A 628 14.25 -23.92 -6.47
CA ASP A 628 15.10 -24.41 -5.39
C ASP A 628 15.55 -23.23 -4.54
N MET A 629 15.07 -23.17 -3.29
CA MET A 629 15.26 -22.01 -2.42
C MET A 629 16.69 -21.82 -1.90
N GLY A 630 17.63 -22.73 -2.22
CA GLY A 630 19.02 -22.66 -1.77
C GLY A 630 19.22 -22.82 -0.27
N ARG A 631 18.15 -23.09 0.48
CA ARG A 631 18.13 -23.34 1.93
C ARG A 631 16.86 -24.06 2.35
N LYS A 632 16.81 -24.54 3.59
CA LYS A 632 15.58 -25.03 4.22
C LYS A 632 14.68 -23.85 4.63
N LEU A 633 13.40 -23.92 4.27
CA LEU A 633 12.37 -22.96 4.73
C LEU A 633 11.82 -23.33 6.11
N LYS A 634 11.74 -24.63 6.43
CA LYS A 634 11.43 -25.16 7.77
C LYS A 634 12.73 -25.67 8.42
N TYR A 635 13.13 -25.08 9.54
CA TYR A 635 14.39 -25.42 10.23
C TYR A 635 14.30 -25.17 11.74
N GLN A 636 15.26 -25.66 12.52
CA GLN A 636 15.33 -25.42 13.96
C GLN A 636 16.48 -24.48 14.30
N THR A 637 16.24 -23.56 15.23
CA THR A 637 17.28 -22.70 15.82
C THR A 637 17.17 -22.71 17.34
N GLN A 638 18.23 -22.29 18.00
CA GLN A 638 18.21 -22.03 19.44
C GLN A 638 17.27 -20.86 19.74
N ASP A 639 16.45 -21.01 20.77
CA ASP A 639 15.50 -20.01 21.19
C ASP A 639 16.24 -18.80 21.77
N PHE A 640 15.92 -17.64 21.22
CA PHE A 640 16.50 -16.37 21.64
C PHE A 640 16.04 -16.00 23.06
N HIS A 641 14.82 -16.31 23.47
CA HIS A 641 14.35 -15.99 24.83
C HIS A 641 14.75 -17.02 25.88
N ASN A 642 14.93 -18.27 25.44
CA ASN A 642 15.38 -19.35 26.30
C ASN A 642 16.49 -20.14 25.60
N PRO A 643 17.76 -19.72 25.72
CA PRO A 643 18.87 -20.39 25.06
C PRO A 643 18.99 -21.90 25.35
N ALA A 644 18.38 -22.42 26.42
CA ALA A 644 18.36 -23.86 26.68
C ALA A 644 17.40 -24.66 25.75
N LYS A 645 16.52 -24.00 24.99
CA LYS A 645 15.48 -24.60 24.16
C LYS A 645 15.79 -24.43 22.67
N LYS A 646 15.36 -25.39 21.85
CA LYS A 646 15.27 -25.23 20.39
C LYS A 646 13.83 -24.93 19.98
N ILE A 647 13.68 -24.09 18.96
CA ILE A 647 12.39 -23.68 18.41
C ILE A 647 12.36 -23.91 16.90
N ASP A 648 11.18 -24.30 16.40
CA ASP A 648 10.94 -24.49 14.97
C ASP A 648 10.69 -23.14 14.29
N MET A 649 11.41 -22.89 13.21
CA MET A 649 11.32 -21.71 12.37
C MET A 649 10.72 -22.08 11.01
N GLU A 650 9.91 -21.19 10.45
CA GLU A 650 9.32 -21.35 9.13
C GLU A 650 9.36 -20.02 8.36
N ILE A 651 9.98 -20.05 7.17
CA ILE A 651 9.93 -18.94 6.21
C ILE A 651 8.75 -19.21 5.25
N LYS A 652 7.68 -18.43 5.38
CA LYS A 652 6.50 -18.53 4.52
C LYS A 652 6.67 -17.70 3.25
N MET A 653 6.61 -18.35 2.10
CA MET A 653 6.73 -17.70 0.79
C MET A 653 5.35 -17.41 0.18
N ILE A 654 5.17 -16.21 -0.37
CA ILE A 654 3.97 -15.80 -1.12
C ILE A 654 4.34 -15.23 -2.49
N SER A 655 3.36 -15.23 -3.39
CA SER A 655 3.51 -14.65 -4.73
C SER A 655 3.38 -13.13 -4.67
N ASP A 656 4.26 -12.42 -5.38
CA ASP A 656 4.09 -10.99 -5.68
C ASP A 656 3.02 -10.71 -6.74
N SER A 657 2.40 -11.75 -7.31
CA SER A 657 1.57 -11.64 -8.48
C SER A 657 0.14 -12.13 -8.24
N ILE A 658 -0.82 -11.35 -8.71
CA ILE A 658 -2.24 -11.74 -8.69
C ILE A 658 -2.54 -12.97 -9.55
N ALA A 659 -1.68 -13.30 -10.52
CA ALA A 659 -1.83 -14.39 -11.46
C ALA A 659 -1.13 -15.70 -11.03
N HIS A 660 -0.30 -15.66 -9.98
CA HIS A 660 0.50 -16.83 -9.56
C HIS A 660 0.12 -17.30 -8.15
N THR A 661 0.32 -18.59 -7.89
CA THR A 661 0.29 -19.20 -6.56
C THR A 661 1.62 -19.89 -6.28
N ILE A 662 1.95 -20.02 -5.00
CA ILE A 662 3.15 -20.72 -4.53
C ILE A 662 2.71 -21.82 -3.59
N GLU A 663 3.22 -23.03 -3.81
CA GLU A 663 2.95 -24.21 -2.99
C GLU A 663 4.27 -24.88 -2.59
N ASN A 664 4.36 -25.34 -1.34
CA ASN A 664 5.53 -26.08 -0.87
C ASN A 664 5.55 -27.48 -1.50
N LYS A 665 6.68 -27.86 -2.08
CA LYS A 665 6.91 -29.22 -2.61
C LYS A 665 7.78 -29.98 -1.60
N GLU A 666 7.14 -30.69 -0.68
CA GLU A 666 7.86 -31.46 0.35
C GLU A 666 8.55 -32.68 -0.27
N GLU A 667 9.88 -32.63 -0.38
CA GLU A 667 10.72 -33.79 -0.70
C GLU A 667 11.52 -34.16 0.55
N LYS A 668 11.25 -35.35 1.12
CA LYS A 668 11.72 -35.77 2.46
C LYS A 668 13.24 -35.90 2.61
N GLU A 669 14.01 -35.88 1.52
CA GLU A 669 15.45 -36.20 1.51
C GLU A 669 16.36 -35.09 0.94
N LYS A 670 15.83 -33.87 0.66
CA LYS A 670 16.65 -32.78 0.09
C LYS A 670 17.24 -31.83 1.15
N GLU A 671 18.46 -31.37 0.87
CA GLU A 671 19.17 -30.37 1.67
C GLU A 671 18.46 -28.99 1.60
N ASN A 672 17.88 -28.64 0.45
CA ASN A 672 17.13 -27.40 0.22
C ASN A 672 15.62 -27.65 0.07
N SER A 673 14.82 -26.65 0.45
CA SER A 673 13.37 -26.65 0.20
C SER A 673 13.06 -26.28 -1.25
N LEU A 674 12.05 -26.95 -1.82
CA LEU A 674 11.53 -26.65 -3.14
C LEU A 674 10.12 -26.05 -3.04
N ILE A 675 9.85 -25.06 -3.87
CA ILE A 675 8.52 -24.49 -4.03
C ILE A 675 8.06 -24.60 -5.48
N GLU A 676 6.79 -24.87 -5.68
CA GLU A 676 6.15 -24.90 -6.99
C GLU A 676 5.42 -23.57 -7.22
N VAL A 677 5.75 -22.90 -8.33
CA VAL A 677 5.07 -21.68 -8.78
C VAL A 677 4.09 -22.08 -9.88
N LYS A 678 2.80 -21.89 -9.63
CA LYS A 678 1.72 -22.18 -10.58
C LYS A 678 1.05 -20.91 -11.06
N ILE A 679 0.76 -20.85 -12.35
CA ILE A 679 -0.07 -19.80 -12.93
C ILE A 679 -1.53 -20.20 -12.77
N LYS A 680 -2.36 -19.29 -12.27
CA LYS A 680 -3.80 -19.51 -12.10
C LYS A 680 -4.46 -19.65 -13.49
N ASP A 681 -5.36 -20.61 -13.66
CA ASP A 681 -6.14 -20.75 -14.90
C ASP A 681 -7.23 -19.69 -15.05
N LYS A 682 -7.74 -19.18 -13.92
CA LYS A 682 -8.76 -18.13 -13.85
C LYS A 682 -8.51 -17.23 -12.65
N ILE A 683 -8.92 -15.97 -12.78
CA ILE A 683 -8.95 -15.01 -11.67
C ILE A 683 -10.42 -14.78 -11.31
N LYS A 684 -10.82 -15.08 -10.06
CA LYS A 684 -12.22 -15.02 -9.60
C LYS A 684 -12.88 -13.64 -9.82
N ALA A 685 -12.08 -12.57 -9.74
CA ALA A 685 -12.56 -11.19 -9.91
C ALA A 685 -12.69 -10.74 -11.37
N LEU A 686 -12.29 -11.59 -12.33
CA LEU A 686 -12.55 -11.40 -13.75
C LEU A 686 -13.84 -12.16 -14.14
N ASN A 687 -14.66 -11.57 -15.02
CA ASN A 687 -15.80 -12.27 -15.61
C ASN A 687 -15.33 -13.31 -16.65
N GLU A 688 -16.25 -14.06 -17.26
CA GLU A 688 -15.89 -15.12 -18.22
C GLU A 688 -15.18 -14.59 -19.48
N GLN A 689 -15.63 -13.45 -20.01
CA GLN A 689 -15.04 -12.82 -21.19
C GLN A 689 -13.63 -12.28 -20.91
N GLU A 690 -13.45 -11.64 -19.74
CA GLU A 690 -12.14 -11.18 -19.27
C GLU A 690 -11.19 -12.37 -19.02
N ASN A 691 -11.70 -13.45 -18.42
CA ASN A 691 -10.90 -14.67 -18.20
C ASN A 691 -10.50 -15.35 -19.52
N ALA A 692 -11.30 -15.26 -20.60
CA ALA A 692 -10.90 -15.79 -21.91
C ALA A 692 -9.66 -15.05 -22.46
N VAL A 693 -9.60 -13.73 -22.30
CA VAL A 693 -8.42 -12.93 -22.68
C VAL A 693 -7.22 -13.30 -21.81
N TYR A 694 -7.40 -13.37 -20.48
CA TYR A 694 -6.37 -13.78 -19.54
C TYR A 694 -5.82 -15.18 -19.86
N GLN A 695 -6.68 -16.15 -20.16
CA GLN A 695 -6.28 -17.49 -20.57
C GLN A 695 -5.52 -17.48 -21.90
N SER A 696 -5.91 -16.65 -22.85
CA SER A 696 -5.16 -16.48 -24.10
C SER A 696 -3.74 -15.99 -23.82
N ILE A 697 -3.56 -15.03 -22.90
CA ILE A 697 -2.23 -14.55 -22.46
C ILE A 697 -1.45 -15.63 -21.73
N HIS A 698 -2.03 -16.28 -20.72
CA HIS A 698 -1.38 -17.38 -19.99
C HIS A 698 -0.90 -18.46 -20.97
N ARG A 699 -1.79 -19.02 -21.80
CA ARG A 699 -1.47 -20.14 -22.68
C ARG A 699 -0.53 -19.79 -23.84
N SER A 700 -0.24 -18.50 -24.06
CA SER A 700 0.83 -18.09 -24.98
C SER A 700 2.24 -18.34 -24.43
N GLY A 701 2.37 -18.57 -23.11
CA GLY A 701 3.66 -18.66 -22.42
C GLY A 701 4.42 -17.34 -22.35
N ARG A 702 3.70 -16.20 -22.46
CA ARG A 702 4.26 -14.83 -22.45
C ARG A 702 3.64 -13.93 -21.38
N LEU A 703 3.22 -14.53 -20.27
CA LEU A 703 2.60 -13.79 -19.15
C LEU A 703 3.58 -12.81 -18.49
N ASP A 704 4.88 -13.08 -18.59
CA ASP A 704 5.99 -12.25 -18.12
C ASP A 704 6.02 -10.84 -18.74
N ILE A 705 5.47 -10.66 -19.95
CA ILE A 705 5.32 -9.33 -20.57
C ILE A 705 4.39 -8.42 -19.76
N LEU A 706 3.51 -9.01 -18.97
CA LEU A 706 2.62 -8.29 -18.06
C LEU A 706 3.18 -8.21 -16.63
N GLN A 707 4.45 -8.54 -16.39
CA GLN A 707 5.08 -8.48 -15.06
C GLN A 707 4.83 -7.13 -14.36
N PRO A 708 5.04 -5.94 -14.98
CA PRO A 708 4.77 -4.65 -14.34
C PRO A 708 3.29 -4.42 -14.00
N THR A 709 2.38 -5.09 -14.71
CA THR A 709 0.93 -5.03 -14.46
C THR A 709 0.56 -5.94 -13.30
N LEU A 710 1.05 -7.19 -13.31
CA LEU A 710 0.61 -8.26 -12.42
C LEU A 710 1.26 -8.22 -11.04
N THR A 711 2.45 -7.62 -10.90
CA THR A 711 3.17 -7.53 -9.63
C THR A 711 2.54 -6.52 -8.68
N THR A 712 2.55 -6.82 -7.38
CA THR A 712 2.21 -5.92 -6.27
C THR A 712 3.38 -5.01 -5.89
N THR A 713 4.62 -5.40 -6.23
CA THR A 713 5.85 -4.77 -5.71
C THR A 713 6.06 -3.32 -6.13
N ASN A 714 5.59 -2.95 -7.32
CA ASN A 714 5.74 -1.61 -7.90
C ASN A 714 4.51 -0.70 -7.67
N LYS A 715 3.49 -1.21 -6.97
CA LYS A 715 2.21 -0.53 -6.78
C LYS A 715 2.33 0.58 -5.75
N LYS A 716 1.71 1.72 -6.07
CA LYS A 716 1.95 3.00 -5.39
C LYS A 716 0.93 3.31 -4.30
N THR A 717 -0.16 2.54 -4.22
CA THR A 717 -1.36 2.75 -3.37
C THR A 717 -1.31 3.97 -2.46
N THR A 718 -1.86 5.07 -2.97
CA THR A 718 -2.16 6.25 -2.19
C THR A 718 -3.55 6.08 -1.62
N PHE A 719 -3.64 5.82 -0.31
CA PHE A 719 -4.91 5.66 0.40
C PHE A 719 -5.74 6.93 0.22
N ASN A 720 -6.95 6.76 -0.31
CA ASN A 720 -7.98 7.78 -0.34
C ASN A 720 -9.17 7.25 0.46
N VAL A 721 -10.06 8.16 0.86
CA VAL A 721 -11.24 7.84 1.67
C VAL A 721 -12.08 6.69 1.06
N ALA A 722 -12.17 6.59 -0.27
CA ALA A 722 -12.95 5.53 -0.92
C ALA A 722 -12.28 4.15 -0.89
N ASP A 723 -10.96 4.07 -0.69
CA ASP A 723 -10.25 2.81 -0.48
C ASP A 723 -10.34 2.38 0.99
N ASP A 724 -10.28 3.32 1.94
CA ASP A 724 -10.51 3.05 3.37
C ASP A 724 -11.95 2.56 3.60
N ASP A 725 -12.95 3.25 3.03
CA ASP A 725 -14.36 2.83 3.08
C ASP A 725 -14.58 1.41 2.54
N ARG A 726 -13.77 1.00 1.55
CA ARG A 726 -13.88 -0.34 0.96
C ARG A 726 -13.28 -1.40 1.86
N GLU A 727 -12.12 -1.12 2.46
CA GLU A 727 -11.51 -2.01 3.45
C GLU A 727 -12.42 -2.17 4.67
N GLU A 728 -12.99 -1.09 5.18
CA GLU A 728 -13.96 -1.12 6.28
C GLU A 728 -15.18 -1.98 5.92
N LYS A 729 -15.76 -1.80 4.73
CA LYS A 729 -16.87 -2.65 4.26
C LYS A 729 -16.49 -4.14 4.15
N LYS A 730 -15.26 -4.48 3.75
CA LYS A 730 -14.80 -5.88 3.71
C LYS A 730 -14.74 -6.48 5.11
N LYS A 731 -14.18 -5.73 6.08
CA LYS A 731 -14.02 -6.15 7.47
C LYS A 731 -15.38 -6.38 8.13
N THR A 732 -16.29 -5.42 8.01
CA THR A 732 -17.67 -5.51 8.52
C THR A 732 -18.40 -6.70 7.91
N LYS A 733 -18.36 -6.85 6.58
CA LYS A 733 -19.01 -7.98 5.89
C LYS A 733 -18.43 -9.32 6.32
N LEU A 734 -17.12 -9.43 6.55
CA LEU A 734 -16.50 -10.67 7.03
C LEU A 734 -17.04 -11.05 8.41
N ILE A 735 -17.06 -10.11 9.37
CA ILE A 735 -17.60 -10.36 10.71
C ILE A 735 -19.07 -10.75 10.65
N HIS A 736 -19.88 -10.01 9.87
CA HIS A 736 -21.29 -10.32 9.67
C HIS A 736 -21.50 -11.75 9.17
N MET A 737 -20.73 -12.17 8.16
CA MET A 737 -20.83 -13.50 7.58
C MET A 737 -20.35 -14.59 8.54
N ILE A 738 -19.26 -14.38 9.29
CA ILE A 738 -18.81 -15.33 10.33
C ILE A 738 -19.85 -15.47 11.45
N LYS A 739 -20.57 -14.39 11.75
CA LYS A 739 -21.65 -14.38 12.75
C LYS A 739 -22.85 -15.21 12.32
N THR A 740 -23.21 -15.16 11.04
CA THR A 740 -24.53 -15.60 10.52
C THR A 740 -24.50 -16.85 9.64
N ALA A 741 -23.36 -17.22 9.07
CA ALA A 741 -23.26 -18.28 8.07
C ALA A 741 -22.26 -19.39 8.46
N SER A 742 -22.30 -20.51 7.72
CA SER A 742 -21.32 -21.58 7.86
C SER A 742 -19.93 -21.15 7.34
N PRO A 743 -18.83 -21.75 7.83
CA PRO A 743 -17.49 -21.46 7.32
C PRO A 743 -17.34 -21.59 5.80
N GLU A 744 -18.03 -22.55 5.20
CA GLU A 744 -18.03 -22.80 3.75
C GLU A 744 -18.71 -21.65 3.00
N GLU A 745 -19.88 -21.19 3.47
CA GLU A 745 -20.59 -20.05 2.88
C GLU A 745 -19.81 -18.74 3.02
N VAL A 746 -19.10 -18.54 4.13
CA VAL A 746 -18.22 -17.37 4.34
C VAL A 746 -17.16 -17.34 3.25
N ILE A 747 -16.44 -18.44 3.03
CA ILE A 747 -15.39 -18.53 2.01
C ILE A 747 -15.96 -18.26 0.61
N GLU A 748 -17.14 -18.80 0.29
CA GLU A 748 -17.75 -18.65 -1.03
C GLU A 748 -18.19 -17.21 -1.33
N LYS A 749 -18.95 -16.61 -0.40
CA LYS A 749 -19.60 -15.29 -0.56
C LYS A 749 -18.66 -14.11 -0.32
N VAL A 750 -17.61 -14.32 0.49
CA VAL A 750 -16.67 -13.25 0.89
C VAL A 750 -15.31 -13.40 0.21
N GLY A 751 -14.84 -14.63 0.00
CA GLY A 751 -13.53 -14.89 -0.56
C GLY A 751 -13.37 -14.36 -1.99
N GLN A 752 -12.27 -13.67 -2.25
CA GLN A 752 -11.94 -13.07 -3.55
C GLN A 752 -11.01 -13.96 -4.41
N PHE A 753 -10.61 -15.12 -3.88
CA PHE A 753 -9.69 -16.05 -4.53
C PHE A 753 -10.31 -17.43 -4.75
N HIS A 754 -9.75 -18.17 -5.71
CA HIS A 754 -9.88 -19.62 -5.75
C HIS A 754 -8.85 -20.22 -4.79
N LEU A 755 -9.33 -20.70 -3.64
CA LEU A 755 -8.48 -21.31 -2.62
C LEU A 755 -8.17 -22.78 -2.97
N SER A 756 -6.94 -23.21 -2.69
CA SER A 756 -6.58 -24.63 -2.69
C SER A 756 -7.27 -25.36 -1.53
N GLU A 757 -7.35 -26.69 -1.58
CA GLU A 757 -7.98 -27.48 -0.51
C GLU A 757 -7.32 -27.27 0.85
N SER A 758 -5.99 -27.11 0.90
CA SER A 758 -5.26 -26.79 2.12
C SER A 758 -5.63 -25.40 2.65
N SER A 759 -5.66 -24.38 1.79
CA SER A 759 -6.03 -23.01 2.17
C SER A 759 -7.50 -22.89 2.58
N LYS A 760 -8.40 -23.65 1.94
CA LYS A 760 -9.81 -23.74 2.37
C LYS A 760 -9.91 -24.33 3.76
N LYS A 761 -9.20 -25.42 4.04
CA LYS A 761 -9.20 -26.06 5.37
C LYS A 761 -8.69 -25.12 6.45
N ASP A 762 -7.59 -24.41 6.18
CA ASP A 762 -7.04 -23.41 7.09
C ASP A 762 -8.03 -22.26 7.33
N ALA A 763 -8.62 -21.70 6.26
CA ALA A 763 -9.65 -20.66 6.38
C ALA A 763 -10.85 -21.12 7.22
N MET A 764 -11.36 -22.34 7.01
CA MET A 764 -12.47 -22.90 7.79
C MET A 764 -12.12 -23.04 9.27
N GLU A 765 -10.93 -23.53 9.60
CA GLU A 765 -10.48 -23.66 10.99
C GLU A 765 -10.43 -22.29 11.68
N ARG A 766 -9.88 -21.27 11.00
CA ARG A 766 -9.80 -19.89 11.51
C ARG A 766 -11.17 -19.28 11.72
N ILE A 767 -12.08 -19.44 10.75
CA ILE A 767 -13.47 -18.99 10.88
C ILE A 767 -14.12 -19.61 12.12
N ARG A 768 -13.94 -20.92 12.36
CA ARG A 768 -14.48 -21.60 13.55
C ARG A 768 -13.90 -21.01 14.83
N LYS A 769 -12.57 -20.83 14.91
CA LYS A 769 -11.91 -20.22 16.08
C LYS A 769 -12.44 -18.82 16.37
N ILE A 770 -12.55 -17.97 15.35
CA ILE A 770 -13.10 -16.62 15.47
C ILE A 770 -14.55 -16.69 15.94
N ALA A 771 -15.40 -17.50 15.29
CA ALA A 771 -16.81 -17.66 15.61
C ALA A 771 -17.07 -18.13 17.06
N THR A 772 -16.15 -18.91 17.64
CA THR A 772 -16.23 -19.39 19.03
C THR A 772 -15.54 -18.49 20.06
N SER A 773 -14.86 -17.42 19.61
CA SER A 773 -14.14 -16.51 20.49
C SER A 773 -15.07 -15.69 21.39
N GLU A 774 -14.54 -15.22 22.51
CA GLU A 774 -15.29 -14.39 23.47
C GLU A 774 -15.85 -13.12 22.83
N ASN A 775 -15.07 -12.47 21.97
CA ASN A 775 -15.50 -11.26 21.26
C ASN A 775 -16.70 -11.55 20.33
N MET A 776 -16.72 -12.70 19.64
CA MET A 776 -17.87 -13.08 18.79
C MET A 776 -19.10 -13.48 19.60
N LYS A 777 -18.94 -14.11 20.78
CA LYS A 777 -20.07 -14.40 21.68
C LYS A 777 -20.73 -13.11 22.15
N LYS A 778 -19.93 -12.16 22.64
CA LYS A 778 -20.40 -10.82 23.05
C LYS A 778 -21.09 -10.09 21.91
N LEU A 779 -20.54 -10.14 20.69
CA LEU A 779 -21.19 -9.55 19.52
C LEU A 779 -22.56 -10.17 19.23
N LYS A 780 -22.70 -11.51 19.31
CA LYS A 780 -23.98 -12.20 19.10
C LYS A 780 -25.03 -11.78 20.13
N GLU A 781 -24.66 -11.76 21.40
CA GLU A 781 -25.54 -11.33 22.50
C GLU A 781 -25.93 -9.85 22.36
N LYS A 782 -24.96 -8.97 22.07
CA LYS A 782 -25.18 -7.54 21.82
C LYS A 782 -26.08 -7.31 20.60
N THR A 783 -25.92 -8.09 19.54
CA THR A 783 -26.76 -8.01 18.32
C THR A 783 -28.22 -8.36 18.63
N GLU A 784 -28.45 -9.41 19.40
CA GLU A 784 -29.81 -9.84 19.76
C GLU A 784 -30.50 -8.81 20.65
N GLN A 785 -29.81 -8.34 21.70
CA GLN A 785 -30.32 -7.26 22.56
C GLN A 785 -30.59 -5.98 21.78
N PHE A 786 -29.73 -5.63 20.81
CA PHE A 786 -29.96 -4.47 19.95
C PHE A 786 -31.21 -4.62 19.08
N LYS A 787 -31.45 -5.81 18.50
CA LYS A 787 -32.65 -6.07 17.68
C LYS A 787 -33.93 -5.92 18.50
N GLU A 788 -33.96 -6.52 19.69
CA GLU A 788 -35.08 -6.35 20.63
C GLU A 788 -35.26 -4.88 21.03
N LEU A 789 -34.18 -4.19 21.41
CA LEU A 789 -34.19 -2.79 21.82
C LEU A 789 -34.71 -1.87 20.70
N ALA A 790 -34.16 -1.98 19.49
CA ALA A 790 -34.51 -1.15 18.34
C ALA A 790 -35.98 -1.33 17.90
N SER A 791 -36.54 -2.52 18.14
CA SER A 791 -37.96 -2.81 17.89
C SER A 791 -38.90 -2.31 18.99
N SER A 792 -38.39 -1.89 20.15
CA SER A 792 -39.23 -1.48 21.28
C SER A 792 -39.78 -0.06 21.12
N THR A 793 -41.07 0.11 21.38
CA THR A 793 -41.75 1.41 21.27
C THR A 793 -41.21 2.43 22.27
N GLU A 794 -40.78 1.93 23.43
CA GLU A 794 -40.18 2.65 24.54
C GLU A 794 -38.85 3.28 24.13
N TYR A 795 -38.01 2.56 23.38
CA TYR A 795 -36.76 3.08 22.83
C TYR A 795 -37.00 4.10 21.72
N GLN A 796 -37.93 3.83 20.80
CA GLN A 796 -38.25 4.74 19.70
C GLN A 796 -38.75 6.11 20.18
N LYS A 797 -39.51 6.15 21.28
CA LYS A 797 -39.99 7.39 21.91
C LYS A 797 -38.88 8.26 22.52
N LEU A 798 -37.72 7.69 22.84
CA LEU A 798 -36.60 8.44 23.44
C LEU A 798 -35.93 9.38 22.43
N ASP A 799 -36.02 9.08 21.13
CA ASP A 799 -35.55 9.92 20.02
C ASP A 799 -34.14 10.49 20.25
N PHE A 800 -33.19 9.58 20.49
CA PHE A 800 -31.81 9.93 20.84
C PHE A 800 -31.12 10.84 19.81
N LEU A 801 -31.51 10.76 18.53
CA LEU A 801 -30.94 11.62 17.49
C LEU A 801 -31.33 13.08 17.75
N ARG A 802 -32.63 13.37 17.87
CA ARG A 802 -33.12 14.72 18.17
C ARG A 802 -32.60 15.23 19.51
N LYS A 803 -32.54 14.37 20.54
CA LYS A 803 -31.98 14.72 21.85
C LYS A 803 -30.48 15.02 21.79
N SER A 804 -29.72 14.32 20.97
CA SER A 804 -28.31 14.65 20.74
C SER A 804 -28.12 15.99 20.04
N GLU A 805 -28.98 16.33 19.08
CA GLU A 805 -28.98 17.66 18.41
C GLU A 805 -29.34 18.79 19.40
N GLU A 806 -30.28 18.57 20.32
CA GLU A 806 -30.58 19.51 21.41
C GLU A 806 -29.34 19.77 22.29
N VAL A 807 -28.51 18.75 22.57
CA VAL A 807 -27.26 18.89 23.32
C VAL A 807 -26.18 19.62 22.51
N GLU A 808 -26.03 19.30 21.22
CA GLU A 808 -25.06 19.95 20.31
C GLU A 808 -25.38 21.44 20.13
N ASN A 809 -26.66 21.80 19.97
CA ASN A 809 -27.12 23.18 19.80
C ASN A 809 -26.80 24.09 21.00
N LEU A 810 -26.66 23.52 22.21
CA LEU A 810 -26.26 24.28 23.41
C LEU A 810 -24.76 24.56 23.49
N ASN A 811 -23.97 24.03 22.54
CA ASN A 811 -22.52 24.21 22.47
C ASN A 811 -21.85 23.87 23.81
N SER A 812 -22.26 22.76 24.42
CA SER A 812 -21.81 22.32 25.75
C SER A 812 -20.31 22.07 25.81
N GLY A 813 -19.74 21.49 24.75
CA GLY A 813 -18.28 21.34 24.58
C GLY A 813 -17.55 22.69 24.53
N GLU A 814 -18.13 23.72 23.91
CA GLU A 814 -17.56 25.09 23.93
C GLU A 814 -17.66 25.73 25.30
N THR A 815 -18.75 25.44 26.00
CA THR A 815 -19.05 26.00 27.33
C THR A 815 -18.14 25.44 28.41
N TRP A 816 -17.96 24.12 28.45
CA TRP A 816 -17.01 23.45 29.33
C TRP A 816 -15.60 24.01 29.15
N GLN A 817 -15.24 24.23 27.89
CA GLN A 817 -13.98 24.79 27.51
C GLN A 817 -13.85 26.23 28.07
N ALA A 818 -14.80 27.13 27.79
CA ALA A 818 -14.74 28.54 28.21
C ALA A 818 -14.72 28.70 29.75
N LEU A 819 -15.35 27.78 30.48
CA LEU A 819 -15.30 27.68 31.94
C LEU A 819 -13.93 27.31 32.49
N ARG A 820 -13.11 26.53 31.77
CA ARG A 820 -11.72 26.23 32.17
C ARG A 820 -10.78 27.42 32.02
N GLN A 821 -11.16 28.41 31.22
CA GLN A 821 -10.37 29.60 30.93
C GLN A 821 -10.89 30.86 31.62
N GLU A 822 -11.90 30.71 32.48
CA GLU A 822 -12.52 31.81 33.22
C GLU A 822 -13.07 32.93 32.29
N ILE A 823 -13.49 32.57 31.07
CA ILE A 823 -13.94 33.53 30.03
C ILE A 823 -15.39 33.98 30.26
N TYR A 824 -16.26 33.12 30.78
CA TYR A 824 -17.67 33.43 30.97
C TYR A 824 -17.94 34.09 32.31
N ASP A 825 -18.82 35.10 32.30
CA ASP A 825 -19.34 35.72 33.50
C ASP A 825 -20.39 34.83 34.18
N LYS A 826 -20.69 35.17 35.45
CA LYS A 826 -21.65 34.44 36.29
C LYS A 826 -23.03 34.31 35.62
N ALA A 827 -23.51 35.38 34.99
CA ALA A 827 -24.83 35.43 34.34
C ALA A 827 -24.92 34.48 33.13
N THR A 828 -23.86 34.39 32.32
CA THR A 828 -23.79 33.47 31.17
C THR A 828 -23.76 32.02 31.62
N ILE A 829 -23.03 31.71 32.70
CA ILE A 829 -22.95 30.37 33.29
C ILE A 829 -24.30 29.95 33.85
N GLU A 830 -24.96 30.82 34.61
CA GLU A 830 -26.30 30.58 35.17
C GLU A 830 -27.34 30.30 34.07
N ARG A 831 -27.36 31.10 33.00
CA ARG A 831 -28.24 30.88 31.84
C ARG A 831 -28.01 29.52 31.19
N LYS A 832 -26.74 29.16 30.96
CA LYS A 832 -26.39 27.88 30.32
C LYS A 832 -26.66 26.68 31.21
N ILE A 833 -26.49 26.79 32.53
CA ILE A 833 -26.88 25.73 33.48
C ILE A 833 -28.40 25.51 33.43
N GLU A 834 -29.21 26.58 33.35
CA GLU A 834 -30.65 26.43 33.24
C GLU A 834 -31.09 25.84 31.90
N GLU A 835 -30.38 26.13 30.80
CA GLU A 835 -30.57 25.47 29.50
C GLU A 835 -30.23 23.98 29.54
N VAL A 836 -29.09 23.60 30.15
CA VAL A 836 -28.72 22.19 30.39
C VAL A 836 -29.80 21.49 31.21
N LYS A 837 -30.25 22.13 32.30
CA LYS A 837 -31.29 21.59 33.18
C LYS A 837 -32.61 21.36 32.46
N LYS A 838 -33.01 22.25 31.55
CA LYS A 838 -34.20 22.06 30.70
C LYS A 838 -34.06 20.82 29.81
N VAL A 839 -32.92 20.65 29.14
CA VAL A 839 -32.69 19.48 28.26
C VAL A 839 -32.61 18.19 29.06
N VAL A 840 -31.86 18.17 30.18
CA VAL A 840 -31.72 16.98 31.05
C VAL A 840 -33.06 16.55 31.65
N ASN A 841 -33.90 17.49 32.11
CA ASN A 841 -35.21 17.18 32.67
C ASN A 841 -36.22 16.71 31.61
N ALA A 842 -36.03 17.07 30.35
CA ALA A 842 -36.88 16.64 29.23
C ALA A 842 -36.52 15.24 28.71
N ILE A 843 -35.50 14.59 29.26
CA ILE A 843 -35.08 13.23 28.90
C ILE A 843 -35.68 12.24 29.91
N ASP A 844 -36.35 11.20 29.41
CA ASP A 844 -36.97 10.15 30.21
C ASP A 844 -35.92 9.18 30.78
N GLN A 845 -35.29 9.60 31.88
CA GLN A 845 -34.24 8.82 32.54
C GLN A 845 -34.75 7.49 33.09
N GLU A 846 -35.99 7.43 33.59
CA GLU A 846 -36.52 6.21 34.21
C GLU A 846 -36.64 5.11 33.15
N ASN A 847 -37.16 5.43 31.97
CA ASN A 847 -37.22 4.50 30.86
C ASN A 847 -35.81 4.13 30.35
N ILE A 848 -34.87 5.09 30.26
CA ILE A 848 -33.48 4.79 29.88
C ILE A 848 -32.82 3.82 30.86
N GLN A 849 -33.03 4.00 32.17
CA GLN A 849 -32.48 3.11 33.20
C GLN A 849 -33.07 1.71 33.10
N LYS A 850 -34.41 1.59 32.93
CA LYS A 850 -35.07 0.30 32.70
C LYS A 850 -34.52 -0.41 31.46
N LEU A 851 -34.31 0.31 30.36
CA LEU A 851 -33.73 -0.25 29.15
C LEU A 851 -32.25 -0.64 29.34
N ALA A 852 -31.46 0.14 30.08
CA ALA A 852 -30.06 -0.17 30.37
C ALA A 852 -29.89 -1.40 31.27
N GLU A 853 -30.82 -1.61 32.21
CA GLU A 853 -30.88 -2.81 33.06
C GLU A 853 -31.36 -4.04 32.26
N LYS A 854 -32.36 -3.85 31.38
CA LYS A 854 -32.90 -4.91 30.52
C LYS A 854 -31.91 -5.38 29.46
N TYR A 855 -31.10 -4.47 28.90
CA TYR A 855 -30.15 -4.75 27.82
C TYR A 855 -28.70 -4.45 28.26
N PRO A 856 -28.12 -5.30 29.14
CA PRO A 856 -26.85 -5.03 29.78
C PRO A 856 -25.63 -5.03 28.83
N GLU A 857 -25.73 -5.59 27.62
CA GLU A 857 -24.61 -5.59 26.65
C GLU A 857 -24.55 -4.29 25.82
N ILE A 858 -25.57 -3.43 25.93
CA ILE A 858 -25.62 -2.12 25.28
C ILE A 858 -24.94 -1.08 26.18
N GLU A 859 -23.61 -1.09 26.22
CA GLU A 859 -22.80 -0.23 27.09
C GLU A 859 -23.09 1.27 26.90
N THR A 860 -23.45 1.70 25.68
CA THR A 860 -23.86 3.08 25.37
C THR A 860 -25.10 3.50 26.14
N LEU A 861 -26.10 2.62 26.32
CA LEU A 861 -27.28 2.91 27.15
C LEU A 861 -26.90 3.05 28.63
N LYS A 862 -26.02 2.19 29.15
CA LYS A 862 -25.50 2.33 30.53
C LYS A 862 -24.79 3.66 30.72
N LYS A 863 -23.93 4.05 29.76
CA LYS A 863 -23.23 5.34 29.79
C LYS A 863 -24.20 6.53 29.76
N ILE A 864 -25.25 6.47 28.95
CA ILE A 864 -26.32 7.50 28.93
C ILE A 864 -27.02 7.57 30.30
N SER A 865 -27.39 6.43 30.87
CA SER A 865 -28.04 6.34 32.18
C SER A 865 -27.16 6.95 33.29
N SER A 866 -25.89 6.55 33.37
CA SER A 866 -24.93 7.09 34.35
C SER A 866 -24.62 8.57 34.12
N ASN A 867 -24.55 9.03 32.86
CA ASN A 867 -24.38 10.46 32.56
C ASN A 867 -25.60 11.26 33.06
N LEU A 868 -26.83 10.78 32.86
CA LEU A 868 -28.04 11.45 33.34
C LEU A 868 -28.11 11.49 34.87
N GLU A 869 -27.75 10.41 35.55
CA GLU A 869 -27.69 10.35 37.02
C GLU A 869 -26.68 11.36 37.57
N SER A 870 -25.45 11.34 37.06
CA SER A 870 -24.40 12.29 37.45
C SER A 870 -24.80 13.74 37.17
N LEU A 871 -25.50 14.01 36.05
CA LEU A 871 -26.00 15.35 35.74
C LEU A 871 -27.09 15.79 36.71
N LYS A 872 -28.02 14.92 37.10
CA LYS A 872 -29.06 15.26 38.08
C LYS A 872 -28.48 15.53 39.46
N GLU A 873 -27.54 14.71 39.92
CA GLU A 873 -26.83 14.94 41.18
C GLU A 873 -26.08 16.27 41.16
N THR A 874 -25.36 16.53 40.06
CA THR A 874 -24.61 17.78 39.89
C THR A 874 -25.55 19.00 39.86
N LEU A 875 -26.65 18.94 39.10
CA LEU A 875 -27.66 20.01 39.05
C LEU A 875 -28.36 20.24 40.39
N ALA A 876 -28.61 19.17 41.17
CA ALA A 876 -29.18 19.27 42.51
C ALA A 876 -28.19 19.91 43.49
N SER A 877 -26.88 19.60 43.37
CA SER A 877 -25.83 20.17 44.21
C SER A 877 -25.60 21.68 43.97
N ILE A 878 -25.94 22.16 42.78
CA ILE A 878 -25.91 23.58 42.39
C ILE A 878 -27.15 24.33 42.92
N LYS A 879 -28.26 23.63 43.19
CA LYS A 879 -29.53 24.21 43.64
C LYS A 879 -29.45 24.63 45.11
N GLY A 880 -29.40 25.94 45.36
CA GLY A 880 -29.45 26.52 46.72
C GLY A 880 -28.11 26.95 47.32
N LYS A 881 -27.03 26.96 46.54
CA LYS A 881 -25.77 27.61 46.90
C LYS A 881 -25.59 28.87 46.04
N GLU A 882 -25.04 29.93 46.62
CA GLU A 882 -24.54 31.05 45.82
C GLU A 882 -23.44 30.50 44.92
N ILE A 883 -23.59 30.63 43.61
CA ILE A 883 -22.59 30.14 42.64
C ILE A 883 -21.31 30.96 42.86
N ASP A 884 -20.41 30.43 43.67
CA ASP A 884 -19.05 30.94 43.80
C ASP A 884 -18.31 30.58 42.51
N ILE A 885 -17.89 31.61 41.78
CA ILE A 885 -17.18 31.47 40.51
C ILE A 885 -15.85 30.70 40.71
N LYS A 886 -15.36 30.57 41.96
CA LYS A 886 -14.22 29.72 42.33
C LYS A 886 -14.54 28.22 42.47
N SER A 887 -15.80 27.79 42.36
CA SER A 887 -16.22 26.37 42.34
C SER A 887 -16.10 25.73 40.93
N THR A 888 -15.03 26.07 40.21
CA THR A 888 -14.77 25.73 38.80
C THR A 888 -14.95 24.23 38.48
N THR A 889 -14.61 23.32 39.40
CA THR A 889 -14.64 21.87 39.16
C THR A 889 -16.05 21.29 38.97
N ILE A 890 -17.07 21.75 39.71
CA ILE A 890 -18.43 21.17 39.67
C ILE A 890 -19.14 21.58 38.37
N ILE A 891 -19.02 22.85 37.99
CA ILE A 891 -19.61 23.38 36.76
C ILE A 891 -18.89 22.81 35.52
N GLN A 892 -17.55 22.66 35.58
CA GLN A 892 -16.80 21.98 34.54
C GLN A 892 -17.23 20.51 34.39
N SER A 893 -17.42 19.81 35.51
CA SER A 893 -17.94 18.43 35.50
C SER A 893 -19.31 18.37 34.82
N LEU A 894 -20.24 19.26 35.17
CA LEU A 894 -21.59 19.33 34.56
C LEU A 894 -21.52 19.40 33.03
N PHE A 895 -20.83 20.38 32.46
CA PHE A 895 -20.78 20.55 31.00
C PHE A 895 -19.97 19.44 30.31
N SER A 896 -18.96 18.87 30.98
CA SER A 896 -18.21 17.72 30.44
C SER A 896 -19.09 16.47 30.35
N THR A 897 -19.85 16.17 31.41
CA THR A 897 -20.79 15.03 31.44
C THR A 897 -21.94 15.26 30.47
N PHE A 898 -22.42 16.50 30.32
CA PHE A 898 -23.47 16.84 29.35
C PHE A 898 -23.00 16.68 27.90
N ASN A 899 -21.76 17.04 27.60
CA ASN A 899 -21.15 16.79 26.28
C ASN A 899 -20.95 15.27 26.03
N SER A 900 -20.53 14.51 27.04
CA SER A 900 -20.46 13.04 26.99
C SER A 900 -21.84 12.43 26.73
N LEU A 901 -22.89 12.93 27.38
CA LEU A 901 -24.27 12.49 27.18
C LEU A 901 -24.68 12.63 25.70
N GLY A 902 -24.48 13.82 25.11
CA GLY A 902 -24.80 14.06 23.70
C GLY A 902 -24.05 13.12 22.76
N THR A 903 -22.76 12.90 23.02
CA THR A 903 -21.92 11.96 22.25
C THR A 903 -22.45 10.53 22.33
N ASN A 904 -22.79 10.06 23.54
CA ASN A 904 -23.31 8.71 23.75
C ASN A 904 -24.71 8.53 23.13
N MET A 905 -25.58 9.55 23.21
CA MET A 905 -26.89 9.55 22.55
C MET A 905 -26.77 9.46 21.04
N LYS A 906 -25.87 10.23 20.43
CA LYS A 906 -25.60 10.18 18.99
C LYS A 906 -25.06 8.82 18.57
N LYS A 907 -24.10 8.26 19.33
CA LYS A 907 -23.57 6.90 19.10
C LYS A 907 -24.67 5.85 19.21
N GLN A 908 -25.58 5.97 20.17
CA GLN A 908 -26.72 5.08 20.35
C GLN A 908 -27.73 5.19 19.19
N ALA A 909 -28.01 6.40 18.72
CA ALA A 909 -28.95 6.66 17.62
C ALA A 909 -28.44 6.13 16.26
N LEU A 910 -27.13 6.23 16.01
CA LEU A 910 -26.48 5.75 14.78
C LEU A 910 -26.09 4.27 14.84
N MET A 911 -26.37 3.59 15.94
CA MET A 911 -26.06 2.17 16.11
C MET A 911 -26.92 1.33 15.15
N THR A 912 -26.25 0.46 14.40
CA THR A 912 -26.81 -0.53 13.48
C THR A 912 -26.09 -1.86 13.66
N GLU A 913 -26.64 -2.95 13.13
CA GLU A 913 -25.97 -4.25 13.12
C GLU A 913 -24.57 -4.15 12.44
N ASP A 914 -24.48 -3.43 11.32
CA ASP A 914 -23.21 -3.17 10.62
C ASP A 914 -22.20 -2.40 11.50
N SER A 915 -22.67 -1.43 12.30
CA SER A 915 -21.78 -0.69 13.20
C SER A 915 -21.23 -1.57 14.34
N LEU A 916 -22.00 -2.54 14.82
CA LEU A 916 -21.59 -3.50 15.85
C LEU A 916 -20.58 -4.52 15.28
N ASP A 917 -20.85 -4.98 14.06
CA ASP A 917 -19.93 -5.85 13.32
C ASP A 917 -18.60 -5.13 13.05
N ASN A 918 -18.64 -3.83 12.71
CA ASN A 918 -17.43 -3.04 12.50
C ASN A 918 -16.64 -2.79 13.79
N GLU A 919 -17.31 -2.44 14.90
CA GLU A 919 -16.67 -2.30 16.22
C GLU A 919 -15.93 -3.58 16.63
N THR A 920 -16.53 -4.75 16.35
CA THR A 920 -15.92 -6.05 16.62
C THR A 920 -14.75 -6.34 15.67
N ALA A 921 -14.84 -5.95 14.41
CA ALA A 921 -13.71 -6.05 13.47
C ALA A 921 -12.48 -5.26 13.97
N HIS A 922 -12.67 -4.02 14.40
CA HIS A 922 -11.60 -3.21 15.01
C HIS A 922 -11.06 -3.82 16.31
N THR A 923 -11.93 -4.47 17.11
CA THR A 923 -11.51 -5.21 18.30
C THR A 923 -10.57 -6.36 17.94
N PHE A 924 -10.87 -7.11 16.88
CA PHE A 924 -9.95 -8.14 16.37
C PHE A 924 -8.65 -7.56 15.80
N GLU A 925 -8.63 -6.34 15.27
CA GLU A 925 -7.39 -5.73 14.77
C GLU A 925 -6.51 -5.14 15.88
N SER A 926 -7.09 -4.77 17.03
CA SER A 926 -6.40 -4.06 18.13
C SER A 926 -5.86 -4.96 19.25
N TYR A 927 -6.54 -6.05 19.62
CA TYR A 927 -6.14 -6.90 20.76
C TYR A 927 -5.31 -8.12 20.35
N GLU A 928 -4.26 -8.48 21.11
CA GLU A 928 -3.40 -9.64 20.79
C GLU A 928 -4.18 -10.96 20.71
N THR A 929 -5.24 -11.13 21.50
CA THR A 929 -6.07 -12.33 21.54
C THR A 929 -7.02 -12.39 20.34
N GLY A 930 -6.71 -13.24 19.35
CA GLY A 930 -7.54 -13.47 18.17
C GLY A 930 -7.17 -12.64 16.93
N ARG A 931 -6.34 -11.60 17.07
CA ARG A 931 -5.84 -10.78 15.95
C ARG A 931 -5.15 -11.59 14.88
N ARG A 932 -4.32 -12.57 15.27
CA ARG A 932 -3.60 -13.42 14.32
C ARG A 932 -4.58 -14.22 13.44
N GLU A 933 -5.55 -14.89 14.05
CA GLU A 933 -6.52 -15.70 13.32
C GLU A 933 -7.35 -14.85 12.36
N TYR A 934 -7.80 -13.67 12.80
CA TYR A 934 -8.56 -12.73 11.97
C TYR A 934 -7.71 -12.15 10.82
N ALA A 935 -6.49 -11.71 11.11
CA ALA A 935 -5.61 -11.11 10.10
C ALA A 935 -5.12 -12.13 9.06
N GLU A 936 -4.79 -13.35 9.47
CA GLU A 936 -4.43 -14.44 8.54
C GLU A 936 -5.65 -14.84 7.69
N LEU A 937 -6.84 -14.93 8.27
CA LEU A 937 -8.07 -15.15 7.50
C LEU A 937 -8.32 -14.05 6.47
N LYS A 938 -8.15 -12.78 6.86
CA LYS A 938 -8.26 -11.62 5.95
C LYS A 938 -7.32 -11.77 4.75
N ASN A 939 -6.07 -12.15 5.00
CA ASN A 939 -5.06 -12.36 3.96
C ASN A 939 -5.38 -13.55 3.05
N ILE A 940 -6.01 -14.61 3.58
CA ILE A 940 -6.46 -15.75 2.77
C ILE A 940 -7.66 -15.37 1.89
N LEU A 941 -8.58 -14.53 2.39
CA LEU A 941 -9.84 -14.25 1.71
C LEU A 941 -9.81 -13.03 0.79
N PHE A 942 -9.00 -12.00 1.07
CA PHE A 942 -9.08 -10.72 0.38
C PHE A 942 -7.79 -10.28 -0.31
N TYR A 943 -7.95 -9.55 -1.41
CA TYR A 943 -6.92 -8.73 -2.00
C TYR A 943 -6.53 -7.60 -1.04
N SER A 944 -5.22 -7.43 -0.87
CA SER A 944 -4.64 -6.19 -0.35
C SER A 944 -4.84 -5.04 -1.34
N SER A 945 -4.70 -3.80 -0.89
CA SER A 945 -4.86 -2.61 -1.75
C SER A 945 -3.94 -2.65 -2.98
N ARG A 946 -2.71 -3.15 -2.84
CA ARG A 946 -1.75 -3.29 -3.97
C ARG A 946 -2.22 -4.32 -5.00
N GLU A 947 -2.84 -5.41 -4.55
CA GLU A 947 -3.40 -6.41 -5.47
C GLU A 947 -4.67 -5.91 -6.15
N GLU A 948 -5.50 -5.10 -5.47
CA GLU A 948 -6.64 -4.43 -6.12
C GLU A 948 -6.19 -3.47 -7.22
N GLU A 949 -5.12 -2.72 -6.98
CA GLU A 949 -4.51 -1.86 -7.99
C GLU A 949 -4.00 -2.70 -9.18
N ALA A 950 -3.25 -3.78 -8.92
CA ALA A 950 -2.80 -4.71 -9.96
C ALA A 950 -3.97 -5.30 -10.78
N LEU A 951 -5.07 -5.66 -10.11
CA LEU A 951 -6.27 -6.17 -10.76
C LEU A 951 -6.95 -5.11 -11.64
N SER A 952 -7.04 -3.86 -11.18
CA SER A 952 -7.58 -2.75 -11.96
C SER A 952 -6.73 -2.49 -13.21
N GLU A 953 -5.40 -2.51 -13.08
CA GLU A 953 -4.48 -2.34 -14.21
C GLU A 953 -4.57 -3.52 -15.20
N LEU A 954 -4.76 -4.75 -14.72
CA LEU A 954 -5.00 -5.92 -15.57
C LEU A 954 -6.33 -5.80 -16.33
N LYS A 955 -7.42 -5.41 -15.67
CA LYS A 955 -8.73 -5.17 -16.32
C LYS A 955 -8.63 -4.09 -17.39
N ASN A 956 -7.87 -3.03 -17.16
CA ASN A 956 -7.63 -2.00 -18.17
C ASN A 956 -6.89 -2.57 -19.40
N VAL A 957 -5.86 -3.40 -19.21
CA VAL A 957 -5.16 -4.09 -20.31
C VAL A 957 -6.11 -5.03 -21.07
N ILE A 958 -6.91 -5.83 -20.36
CA ILE A 958 -7.90 -6.74 -20.95
C ILE A 958 -8.95 -5.97 -21.77
N SER A 959 -9.53 -4.90 -21.22
CA SER A 959 -10.50 -4.04 -21.94
C SER A 959 -9.88 -3.46 -23.22
N GLN A 960 -8.59 -3.12 -23.24
CA GLN A 960 -7.91 -2.65 -24.46
C GLN A 960 -7.71 -3.75 -25.51
N LEU A 961 -7.53 -5.00 -25.09
CA LEU A 961 -7.41 -6.14 -25.99
C LEU A 961 -8.76 -6.59 -26.55
N GLN A 962 -9.85 -6.40 -25.80
CA GLN A 962 -11.17 -6.91 -26.12
C GLN A 962 -12.17 -5.83 -26.57
N GLU A 963 -12.38 -4.78 -25.79
CA GLU A 963 -13.44 -3.78 -26.01
C GLU A 963 -12.95 -2.55 -26.78
N ARG A 964 -11.73 -2.08 -26.48
CA ARG A 964 -11.12 -0.85 -27.05
C ARG A 964 -10.06 -1.20 -28.08
N ASN A 965 -10.36 -2.20 -28.90
CA ASN A 965 -9.43 -2.72 -29.87
C ASN A 965 -9.72 -2.15 -31.27
N ILE A 966 -8.73 -1.47 -31.84
CA ILE A 966 -8.86 -0.75 -33.11
C ILE A 966 -9.24 -1.62 -34.32
N TYR A 967 -8.96 -2.94 -34.31
CA TYR A 967 -9.39 -3.83 -35.40
C TYR A 967 -10.91 -3.94 -35.53
N SER A 968 -11.66 -3.64 -34.46
CA SER A 968 -13.13 -3.57 -34.50
C SER A 968 -13.68 -2.49 -35.44
N LYS A 969 -12.85 -1.51 -35.82
CA LYS A 969 -13.19 -0.37 -36.68
C LYS A 969 -12.76 -0.56 -38.14
N LEU A 970 -11.86 -1.49 -38.40
CA LEU A 970 -11.17 -1.62 -39.69
C LEU A 970 -12.13 -1.95 -40.84
N ASN A 971 -13.11 -2.82 -40.61
CA ASN A 971 -14.13 -3.16 -41.60
C ASN A 971 -15.01 -1.96 -42.01
N LYS A 972 -15.33 -1.07 -41.07
CA LYS A 972 -16.12 0.14 -41.35
C LYS A 972 -15.35 1.17 -42.16
N VAL A 973 -14.04 1.28 -41.91
CA VAL A 973 -13.14 2.10 -42.72
C VAL A 973 -13.19 1.63 -44.17
N ALA A 974 -12.97 0.33 -44.42
CA ALA A 974 -13.06 -0.26 -45.75
C ALA A 974 -14.47 -0.14 -46.37
N LYS A 975 -15.53 -0.31 -45.57
CA LYS A 975 -16.92 -0.09 -46.02
C LYS A 975 -17.16 1.36 -46.44
N ASN A 976 -16.63 2.34 -45.73
CA ASN A 976 -16.76 3.76 -46.09
C ASN A 976 -15.98 4.12 -47.36
N GLU A 977 -14.81 3.49 -47.57
CA GLU A 977 -14.06 3.60 -48.83
C GLU A 977 -14.91 3.11 -50.01
N ILE A 978 -15.38 1.86 -49.99
CA ILE A 978 -16.13 1.28 -51.13
C ILE A 978 -17.47 1.98 -51.37
N SER A 979 -18.16 2.42 -50.29
CA SER A 979 -19.45 3.12 -50.41
C SER A 979 -19.33 4.49 -51.07
N THR A 980 -18.12 5.08 -51.11
CA THR A 980 -17.92 6.36 -51.81
C THR A 980 -18.10 6.18 -53.32
N TYR A 981 -17.68 5.05 -53.88
CA TYR A 981 -17.86 4.76 -55.32
C TYR A 981 -19.30 4.40 -55.68
N THR A 982 -20.08 3.82 -54.76
CA THR A 982 -21.49 3.46 -54.97
C THR A 982 -22.36 4.65 -55.36
N ASN A 983 -22.10 5.84 -54.81
CA ASN A 983 -22.95 7.02 -55.03
C ASN A 983 -22.62 7.79 -56.31
N ILE A 984 -21.38 7.67 -56.81
CA ILE A 984 -20.88 8.44 -57.95
C ILE A 984 -21.79 8.31 -59.20
N PRO A 985 -22.25 7.10 -59.62
CA PRO A 985 -23.15 6.97 -60.77
C PRO A 985 -24.47 7.72 -60.64
N PHE A 986 -25.00 7.85 -59.42
CA PHE A 986 -26.30 8.49 -59.15
C PHE A 986 -26.23 10.02 -59.08
N ASP A 987 -25.03 10.56 -58.99
CA ASP A 987 -24.77 12.00 -58.90
C ASP A 987 -24.23 12.57 -60.24
N ILE A 988 -24.27 11.79 -61.34
CA ILE A 988 -23.99 12.27 -62.69
C ILE A 988 -25.22 13.02 -63.21
N ASP A 989 -25.01 14.26 -63.69
CA ASP A 989 -26.08 15.08 -64.26
C ASP A 989 -26.00 15.09 -65.78
N HIS A 990 -26.77 14.23 -66.43
CA HIS A 990 -26.81 14.15 -67.89
C HIS A 990 -27.50 15.34 -68.56
N SER A 991 -28.20 16.19 -67.82
CA SER A 991 -28.88 17.37 -68.40
C SER A 991 -27.90 18.42 -68.93
N LEU A 992 -26.65 18.39 -68.47
CA LEU A 992 -25.60 19.28 -68.93
C LEU A 992 -24.95 18.78 -70.24
N LEU A 993 -25.03 17.49 -70.56
CA LEU A 993 -24.16 16.83 -71.55
C LEU A 993 -24.55 17.02 -73.04
N ASP A 994 -25.67 17.66 -73.37
CA ASP A 994 -26.19 17.83 -74.76
C ASP A 994 -26.06 16.54 -75.63
N LYS A 995 -26.02 16.61 -76.97
CA LYS A 995 -26.04 15.45 -77.91
C LYS A 995 -24.79 14.54 -77.86
N LYS A 996 -24.00 14.58 -76.79
CA LYS A 996 -22.71 13.88 -76.67
C LYS A 996 -22.90 12.47 -76.12
N SER A 997 -22.28 11.49 -76.78
CA SER A 997 -22.50 10.07 -76.52
C SER A 997 -21.46 9.44 -75.58
N VAL A 998 -20.34 10.12 -75.32
CA VAL A 998 -19.28 9.63 -74.42
C VAL A 998 -18.95 10.68 -73.36
N TYR A 999 -18.91 10.24 -72.11
CA TYR A 999 -18.65 11.07 -70.94
C TYR A 999 -17.47 10.52 -70.14
N THR A 1000 -16.51 11.38 -69.82
CA THR A 1000 -15.39 11.04 -68.93
C THR A 1000 -15.29 12.05 -67.81
N ARG A 1001 -15.01 11.58 -66.59
CA ARG A 1001 -14.84 12.47 -65.42
C ARG A 1001 -13.86 11.86 -64.43
N GLY A 1002 -12.93 12.66 -63.96
CA GLY A 1002 -12.09 12.38 -62.79
C GLY A 1002 -12.52 13.22 -61.59
N GLY A 1003 -12.24 12.74 -60.39
CA GLY A 1003 -12.47 13.50 -59.18
C GLY A 1003 -11.61 13.07 -58.01
N PHE A 1004 -11.50 13.97 -57.04
CA PHE A 1004 -10.84 13.75 -55.76
C PHE A 1004 -11.81 14.13 -54.64
N ILE A 1005 -12.02 13.23 -53.68
CA ILE A 1005 -12.90 13.41 -52.53
C ILE A 1005 -12.07 13.26 -51.25
N SER A 1006 -12.08 14.29 -50.42
CA SER A 1006 -11.59 14.24 -49.04
C SER A 1006 -12.75 14.01 -48.10
N SER A 1007 -12.77 12.88 -47.41
CA SER A 1007 -13.77 12.51 -46.41
C SER A 1007 -13.15 12.50 -45.02
N ARG A 1008 -13.74 13.22 -44.07
CA ARG A 1008 -13.34 13.24 -42.66
C ARG A 1008 -14.42 12.63 -41.79
N THR A 1009 -14.07 11.59 -41.03
CA THR A 1009 -14.95 10.93 -40.06
C THR A 1009 -14.58 11.35 -38.65
N VAL A 1010 -15.59 11.71 -37.85
CA VAL A 1010 -15.45 12.06 -36.42
C VAL A 1010 -16.44 11.25 -35.59
N GLN A 1011 -15.90 10.43 -34.69
CA GLN A 1011 -16.60 9.75 -33.60
C GLN A 1011 -15.93 10.12 -32.27
N LYS A 1012 -16.57 9.81 -31.14
CA LYS A 1012 -16.10 10.19 -29.78
C LYS A 1012 -14.59 9.95 -29.54
N ASN A 1013 -14.10 8.75 -29.88
CA ASN A 1013 -12.70 8.35 -29.67
C ASN A 1013 -11.99 7.97 -30.98
N PHE A 1014 -12.64 8.09 -32.13
CA PHE A 1014 -12.10 7.63 -33.41
C PHE A 1014 -12.30 8.71 -34.46
N LYS A 1015 -11.21 9.15 -35.08
CA LYS A 1015 -11.21 10.22 -36.09
C LYS A 1015 -10.24 9.87 -37.20
N GLY A 1016 -10.54 10.32 -38.42
CA GLY A 1016 -9.62 10.10 -39.52
C GLY A 1016 -10.12 10.66 -40.83
N ASN A 1017 -9.26 10.53 -41.85
CA ASN A 1017 -9.54 10.99 -43.20
C ASN A 1017 -9.39 9.82 -44.19
N ILE A 1018 -10.20 9.88 -45.25
CA ILE A 1018 -10.11 9.05 -46.44
C ILE A 1018 -9.99 10.00 -47.62
N TYR A 1019 -8.95 9.83 -48.42
CA TYR A 1019 -8.69 10.59 -49.63
C TYR A 1019 -8.90 9.67 -50.83
N THR A 1020 -9.99 9.88 -51.56
CA THR A 1020 -10.40 9.03 -52.69
C THR A 1020 -10.16 9.76 -53.99
N GLY A 1021 -9.40 9.15 -54.91
CA GLY A 1021 -9.32 9.55 -56.31
C GLY A 1021 -10.13 8.58 -57.18
N TYR A 1022 -10.85 9.08 -58.17
CA TYR A 1022 -11.62 8.25 -59.09
C TYR A 1022 -11.60 8.79 -60.52
N GLY A 1023 -11.83 7.90 -61.47
CA GLY A 1023 -12.10 8.18 -62.87
C GLY A 1023 -13.28 7.34 -63.34
N ILE A 1024 -14.17 7.96 -64.11
CA ILE A 1024 -15.32 7.32 -64.74
C ILE A 1024 -15.28 7.51 -66.25
N TYR A 1025 -15.72 6.48 -66.96
CA TYR A 1025 -15.97 6.47 -68.39
C TYR A 1025 -17.38 5.93 -68.59
N GLU A 1026 -18.24 6.67 -69.28
CA GLU A 1026 -19.60 6.27 -69.59
C GLU A 1026 -19.89 6.50 -71.07
N GLN A 1027 -20.55 5.55 -71.71
CA GLN A 1027 -20.94 5.63 -73.11
C GLN A 1027 -22.41 5.27 -73.28
N GLU A 1028 -23.13 6.07 -74.05
CA GLU A 1028 -24.49 5.73 -74.50
C GLU A 1028 -24.40 4.71 -75.64
N TYR A 1029 -24.94 3.51 -75.39
CA TYR A 1029 -24.89 2.38 -76.32
C TYR A 1029 -26.13 2.30 -77.20
N ASP A 1030 -27.30 2.60 -76.62
CA ASP A 1030 -28.59 2.74 -77.29
C ASP A 1030 -29.36 3.89 -76.63
N LYS A 1031 -30.40 4.44 -77.27
CA LYS A 1031 -31.12 5.62 -76.78
C LYS A 1031 -31.65 5.39 -75.36
N GLY A 1032 -31.10 6.11 -74.39
CA GLY A 1032 -31.46 5.97 -72.98
C GLY A 1032 -30.83 4.75 -72.27
N LEU A 1033 -29.86 4.05 -72.87
CA LEU A 1033 -29.06 3.00 -72.24
C LEU A 1033 -27.58 3.38 -72.26
N ARG A 1034 -27.01 3.61 -71.07
CA ARG A 1034 -25.61 3.96 -70.87
C ARG A 1034 -24.86 2.88 -70.11
N LEU A 1035 -23.65 2.57 -70.54
CA LEU A 1035 -22.72 1.65 -69.90
C LEU A 1035 -21.55 2.43 -69.35
N GLY A 1036 -21.25 2.25 -68.06
CA GLY A 1036 -20.19 2.97 -67.37
C GLY A 1036 -19.19 2.06 -66.67
N ALA A 1037 -17.95 2.50 -66.61
CA ALA A 1037 -16.86 1.91 -65.85
C ALA A 1037 -16.25 2.94 -64.90
N ILE A 1038 -15.87 2.49 -63.70
CA ILE A 1038 -15.28 3.33 -62.65
C ILE A 1038 -14.01 2.67 -62.15
N PHE A 1039 -12.93 3.44 -62.08
CA PHE A 1039 -11.67 3.04 -61.48
C PHE A 1039 -11.27 4.08 -60.44
N GLY A 1040 -10.63 3.65 -59.36
CA GLY A 1040 -10.19 4.58 -58.33
C GLY A 1040 -9.27 3.97 -57.29
N GLY A 1041 -8.84 4.80 -56.37
CA GLY A 1041 -8.08 4.38 -55.20
C GLY A 1041 -8.29 5.32 -54.03
N ALA A 1042 -8.12 4.79 -52.82
CA ALA A 1042 -8.24 5.57 -51.60
C ALA A 1042 -6.98 5.46 -50.74
N ASN A 1043 -6.58 6.56 -50.10
CA ASN A 1043 -5.59 6.58 -49.03
C ASN A 1043 -6.28 6.97 -47.72
N THR A 1044 -5.99 6.22 -46.67
CA THR A 1044 -6.73 6.32 -45.42
C THR A 1044 -5.79 6.50 -44.23
N ASP A 1045 -6.12 7.41 -43.32
CA ASP A 1045 -5.41 7.63 -42.06
C ASP A 1045 -6.42 7.90 -40.93
N HIS A 1046 -6.55 6.95 -40.00
CA HIS A 1046 -7.42 7.05 -38.83
C HIS A 1046 -6.65 6.83 -37.55
N THR A 1047 -7.06 7.55 -36.51
CA THR A 1047 -6.53 7.44 -35.16
C THR A 1047 -7.66 7.21 -34.17
N GLU A 1048 -7.47 6.23 -33.30
CA GLU A 1048 -8.27 6.02 -32.10
C GLU A 1048 -7.54 6.60 -30.90
N THR A 1049 -8.15 7.56 -30.20
CA THR A 1049 -7.57 8.20 -29.02
C THR A 1049 -8.52 8.08 -27.84
N TYR A 1050 -8.05 7.46 -26.77
CA TYR A 1050 -8.74 7.49 -25.48
C TYR A 1050 -8.03 8.48 -24.56
N SER A 1051 -8.78 9.48 -24.09
CA SER A 1051 -8.26 10.48 -23.16
C SER A 1051 -7.92 9.86 -21.79
N ARG A 1052 -6.91 10.45 -21.13
CA ARG A 1052 -6.57 10.13 -19.74
C ARG A 1052 -7.78 10.37 -18.84
N THR A 1053 -8.06 9.42 -17.96
CA THR A 1053 -9.01 9.58 -16.84
C THR A 1053 -8.24 9.57 -15.52
N LEU A 1054 -8.93 9.72 -14.39
CA LEU A 1054 -8.32 9.55 -13.07
C LEU A 1054 -7.71 8.15 -12.87
N ARG A 1055 -8.22 7.13 -13.58
CA ARG A 1055 -7.83 5.72 -13.40
C ARG A 1055 -7.15 5.07 -14.61
N THR A 1056 -7.13 5.74 -15.77
CA THR A 1056 -6.57 5.18 -17.01
C THR A 1056 -5.68 6.18 -17.72
N VAL A 1057 -4.59 5.69 -18.30
CA VAL A 1057 -3.69 6.47 -19.16
C VAL A 1057 -4.29 6.73 -20.54
N ALA A 1058 -3.78 7.75 -21.22
CA ALA A 1058 -4.16 8.01 -22.60
C ALA A 1058 -3.54 6.95 -23.53
N THR A 1059 -4.31 6.51 -24.51
CA THR A 1059 -3.85 5.59 -25.58
C THR A 1059 -4.19 6.15 -26.95
N GLU A 1060 -3.32 5.83 -27.91
CA GLU A 1060 -3.39 6.21 -29.30
C GLU A 1060 -3.03 5.01 -30.19
N SER A 1061 -4.00 4.54 -30.97
CA SER A 1061 -3.81 3.50 -31.99
C SER A 1061 -4.15 4.07 -33.36
N ASN A 1062 -3.55 3.56 -34.44
CA ASN A 1062 -3.81 4.08 -35.78
C ASN A 1062 -3.96 3.01 -36.87
N ILE A 1063 -4.72 3.37 -37.90
CA ILE A 1063 -4.93 2.62 -39.14
C ILE A 1063 -4.46 3.50 -40.30
N LYS A 1064 -3.51 3.03 -41.09
CA LYS A 1064 -3.15 3.64 -42.37
C LYS A 1064 -3.36 2.66 -43.50
N GLY A 1065 -3.96 3.07 -44.61
CA GLY A 1065 -4.29 2.14 -45.69
C GLY A 1065 -4.23 2.74 -47.08
N VAL A 1066 -4.06 1.88 -48.07
CA VAL A 1066 -4.24 2.18 -49.48
C VAL A 1066 -5.12 1.11 -50.12
N SER A 1067 -6.09 1.51 -50.93
CA SER A 1067 -6.97 0.60 -51.66
C SER A 1067 -7.14 1.00 -53.11
N ALA A 1068 -7.45 0.02 -53.95
CA ALA A 1068 -7.79 0.18 -55.36
C ALA A 1068 -9.20 -0.39 -55.61
N TYR A 1069 -9.96 0.28 -56.47
CA TYR A 1069 -11.33 -0.04 -56.83
C TYR A 1069 -11.50 -0.13 -58.34
N ALA A 1070 -12.29 -1.11 -58.80
CA ALA A 1070 -12.76 -1.23 -60.16
C ALA A 1070 -14.24 -1.67 -60.16
N GLY A 1071 -15.07 -1.01 -60.96
CA GLY A 1071 -16.49 -1.33 -61.06
C GLY A 1071 -17.09 -0.96 -62.40
N ALA A 1072 -18.29 -1.49 -62.65
CA ALA A 1072 -19.06 -1.21 -63.84
C ALA A 1072 -20.54 -1.03 -63.47
N TYR A 1073 -21.25 -0.23 -64.26
CA TYR A 1073 -22.66 0.04 -64.03
C TYR A 1073 -23.42 0.26 -65.34
N VAL A 1074 -24.73 0.07 -65.27
CA VAL A 1074 -25.71 0.33 -66.32
C VAL A 1074 -26.61 1.44 -65.82
N ASN A 1075 -26.87 2.44 -66.65
CA ASN A 1075 -27.93 3.43 -66.45
C ASN A 1075 -28.94 3.32 -67.60
N LYS A 1076 -30.20 3.01 -67.28
CA LYS A 1076 -31.29 2.89 -68.26
C LYS A 1076 -32.45 3.82 -67.91
N THR A 1077 -32.83 4.67 -68.85
CA THR A 1077 -34.06 5.47 -68.77
C THR A 1077 -35.27 4.57 -69.05
N LEU A 1078 -36.19 4.44 -68.10
CA LEU A 1078 -37.31 3.47 -68.17
C LEU A 1078 -38.61 4.05 -68.75
N TYR A 1079 -38.93 5.31 -68.46
CA TYR A 1079 -40.17 5.96 -68.90
C TYR A 1079 -39.95 7.45 -69.18
N THR A 1080 -40.62 7.97 -70.23
CA THR A 1080 -40.77 9.40 -70.48
C THR A 1080 -42.03 9.90 -69.77
N PRO A 1081 -41.95 10.82 -68.80
CA PRO A 1081 -40.78 11.62 -68.44
C PRO A 1081 -39.98 11.05 -67.24
N ASN A 1082 -38.68 10.84 -67.49
CA ASN A 1082 -37.56 11.07 -66.57
C ASN A 1082 -37.37 10.16 -65.34
N LEU A 1083 -37.58 8.84 -65.47
CA LEU A 1083 -37.12 7.86 -64.48
C LEU A 1083 -35.89 7.09 -64.99
N GLU A 1084 -34.78 7.20 -64.28
CA GLU A 1084 -33.55 6.44 -64.54
C GLU A 1084 -33.42 5.28 -63.55
N TRP A 1085 -33.08 4.09 -64.07
CA TRP A 1085 -32.69 2.93 -63.28
C TRP A 1085 -31.19 2.72 -63.44
N ILE A 1086 -30.47 2.74 -62.31
CA ILE A 1086 -29.03 2.56 -62.27
C ILE A 1086 -28.72 1.32 -61.45
N SER A 1087 -27.93 0.41 -62.01
CA SER A 1087 -27.41 -0.75 -61.28
C SER A 1087 -25.95 -0.99 -61.60
N GLY A 1088 -25.16 -1.36 -60.61
CA GLY A 1088 -23.74 -1.60 -60.78
C GLY A 1088 -23.14 -2.55 -59.77
N LEU A 1089 -21.90 -2.93 -60.04
CA LEU A 1089 -21.10 -3.80 -59.21
C LEU A 1089 -19.65 -3.34 -59.21
N GLY A 1090 -18.94 -3.62 -58.11
CA GLY A 1090 -17.55 -3.23 -57.95
C GLY A 1090 -16.78 -4.12 -57.00
N LEU A 1091 -15.47 -4.10 -57.18
CA LEU A 1091 -14.49 -4.81 -56.38
C LEU A 1091 -13.45 -3.82 -55.84
N GLN A 1092 -13.07 -3.99 -54.58
CA GLN A 1092 -12.02 -3.23 -53.92
C GLN A 1092 -11.01 -4.20 -53.29
N TYR A 1093 -9.73 -3.87 -53.39
CA TYR A 1093 -8.68 -4.55 -52.64
C TYR A 1093 -7.76 -3.53 -51.97
N GLY A 1094 -7.48 -3.73 -50.68
CA GLY A 1094 -6.72 -2.76 -49.87
C GLY A 1094 -5.69 -3.39 -48.94
N TYR A 1095 -4.58 -2.68 -48.77
CA TYR A 1095 -3.50 -2.97 -47.84
C TYR A 1095 -3.49 -1.94 -46.71
N TYR A 1096 -3.53 -2.43 -45.48
CA TYR A 1096 -3.57 -1.58 -44.29
C TYR A 1096 -2.40 -1.90 -43.37
N THR A 1097 -1.96 -0.91 -42.62
CA THR A 1097 -1.01 -1.01 -41.51
C THR A 1097 -1.74 -0.51 -40.26
N VAL A 1098 -1.81 -1.38 -39.25
CA VAL A 1098 -2.43 -1.06 -37.97
C VAL A 1098 -1.33 -1.02 -36.91
N LYS A 1099 -1.23 0.07 -36.16
CA LYS A 1099 -0.43 0.10 -34.92
C LYS A 1099 -1.38 0.17 -33.74
N ARG A 1100 -1.26 -0.82 -32.85
CA ARG A 1100 -2.08 -0.94 -31.65
C ARG A 1100 -1.21 -0.65 -30.43
N GLN A 1101 -1.65 0.30 -29.62
CA GLN A 1101 -1.04 0.61 -28.33
C GLN A 1101 -1.89 0.01 -27.22
N VAL A 1102 -1.23 -0.68 -26.29
CA VAL A 1102 -1.81 -1.09 -25.01
C VAL A 1102 -1.00 -0.45 -23.90
N LYS A 1103 -1.67 0.29 -23.02
CA LYS A 1103 -0.99 1.08 -22.01
C LYS A 1103 -1.76 1.11 -20.70
N ASN A 1104 -1.03 1.08 -19.60
CA ASN A 1104 -1.56 1.27 -18.26
C ASN A 1104 -0.60 2.17 -17.44
N ASN A 1105 -0.79 2.34 -16.13
CA ASN A 1105 0.06 3.25 -15.35
C ASN A 1105 1.51 2.77 -15.17
N TYR A 1106 1.80 1.51 -15.49
CA TYR A 1106 3.05 0.81 -15.18
C TYR A 1106 3.81 0.30 -16.41
N GLN A 1107 3.15 0.18 -17.57
CA GLN A 1107 3.76 -0.31 -18.80
C GLN A 1107 3.06 0.19 -20.07
N GLU A 1108 3.80 0.18 -21.17
CA GLU A 1108 3.34 0.49 -22.51
C GLU A 1108 3.83 -0.59 -23.49
N LEU A 1109 2.91 -1.11 -24.30
CA LEU A 1109 3.18 -2.16 -25.28
C LEU A 1109 2.65 -1.71 -26.65
N MET A 1110 3.49 -1.85 -27.67
CA MET A 1110 3.16 -1.49 -29.05
C MET A 1110 3.19 -2.75 -29.92
N SER A 1111 2.16 -2.94 -30.74
CA SER A 1111 2.08 -4.03 -31.70
C SER A 1111 1.72 -3.49 -33.08
N LYS A 1112 2.18 -4.17 -34.14
CA LYS A 1112 1.95 -3.76 -35.53
C LYS A 1112 1.42 -4.92 -36.37
N GLY A 1113 0.29 -4.70 -37.03
CA GLY A 1113 -0.31 -5.63 -37.99
C GLY A 1113 -0.38 -5.06 -39.41
N LYS A 1114 -0.48 -5.95 -40.40
CA LYS A 1114 -0.64 -5.60 -41.82
C LYS A 1114 -1.84 -6.31 -42.45
N PRO A 1115 -3.09 -5.95 -42.10
CA PRO A 1115 -4.28 -6.57 -42.67
C PRO A 1115 -4.42 -6.30 -44.18
N GLN A 1116 -4.97 -7.29 -44.88
CA GLN A 1116 -5.45 -7.17 -46.26
C GLN A 1116 -6.96 -7.29 -46.26
N ILE A 1117 -7.65 -6.46 -47.04
CA ILE A 1117 -9.11 -6.45 -47.11
C ILE A 1117 -9.54 -6.49 -48.57
N GLY A 1118 -10.40 -7.46 -48.90
CA GLY A 1118 -11.14 -7.49 -50.15
C GLY A 1118 -12.57 -7.04 -49.89
N ALA A 1119 -13.18 -6.28 -50.79
CA ALA A 1119 -14.59 -5.94 -50.70
C ALA A 1119 -15.27 -6.00 -52.06
N PHE A 1120 -16.55 -6.35 -52.04
CA PHE A 1120 -17.44 -6.38 -53.19
C PHE A 1120 -18.68 -5.55 -52.85
N ASN A 1121 -19.14 -4.73 -53.78
CA ASN A 1121 -20.43 -4.06 -53.69
C ASN A 1121 -21.28 -4.34 -54.92
N THR A 1122 -22.59 -4.42 -54.71
CA THR A 1122 -23.60 -4.34 -55.76
C THR A 1122 -24.66 -3.36 -55.31
N TYR A 1123 -25.17 -2.57 -56.24
CA TYR A 1123 -26.12 -1.52 -55.95
C TYR A 1123 -27.14 -1.38 -57.07
N THR A 1124 -28.32 -0.94 -56.69
CA THR A 1124 -29.40 -0.62 -57.61
C THR A 1124 -30.19 0.56 -57.06
N GLY A 1125 -30.72 1.39 -57.93
CA GLY A 1125 -31.54 2.50 -57.51
C GLY A 1125 -32.27 3.17 -58.65
N PHE A 1126 -33.12 4.10 -58.27
CA PHE A 1126 -33.91 4.90 -59.19
C PHE A 1126 -33.68 6.38 -58.94
N VAL A 1127 -33.58 7.16 -60.01
CA VAL A 1127 -33.53 8.62 -59.97
C VAL A 1127 -34.70 9.14 -60.79
N TYR A 1128 -35.64 9.80 -60.13
CA TYR A 1128 -36.78 10.46 -60.75
C TYR A 1128 -36.49 11.95 -60.87
N THR A 1129 -36.62 12.51 -62.06
CA THR A 1129 -36.31 13.92 -62.35
C THR A 1129 -37.53 14.68 -62.86
N HIS A 1130 -38.01 15.67 -62.11
CA HIS A 1130 -39.13 16.51 -62.49
C HIS A 1130 -38.70 17.96 -62.71
N SER A 1131 -38.91 18.48 -63.92
CA SER A 1131 -38.61 19.87 -64.25
C SER A 1131 -39.74 20.81 -63.77
N LEU A 1132 -39.37 21.87 -63.08
CA LEU A 1132 -40.24 22.92 -62.57
C LEU A 1132 -40.02 24.23 -63.36
N GLN A 1133 -40.87 25.24 -63.14
CA GLN A 1133 -40.71 26.57 -63.75
C GLN A 1133 -39.39 27.23 -63.31
N ASN A 1134 -38.87 28.14 -64.15
CA ASN A 1134 -37.60 28.85 -63.95
C ASN A 1134 -36.41 27.90 -63.81
N ASP A 1135 -36.21 26.93 -64.70
CA ASP A 1135 -34.99 26.10 -64.76
C ASP A 1135 -34.61 25.41 -63.45
N LEU A 1136 -35.63 25.09 -62.65
CA LEU A 1136 -35.50 24.39 -61.38
C LEU A 1136 -35.84 22.91 -61.62
N ILE A 1137 -35.06 22.00 -61.05
CA ILE A 1137 -35.21 20.56 -61.23
C ILE A 1137 -35.36 19.94 -59.85
N LEU A 1138 -36.47 19.24 -59.62
CA LEU A 1138 -36.66 18.41 -58.44
C LEU A 1138 -36.23 16.97 -58.78
N ARG A 1139 -35.29 16.42 -58.01
CA ARG A 1139 -34.90 15.01 -58.13
C ARG A 1139 -35.25 14.23 -56.87
N GLY A 1140 -35.90 13.09 -57.05
CA GLY A 1140 -36.06 12.07 -56.02
C GLY A 1140 -35.13 10.91 -56.32
N LYS A 1141 -34.39 10.41 -55.32
CA LYS A 1141 -33.53 9.24 -55.48
C LYS A 1141 -33.77 8.19 -54.42
N GLY A 1142 -33.73 6.93 -54.84
CA GLY A 1142 -33.76 5.78 -53.95
C GLY A 1142 -32.69 4.78 -54.34
N ILE A 1143 -31.80 4.43 -53.41
CA ILE A 1143 -30.66 3.55 -53.62
C ILE A 1143 -30.74 2.41 -52.61
N LEU A 1144 -30.48 1.20 -53.08
CA LEU A 1144 -30.23 0.03 -52.26
C LEU A 1144 -28.86 -0.53 -52.63
N SER A 1145 -28.02 -0.80 -51.63
CA SER A 1145 -26.71 -1.39 -51.86
C SER A 1145 -26.41 -2.51 -50.88
N TYR A 1146 -25.76 -3.54 -51.41
CA TYR A 1146 -25.16 -4.63 -50.64
C TYR A 1146 -23.64 -4.52 -50.74
N SER A 1147 -22.94 -4.73 -49.63
CA SER A 1147 -21.49 -4.79 -49.61
C SER A 1147 -20.99 -5.95 -48.76
N LEU A 1148 -20.17 -6.80 -49.35
CA LEU A 1148 -19.38 -7.81 -48.68
C LEU A 1148 -17.97 -7.26 -48.42
N VAL A 1149 -17.53 -7.27 -47.17
CA VAL A 1149 -16.17 -6.89 -46.77
C VAL A 1149 -15.50 -8.10 -46.13
N HIS A 1150 -14.51 -8.66 -46.81
CA HIS A 1150 -13.67 -9.75 -46.32
C HIS A 1150 -12.39 -9.19 -45.71
N GLN A 1151 -12.28 -9.25 -44.38
CA GLN A 1151 -11.04 -8.97 -43.67
C GLN A 1151 -10.19 -10.24 -43.58
N GLY A 1152 -8.99 -10.23 -44.15
CA GLY A 1152 -8.07 -11.36 -44.08
C GLY A 1152 -7.49 -11.59 -42.68
N LYS A 1153 -6.81 -12.73 -42.51
CA LYS A 1153 -6.11 -13.06 -41.26
C LYS A 1153 -5.03 -12.03 -40.96
N VAL A 1154 -4.85 -11.66 -39.69
CA VAL A 1154 -3.81 -10.73 -39.25
C VAL A 1154 -2.88 -11.42 -38.28
N LYS A 1155 -1.58 -11.28 -38.50
CA LYS A 1155 -0.55 -11.63 -37.52
C LYS A 1155 0.21 -10.37 -37.15
N GLU A 1156 0.10 -9.95 -35.90
CA GLU A 1156 0.85 -8.81 -35.40
C GLU A 1156 2.29 -9.19 -35.04
N LYS A 1157 3.17 -8.18 -35.05
CA LYS A 1157 4.53 -8.25 -34.51
C LYS A 1157 4.67 -7.34 -33.30
N ASP A 1158 5.65 -7.66 -32.46
CA ASP A 1158 6.09 -6.88 -31.30
C ASP A 1158 5.06 -6.74 -30.16
N GLY A 1159 5.54 -6.42 -28.95
CA GLY A 1159 4.69 -6.28 -27.77
C GLY A 1159 3.87 -7.54 -27.45
N LEU A 1160 2.62 -7.34 -27.01
CA LEU A 1160 1.64 -8.40 -26.80
C LEU A 1160 0.82 -8.59 -28.08
N ASN A 1161 1.43 -9.21 -29.09
CA ASN A 1161 0.90 -9.36 -30.44
C ASN A 1161 -0.25 -10.39 -30.55
N LEU A 1162 -1.20 -10.08 -31.43
CA LEU A 1162 -2.39 -10.89 -31.71
C LEU A 1162 -2.30 -11.64 -33.04
N ASP A 1163 -2.85 -12.85 -33.05
CA ASP A 1163 -3.31 -13.53 -34.25
C ASP A 1163 -4.84 -13.35 -34.35
N ILE A 1164 -5.31 -12.70 -35.41
CA ILE A 1164 -6.73 -12.39 -35.63
C ILE A 1164 -7.24 -13.20 -36.82
N GLU A 1165 -8.37 -13.86 -36.64
CA GLU A 1165 -8.99 -14.68 -37.69
C GLU A 1165 -9.60 -13.82 -38.80
N ALA A 1166 -9.70 -14.42 -40.00
CA ALA A 1166 -10.38 -13.79 -41.12
C ALA A 1166 -11.88 -13.71 -40.84
N LYS A 1167 -12.53 -12.69 -41.39
CA LYS A 1167 -13.96 -12.47 -41.17
C LYS A 1167 -14.65 -11.75 -42.31
N ASP A 1168 -15.84 -12.24 -42.63
CA ASP A 1168 -16.77 -11.62 -43.56
C ASP A 1168 -17.79 -10.73 -42.84
N TYR A 1169 -18.04 -9.57 -43.45
CA TYR A 1169 -19.05 -8.62 -43.02
C TYR A 1169 -19.97 -8.30 -44.19
N HIS A 1170 -21.27 -8.43 -43.94
CA HIS A 1170 -22.32 -8.20 -44.93
C HIS A 1170 -23.09 -6.95 -44.52
N TYR A 1171 -23.12 -5.94 -45.39
CA TYR A 1171 -23.82 -4.69 -45.16
C TYR A 1171 -24.94 -4.52 -46.17
N VAL A 1172 -26.09 -4.07 -45.69
CA VAL A 1172 -27.21 -3.65 -46.55
C VAL A 1172 -27.55 -2.21 -46.17
N ASP A 1173 -27.42 -1.30 -47.13
CA ASP A 1173 -27.70 0.12 -46.97
C ASP A 1173 -28.83 0.55 -47.90
N GLY A 1174 -29.76 1.35 -47.39
CA GLY A 1174 -30.72 2.12 -48.17
C GLY A 1174 -30.41 3.62 -48.10
N GLU A 1175 -30.61 4.35 -49.19
CA GLU A 1175 -30.60 5.82 -49.21
C GLU A 1175 -31.88 6.29 -49.90
N LEU A 1176 -32.65 7.17 -49.25
CA LEU A 1176 -33.81 7.84 -49.86
C LEU A 1176 -33.61 9.35 -49.73
N GLY A 1177 -33.71 10.08 -50.84
CA GLY A 1177 -33.39 11.49 -50.85
C GLY A 1177 -34.18 12.31 -51.86
N VAL A 1178 -34.24 13.61 -51.58
CA VAL A 1178 -34.79 14.62 -52.47
C VAL A 1178 -33.80 15.77 -52.62
N SER A 1179 -33.74 16.35 -53.81
CA SER A 1179 -32.85 17.47 -54.10
C SER A 1179 -33.45 18.44 -55.08
N LEU A 1180 -33.05 19.70 -54.97
CA LEU A 1180 -33.36 20.76 -55.90
C LEU A 1180 -32.09 21.19 -56.60
N ALA A 1181 -32.14 21.29 -57.92
CA ALA A 1181 -31.08 21.82 -58.75
C ALA A 1181 -31.57 23.04 -59.53
N LYS A 1182 -30.77 24.09 -59.59
CA LYS A 1182 -31.04 25.28 -60.39
C LYS A 1182 -29.98 25.36 -61.49
N THR A 1183 -30.42 25.36 -62.74
CA THR A 1183 -29.54 25.61 -63.88
C THR A 1183 -29.46 27.12 -64.14
N LEU A 1184 -28.25 27.61 -64.37
CA LEU A 1184 -27.92 28.98 -64.72
C LEU A 1184 -27.24 28.97 -66.08
N TYR A 1185 -27.74 29.79 -67.00
CA TYR A 1185 -27.25 29.89 -68.38
C TYR A 1185 -26.45 31.17 -68.58
N ASP A 1186 -25.38 31.07 -69.36
CA ASP A 1186 -24.52 32.15 -69.86
C ASP A 1186 -24.14 31.81 -71.32
N ASP A 1187 -23.74 32.78 -72.15
CA ASP A 1187 -23.65 32.68 -73.62
C ASP A 1187 -22.75 31.53 -74.13
N SER A 1188 -21.84 31.03 -73.30
CA SER A 1188 -20.93 29.91 -73.61
C SER A 1188 -20.74 28.91 -72.46
N LYS A 1189 -21.61 28.98 -71.43
CA LYS A 1189 -21.47 28.20 -70.19
C LYS A 1189 -22.83 27.81 -69.62
N LYS A 1190 -22.94 26.56 -69.16
CA LYS A 1190 -24.07 26.09 -68.34
C LYS A 1190 -23.55 25.73 -66.96
N SER A 1191 -24.20 26.19 -65.90
CA SER A 1191 -23.85 25.78 -64.53
C SER A 1191 -25.07 25.33 -63.75
N THR A 1192 -24.88 24.38 -62.84
CA THR A 1192 -25.95 23.83 -62.01
C THR A 1192 -25.53 23.88 -60.56
N LEU A 1193 -26.36 24.51 -59.72
CA LEU A 1193 -26.24 24.46 -58.28
C LEU A 1193 -27.33 23.54 -57.73
N SER A 1194 -26.92 22.48 -57.04
CA SER A 1194 -27.80 21.48 -56.47
C SER A 1194 -27.64 21.42 -54.96
N ALA A 1195 -28.75 21.28 -54.25
CA ALA A 1195 -28.78 21.03 -52.81
C ALA A 1195 -29.83 19.96 -52.51
N GLY A 1196 -29.52 19.05 -51.59
CA GLY A 1196 -30.45 17.99 -51.25
C GLY A 1196 -30.26 17.40 -49.86
N ILE A 1197 -31.28 16.66 -49.45
CA ILE A 1197 -31.34 15.96 -48.18
C ILE A 1197 -31.75 14.50 -48.42
N SER A 1198 -31.14 13.60 -47.65
CA SER A 1198 -31.41 12.16 -47.74
C SER A 1198 -31.33 11.49 -46.38
N GLY A 1199 -32.18 10.49 -46.17
CA GLY A 1199 -32.04 9.52 -45.09
C GLY A 1199 -31.23 8.32 -45.56
N ILE A 1200 -30.19 7.99 -44.81
CA ILE A 1200 -29.42 6.76 -44.99
C ILE A 1200 -29.86 5.77 -43.91
N PHE A 1201 -30.14 4.54 -44.30
CA PHE A 1201 -30.66 3.47 -43.44
C PHE A 1201 -29.72 2.27 -43.51
N GLY A 1202 -29.14 1.90 -42.36
CA GLY A 1202 -28.31 0.70 -42.25
C GLY A 1202 -29.18 -0.52 -41.96
N LEU A 1203 -29.80 -1.09 -42.99
CA LEU A 1203 -30.80 -2.15 -42.86
C LEU A 1203 -30.24 -3.43 -42.20
N SER A 1204 -28.97 -3.78 -42.48
CA SER A 1204 -28.30 -4.93 -41.86
C SER A 1204 -26.78 -4.79 -41.85
N GLY A 1205 -26.10 -5.56 -40.98
CA GLY A 1205 -24.64 -5.63 -40.91
C GLY A 1205 -23.97 -4.75 -39.86
N TYR A 1206 -24.70 -3.76 -39.32
CA TYR A 1206 -24.14 -2.73 -38.45
C TYR A 1206 -24.00 -3.11 -36.97
N ASP A 1207 -24.59 -4.23 -36.56
CA ASP A 1207 -24.40 -4.79 -35.22
C ASP A 1207 -23.01 -5.46 -35.04
N ASN A 1208 -22.21 -5.57 -36.13
CA ASN A 1208 -20.82 -6.04 -36.19
C ASN A 1208 -20.51 -7.17 -35.19
N LYS A 1209 -20.64 -8.42 -35.64
CA LYS A 1209 -20.27 -9.59 -34.82
C LYS A 1209 -18.81 -9.48 -34.32
N ALA A 1210 -18.52 -10.09 -33.18
CA ALA A 1210 -17.18 -10.08 -32.57
C ALA A 1210 -16.09 -10.76 -33.43
N LEU A 1211 -14.87 -10.20 -33.43
CA LEU A 1211 -13.70 -10.74 -34.12
C LEU A 1211 -12.99 -11.75 -33.24
N LYS A 1212 -12.73 -12.97 -33.74
CA LYS A 1212 -11.93 -13.94 -33.00
C LYS A 1212 -10.45 -13.58 -33.06
N ALA A 1213 -9.83 -13.50 -31.88
CA ALA A 1213 -8.41 -13.23 -31.72
C ALA A 1213 -7.80 -14.14 -30.67
N LYS A 1214 -6.48 -14.28 -30.72
CA LYS A 1214 -5.70 -14.91 -29.67
C LYS A 1214 -4.34 -14.23 -29.54
N ILE A 1215 -3.74 -14.29 -28.37
CA ILE A 1215 -2.33 -13.93 -28.24
C ILE A 1215 -1.49 -14.90 -29.07
N HIS A 1216 -0.47 -14.40 -29.76
CA HIS A 1216 0.42 -15.23 -30.57
C HIS A 1216 0.99 -16.39 -29.75
N ASN A 1217 1.09 -17.58 -30.36
CA ASN A 1217 1.43 -18.87 -29.72
C ASN A 1217 0.43 -19.42 -28.69
N SER A 1218 -0.73 -18.78 -28.49
CA SER A 1218 -1.79 -19.32 -27.66
C SER A 1218 -2.65 -20.35 -28.40
N ASN A 1219 -3.19 -21.30 -27.64
CA ASN A 1219 -4.25 -22.21 -28.08
C ASN A 1219 -5.65 -21.80 -27.57
N SER A 1220 -5.76 -20.71 -26.80
CA SER A 1220 -7.03 -20.16 -26.33
C SER A 1220 -7.36 -18.87 -27.08
N SER A 1221 -8.57 -18.79 -27.63
CA SER A 1221 -9.09 -17.63 -28.35
C SER A 1221 -10.10 -16.86 -27.51
N TYR A 1222 -10.23 -15.58 -27.80
CA TYR A 1222 -11.24 -14.69 -27.23
C TYR A 1222 -11.85 -13.81 -28.32
N ASP A 1223 -12.94 -13.15 -27.97
CA ASP A 1223 -13.68 -12.28 -28.87
C ASP A 1223 -13.31 -10.80 -28.63
N ILE A 1224 -12.87 -10.12 -29.69
CA ILE A 1224 -12.80 -8.67 -29.78
C ILE A 1224 -14.21 -8.14 -30.08
N VAL A 1225 -14.70 -7.26 -29.22
CA VAL A 1225 -16.04 -6.68 -29.35
C VAL A 1225 -16.12 -5.85 -30.62
N GLY A 1226 -17.10 -6.15 -31.47
CA GLY A 1226 -17.32 -5.42 -32.72
C GLY A 1226 -17.93 -4.03 -32.47
N ASP A 1227 -17.61 -3.09 -33.34
CA ASP A 1227 -18.12 -1.73 -33.23
C ASP A 1227 -19.61 -1.62 -33.60
N LYS A 1228 -20.48 -1.32 -32.63
CA LYS A 1228 -21.95 -1.26 -32.80
C LYS A 1228 -22.53 0.09 -33.23
N VAL A 1229 -21.71 1.02 -33.74
CA VAL A 1229 -22.24 2.28 -34.33
C VAL A 1229 -23.11 1.96 -35.55
N LYS A 1230 -24.41 2.24 -35.46
CA LYS A 1230 -25.38 2.11 -36.56
C LYS A 1230 -25.23 3.24 -37.59
N LYS A 1231 -25.60 2.96 -38.84
CA LYS A 1231 -25.45 3.86 -40.00
C LYS A 1231 -26.59 4.87 -40.15
N ASP A 1232 -27.74 4.65 -39.49
CA ASP A 1232 -28.92 5.48 -39.66
C ASP A 1232 -28.55 6.95 -39.45
N ALA A 1233 -28.64 7.73 -40.52
CA ALA A 1233 -28.06 9.06 -40.59
C ALA A 1233 -28.83 9.96 -41.54
N VAL A 1234 -28.70 11.26 -41.30
CA VAL A 1234 -29.17 12.29 -42.22
C VAL A 1234 -27.98 12.76 -43.04
N LYS A 1235 -28.14 12.82 -44.35
CA LYS A 1235 -27.16 13.32 -45.32
C LYS A 1235 -27.70 14.59 -45.97
N ILE A 1236 -26.92 15.66 -45.90
CA ILE A 1236 -27.14 16.91 -46.62
C ILE A 1236 -26.01 17.02 -47.64
N TYR A 1237 -26.33 17.40 -48.87
CA TYR A 1237 -25.31 17.63 -49.88
C TYR A 1237 -25.55 18.92 -50.64
N LEU A 1238 -24.45 19.50 -51.10
CA LEU A 1238 -24.40 20.67 -51.96
C LEU A 1238 -23.44 20.34 -53.11
N ASP A 1239 -23.84 20.63 -54.32
CA ASP A 1239 -23.09 20.30 -55.52
C ASP A 1239 -23.15 21.44 -56.53
N TYR A 1240 -22.00 21.81 -57.08
CA TYR A 1240 -21.89 22.82 -58.12
C TYR A 1240 -21.15 22.21 -59.31
N ASN A 1241 -21.79 22.23 -60.49
CA ASN A 1241 -21.19 21.79 -61.74
C ASN A 1241 -21.21 22.93 -62.76
N MET A 1242 -20.19 22.99 -63.60
CA MET A 1242 -20.10 23.91 -64.72
C MET A 1242 -19.65 23.15 -65.96
N GLN A 1243 -20.28 23.44 -67.10
CA GLN A 1243 -19.95 22.89 -68.40
C GLN A 1243 -19.74 24.01 -69.42
N LEU A 1244 -18.65 23.89 -70.17
CA LEU A 1244 -18.31 24.74 -71.30
C LEU A 1244 -18.80 24.09 -72.60
N ASP A 1245 -19.09 24.89 -73.62
CA ASP A 1245 -19.53 24.39 -74.93
C ASP A 1245 -18.53 23.42 -75.59
N LEU A 1246 -17.23 23.63 -75.32
CA LEU A 1246 -16.15 22.75 -75.77
C LEU A 1246 -16.24 21.33 -75.18
N GLY A 1247 -17.12 21.08 -74.20
CA GLY A 1247 -17.29 19.78 -73.56
C GLY A 1247 -16.55 19.60 -72.24
N PHE A 1248 -15.68 20.55 -71.86
CA PHE A 1248 -15.01 20.52 -70.56
C PHE A 1248 -16.00 20.82 -69.44
N ASN A 1249 -15.96 20.03 -68.37
CA ASN A 1249 -16.86 20.16 -67.24
C ASN A 1249 -16.08 20.04 -65.92
N TYR A 1250 -16.40 20.89 -64.94
CA TYR A 1250 -15.77 20.84 -63.62
C TYR A 1250 -16.76 21.21 -62.52
N GLY A 1251 -16.43 20.86 -61.28
CA GLY A 1251 -17.33 21.09 -60.16
C GLY A 1251 -16.72 20.90 -58.78
N LEU A 1252 -17.48 21.33 -57.79
CA LEU A 1252 -17.21 21.20 -56.37
C LEU A 1252 -18.40 20.51 -55.72
N GLU A 1253 -18.13 19.52 -54.88
CA GLU A 1253 -19.16 18.81 -54.11
C GLU A 1253 -18.85 18.86 -52.62
N GLY A 1254 -19.90 18.99 -51.82
CA GLY A 1254 -19.87 18.98 -50.37
C GLY A 1254 -20.96 18.08 -49.82
N THR A 1255 -20.64 17.22 -48.86
CA THR A 1255 -21.62 16.37 -48.18
C THR A 1255 -21.36 16.35 -46.69
N TYR A 1256 -22.43 16.50 -45.91
CA TYR A 1256 -22.42 16.31 -44.47
C TYR A 1256 -23.36 15.17 -44.09
N ILE A 1257 -22.83 14.11 -43.48
CA ILE A 1257 -23.60 12.95 -43.01
C ILE A 1257 -23.48 12.91 -41.50
N THR A 1258 -24.59 12.83 -40.78
CA THR A 1258 -24.53 12.82 -39.31
C THR A 1258 -25.59 11.93 -38.68
N ASN A 1259 -25.23 11.33 -37.55
CA ASN A 1259 -26.13 10.66 -36.64
C ASN A 1259 -25.76 10.96 -35.17
N ASN A 1260 -26.31 10.20 -34.22
CA ASN A 1260 -26.08 10.40 -32.79
C ASN A 1260 -24.66 10.08 -32.29
N LYS A 1261 -23.84 9.38 -33.07
CA LYS A 1261 -22.52 8.86 -32.67
C LYS A 1261 -21.38 9.20 -33.63
N GLN A 1262 -21.69 9.61 -34.86
CA GLN A 1262 -20.74 9.84 -35.95
C GLN A 1262 -21.18 11.03 -36.81
N SER A 1263 -20.19 11.82 -37.22
CA SER A 1263 -20.35 12.84 -38.26
C SER A 1263 -19.26 12.67 -39.31
N ASP A 1264 -19.65 12.74 -40.57
CA ASP A 1264 -18.76 12.67 -41.73
C ASP A 1264 -18.92 13.94 -42.58
N VAL A 1265 -17.79 14.55 -42.93
CA VAL A 1265 -17.73 15.69 -43.86
C VAL A 1265 -16.97 15.25 -45.10
N LYS A 1266 -17.57 15.36 -46.27
CA LYS A 1266 -16.92 15.10 -47.57
C LYS A 1266 -16.86 16.38 -48.38
N ILE A 1267 -15.70 16.65 -48.95
CA ILE A 1267 -15.49 17.76 -49.90
C ILE A 1267 -14.76 17.17 -51.10
N GLY A 1268 -15.27 17.40 -52.30
CA GLY A 1268 -14.71 16.87 -53.52
C GLY A 1268 -14.56 17.92 -54.62
N LEU A 1269 -13.56 17.70 -55.47
CA LEU A 1269 -13.34 18.43 -56.71
C LEU A 1269 -13.43 17.44 -57.86
N LYS A 1270 -14.06 17.85 -58.96
CA LYS A 1270 -14.26 16.99 -60.12
C LYS A 1270 -14.06 17.76 -61.41
N ALA A 1271 -13.51 17.09 -62.42
CA ALA A 1271 -13.28 17.62 -63.75
C ALA A 1271 -13.48 16.51 -64.78
N GLY A 1272 -13.91 16.84 -65.98
CA GLY A 1272 -14.24 15.87 -67.01
C GLY A 1272 -14.33 16.50 -68.37
N TYR A 1273 -14.63 15.63 -69.33
CA TYR A 1273 -14.87 16.03 -70.70
C TYR A 1273 -15.94 15.13 -71.32
N ALA A 1274 -16.92 15.76 -71.96
CA ALA A 1274 -17.92 15.12 -72.80
C ALA A 1274 -17.50 15.23 -74.27
N PHE A 1275 -17.49 14.10 -74.98
CA PHE A 1275 -17.12 13.99 -76.40
C PHE A 1275 -18.34 14.02 -77.31
#